data_AF-A0A182UUC8-F1
#
_entry.id   AF-A0A182UUC8-F1
#
_cell.length_a   1.000
_cell.length_b   1.000
_cell.length_c   1.000
_cell.angle_alpha   90.00
_cell.angle_beta   90.00
_cell.angle_gamma   90.00
#
_symmetry.space_group_name_H-M   'P 1'
#
loop_
_entity.id
_entity.type
_entity.pdbx_description
1 polymer ?
#
loop_
_entity_poly.entity_id
_entity_poly.type
_entity_poly.pdbx_seq_one_letter_code
_entity_poly.pdbx_strand_id
1 'polypeptide(L)'
;LPTGAPHAATVSHKFDLGIYGEGVLFVFGKSVCVLQIMWLRSATVLALCLAFAGSVKAERSFKIDYERDTFVMDGKDFRYVAGSFHYFRALPETWRTKLRTLRAGGLNAVDLYVQWSLHNPRDGVYNWEGIANVTDIIEAAIEEDLYVILRPGPYICAEIDNGGLPYWLFNKYPGIAVRTSDANYLEEVRKWYGELMSRMEPYMYGNGGPIIMVQIENEYGAFGKCDKPYLNFLKQQTERYVQDKAVLFTVDRPYDDEIGCGQIDGVFITTDFGLMTEEEVDTHTAKVRSYQPKGPLVNTEFYTGWLTHWQESNQRRPAQPLAATLRKMLRDGWNVDFYMYFGGTNFGFWAGANDWGLGKYMADITSYDYDAPMDEAGDPTMKYTIFRDIIGEYIPLAVMPIPDPAPKMTLEAMQLTMVDTILSERGRAMLGVEAANKEGQLLTFEALNQNSGFVLYETTLPKLTRDPNMLTINGLHDRAQVYLDQFLAGTLARENAIDSLPLTAGYGSELSILVENQGRINFDVLDDYKGILGNVTIQTFAEPYTKELEQWKITGYSFDDYSKVEQFINTVSGGSGVNGRGMAVHGPVVLKAVFDVPASEIHDTYINMDGWGKGFIFINGFNLGRYWPVVGPQVTTYLPKELLKPTGNTIVVVEQQKRLFSIDYDNDTFVMDGKPFQYVAGSFHYFRALPESWPSILRSMRAAGLNAITTYVEWSLHNPKEDVYNWQGMADIEHFLELADSAGLYVILRPGPYICAERDMGGFPSWLLHKYPDILLRTNDLRYLREVRTWYAQLLSRVQRFLVGQGGPIIMVQVENEYGSFYACDHKYLNWLRDETERYVMGNAVLFTNNGPGLEGCGAIEHVLSSLDFGPGTEDEINGFWTTLRKTQPKGPLVNAEYYPGWLTHWQEPHMARTDTKPVVDSLDFMLRNKVNVNIYMFFGGTNYGFTAGANNIGAGGYAADLTSYDYDAPLDESGDPTPKYFALRDTILKYFPKPDLPVPQPTNKVQLPPLNMTRLGSLLDPSLLERLATQTVTSRLPLSFEALNQVSGLMLYETLLPDDIRTDPRKLIVEGVHDRGYVFVGDQFVGVLSRENQINTLPLALDAGQTLRIAVENQGRINFGIANDGKGILGSVFVNTRQLYNWTMYGLPLSDFKPIVHAIRHHRKHHHRVRRASQTAGTPMSLYYAIFDIEGQLADTYLDPTGWGKGIVFVNGFLLGRYWPTVGPQVTLYLSKHLLTQKNNYLAVIEYQKEFGDSIPPLKFSATPSFN
;
A
#
# COMPACT_ATOMS: atom_id res chain seq x y z
N LEU A 1 26.57 -42.99 21.39
CA LEU A 1 27.46 -43.88 20.61
C LEU A 1 27.35 -45.30 21.18
N PRO A 2 27.27 -46.36 20.35
CA PRO A 2 26.88 -46.37 18.94
C PRO A 2 25.90 -47.53 18.59
N THR A 3 25.41 -47.55 17.33
CA THR A 3 24.81 -48.71 16.58
C THR A 3 23.57 -49.42 17.16
N GLY A 4 22.58 -49.81 16.34
CA GLY A 4 22.42 -49.59 14.89
C GLY A 4 21.15 -50.24 14.29
N ALA A 5 20.75 -49.75 13.12
CA ALA A 5 19.74 -50.36 12.22
C ALA A 5 20.46 -51.34 11.24
N PRO A 6 19.84 -52.01 10.22
CA PRO A 6 18.58 -51.66 9.53
C PRO A 6 17.66 -52.82 9.02
N HIS A 7 16.51 -52.41 8.43
CA HIS A 7 15.72 -53.09 7.37
C HIS A 7 15.04 -54.47 7.65
N ALA A 8 13.98 -54.89 6.97
CA ALA A 8 12.87 -54.18 6.26
C ALA A 8 11.79 -55.22 5.81
N ALA A 9 10.52 -54.78 5.66
CA ALA A 9 9.46 -55.37 4.81
C ALA A 9 8.96 -56.82 5.12
N THR A 10 7.72 -57.27 4.84
CA THR A 10 6.42 -56.61 4.51
C THR A 10 5.25 -57.61 4.73
N VAL A 11 4.09 -57.12 5.19
CA VAL A 11 2.71 -57.53 4.81
C VAL A 11 2.32 -59.04 4.79
N SER A 12 1.47 -59.49 5.73
CA SER A 12 0.03 -59.77 5.46
C SER A 12 -0.78 -60.34 6.64
N HIS A 13 -1.91 -59.67 6.92
CA HIS A 13 -3.24 -60.13 7.38
C HIS A 13 -3.52 -61.38 8.26
N LYS A 14 -4.30 -61.09 9.32
CA LYS A 14 -5.60 -61.69 9.75
C LYS A 14 -5.66 -62.87 10.76
N PHE A 15 -6.24 -62.54 11.93
CA PHE A 15 -7.06 -63.36 12.86
C PHE A 15 -6.43 -64.64 13.48
N ASP A 16 -6.83 -65.15 14.65
CA ASP A 16 -8.07 -64.92 15.41
C ASP A 16 -7.92 -64.98 16.97
N LEU A 17 -9.05 -64.88 17.68
CA LEU A 17 -9.26 -64.77 19.14
C LEU A 17 -8.76 -65.94 20.04
N GLY A 18 -8.46 -65.63 21.31
CA GLY A 18 -8.45 -66.55 22.47
C GLY A 18 -7.38 -66.20 23.54
N ILE A 19 -7.63 -65.66 24.74
CA ILE A 19 -8.54 -65.95 25.89
C ILE A 19 -7.86 -66.75 27.03
N TYR A 20 -7.51 -66.01 28.10
CA TYR A 20 -7.49 -66.33 29.55
C TYR A 20 -6.45 -67.26 30.22
N GLY A 21 -6.11 -66.86 31.46
CA GLY A 21 -5.59 -67.69 32.57
C GLY A 21 -4.07 -67.65 32.78
N GLU A 22 -3.50 -67.57 34.00
CA GLU A 22 -3.96 -67.20 35.37
C GLU A 22 -2.78 -66.43 36.03
N GLY A 23 -2.87 -65.58 37.08
CA GLY A 23 -3.29 -65.87 38.46
C GLY A 23 -2.15 -66.49 39.29
N VAL A 24 -1.95 -66.27 40.61
CA VAL A 24 -2.49 -65.36 41.64
C VAL A 24 -1.47 -65.35 42.81
N LEU A 25 -1.31 -64.24 43.56
CA LEU A 25 -1.13 -64.34 45.03
C LEU A 25 -1.56 -63.08 45.79
N PHE A 26 -2.20 -63.27 46.95
CA PHE A 26 -2.73 -62.25 47.87
C PHE A 26 -2.01 -62.31 49.22
N VAL A 27 -1.98 -61.19 49.96
CA VAL A 27 -2.07 -61.17 51.43
C VAL A 27 -3.01 -60.02 51.86
N PHE A 28 -3.73 -60.19 52.98
CA PHE A 28 -4.81 -59.32 53.47
C PHE A 28 -4.43 -58.45 54.70
N GLY A 29 -5.20 -57.38 54.93
CA GLY A 29 -5.31 -56.68 56.23
C GLY A 29 -6.63 -55.87 56.29
N LYS A 30 -7.33 -55.83 57.44
CA LYS A 30 -8.69 -55.23 57.53
C LYS A 30 -9.09 -54.66 58.92
N SER A 31 -9.68 -53.46 58.89
CA SER A 31 -10.86 -52.99 59.68
C SER A 31 -10.76 -52.65 61.19
N VAL A 32 -11.82 -51.94 61.67
CA VAL A 32 -12.23 -51.60 63.07
C VAL A 32 -11.52 -50.36 63.66
N CYS A 33 -12.14 -49.30 64.23
CA CYS A 33 -13.50 -48.98 64.76
C CYS A 33 -13.83 -47.45 64.50
N VAL A 34 -14.87 -46.71 64.98
CA VAL A 34 -16.06 -46.89 65.87
C VAL A 34 -17.23 -45.91 65.47
N LEU A 35 -18.04 -45.38 66.40
CA LEU A 35 -19.19 -44.44 66.27
C LEU A 35 -18.79 -42.99 66.71
N GLN A 36 -19.59 -41.90 66.72
CA GLN A 36 -21.01 -41.72 67.13
C GLN A 36 -21.58 -40.30 66.86
N ILE A 37 -22.91 -40.15 67.00
CA ILE A 37 -23.75 -38.91 67.00
C ILE A 37 -24.13 -38.44 65.56
N MET A 38 -25.40 -38.17 65.19
CA MET A 38 -26.61 -37.84 65.97
C MET A 38 -27.89 -38.48 65.39
N TRP A 39 -28.82 -38.93 66.24
CA TRP A 39 -30.20 -39.30 65.88
C TRP A 39 -31.17 -38.29 66.51
N LEU A 40 -32.01 -37.59 65.73
CA LEU A 40 -33.30 -36.99 66.16
C LEU A 40 -33.99 -36.17 65.04
N ARG A 41 -34.95 -36.79 64.30
CA ARG A 41 -36.20 -36.17 63.74
C ARG A 41 -36.96 -37.10 62.76
N SER A 42 -37.16 -38.36 63.14
CA SER A 42 -37.89 -39.36 62.34
C SER A 42 -39.16 -39.85 63.06
N ALA A 43 -40.08 -38.93 63.36
CA ALA A 43 -41.33 -39.23 64.07
C ALA A 43 -42.57 -38.43 63.61
N THR A 44 -42.40 -37.30 62.92
CA THR A 44 -43.52 -36.37 62.63
C THR A 44 -44.00 -36.37 61.17
N VAL A 45 -43.24 -36.95 60.24
CA VAL A 45 -43.56 -36.91 58.79
C VAL A 45 -44.59 -37.96 58.38
N LEU A 46 -44.57 -39.14 59.03
CA LEU A 46 -45.44 -40.27 58.67
C LEU A 46 -46.94 -40.01 58.89
N ALA A 47 -47.29 -38.93 59.59
CA ALA A 47 -48.67 -38.48 59.80
C ALA A 47 -49.21 -37.55 58.70
N LEU A 48 -48.35 -36.91 57.88
CA LEU A 48 -48.81 -36.09 56.74
C LEU A 48 -49.00 -36.92 55.47
N CYS A 49 -48.29 -38.05 55.32
CA CYS A 49 -48.33 -38.90 54.12
C CYS A 49 -49.68 -39.59 53.84
N LEU A 50 -50.69 -39.41 54.69
CA LEU A 50 -52.06 -39.94 54.53
C LEU A 50 -53.14 -38.85 54.42
N ALA A 51 -52.77 -37.56 54.38
CA ALA A 51 -53.71 -36.45 54.32
C ALA A 51 -53.87 -35.79 52.93
N PHE A 52 -52.98 -36.10 51.97
CA PHE A 52 -53.01 -35.56 50.60
C PHE A 52 -53.03 -36.65 49.52
N ALA A 53 -53.78 -37.74 49.76
CA ALA A 53 -54.24 -38.65 48.70
C ALA A 53 -55.35 -37.98 47.86
N GLY A 54 -55.01 -36.86 47.21
CA GLY A 54 -55.96 -35.94 46.58
C GLY A 54 -55.30 -34.74 45.90
N SER A 55 -54.04 -34.85 45.50
CA SER A 55 -53.39 -33.89 44.59
C SER A 55 -53.45 -34.44 43.17
N VAL A 56 -54.23 -33.78 42.31
CA VAL A 56 -54.09 -33.96 40.86
C VAL A 56 -52.72 -33.40 40.48
N LYS A 57 -51.88 -34.17 39.78
CA LYS A 57 -50.73 -33.59 39.09
C LYS A 57 -51.27 -32.57 38.11
N ALA A 58 -51.04 -31.28 38.34
CA ALA A 58 -51.30 -30.25 37.35
C ALA A 58 -50.50 -30.61 36.08
N GLU A 59 -51.21 -30.75 34.97
CA GLU A 59 -50.59 -31.02 33.68
C GLU A 59 -49.99 -29.72 33.16
N ARG A 60 -48.66 -29.71 32.96
CA ARG A 60 -47.96 -28.50 32.54
C ARG A 60 -48.50 -28.03 31.19
N SER A 61 -48.92 -26.77 31.13
CA SER A 61 -49.57 -26.24 29.94
C SER A 61 -49.31 -24.75 29.77
N PHE A 62 -48.99 -24.37 28.54
CA PHE A 62 -48.83 -22.98 28.10
C PHE A 62 -49.75 -22.75 26.90
N LYS A 63 -50.80 -21.94 27.08
CA LYS A 63 -51.90 -21.78 26.10
C LYS A 63 -52.37 -20.32 26.05
N ILE A 64 -52.99 -19.92 24.94
CA ILE A 64 -53.57 -18.58 24.78
C ILE A 64 -55.01 -18.56 25.30
N ASP A 65 -55.35 -17.57 26.12
CA ASP A 65 -56.73 -17.24 26.46
C ASP A 65 -57.18 -16.04 25.62
N TYR A 66 -57.83 -16.35 24.49
CA TYR A 66 -58.35 -15.38 23.55
C TYR A 66 -59.48 -14.51 24.14
N GLU A 67 -60.20 -14.95 25.16
CA GLU A 67 -61.27 -14.14 25.76
C GLU A 67 -60.75 -13.14 26.81
N ARG A 68 -59.49 -13.29 27.25
CA ARG A 68 -58.84 -12.41 28.23
C ARG A 68 -57.55 -11.77 27.71
N ASP A 69 -57.30 -11.84 26.41
CA ASP A 69 -56.12 -11.30 25.72
C ASP A 69 -54.78 -11.58 26.43
N THR A 70 -54.60 -12.82 26.92
CA THR A 70 -53.44 -13.17 27.77
C THR A 70 -52.91 -14.58 27.49
N PHE A 71 -51.66 -14.84 27.88
CA PHE A 71 -51.14 -16.21 27.97
C PHE A 71 -51.54 -16.82 29.31
N VAL A 72 -51.77 -18.12 29.33
CA VAL A 72 -52.06 -18.89 30.54
C VAL A 72 -51.03 -20.00 30.68
N MET A 73 -50.27 -19.93 31.79
CA MET A 73 -49.28 -20.92 32.19
C MET A 73 -49.76 -21.63 33.46
N ASP A 74 -49.93 -22.95 33.39
CA ASP A 74 -50.41 -23.80 34.51
C ASP A 74 -51.69 -23.26 35.20
N GLY A 75 -52.62 -22.73 34.40
CA GLY A 75 -53.89 -22.17 34.86
C GLY A 75 -53.80 -20.77 35.50
N LYS A 76 -52.66 -20.06 35.36
CA LYS A 76 -52.46 -18.68 35.80
C LYS A 76 -52.12 -17.78 34.63
N ASP A 77 -52.51 -16.51 34.73
CA ASP A 77 -52.18 -15.51 33.72
C ASP A 77 -50.67 -15.25 33.72
N PHE A 78 -50.09 -15.17 32.51
CA PHE A 78 -48.66 -15.10 32.28
C PHE A 78 -48.35 -14.01 31.25
N ARG A 79 -47.18 -13.39 31.42
CA ARG A 79 -46.63 -12.38 30.52
C ARG A 79 -45.13 -12.60 30.43
N TYR A 80 -44.58 -12.65 29.22
CA TYR A 80 -43.15 -12.70 29.03
C TYR A 80 -42.54 -11.32 28.75
N VAL A 81 -41.31 -11.17 29.22
CA VAL A 81 -40.31 -10.28 28.65
C VAL A 81 -39.11 -11.15 28.31
N ALA A 82 -38.84 -11.27 27.02
CA ALA A 82 -37.80 -12.09 26.44
C ALA A 82 -36.65 -11.22 25.93
N GLY A 83 -35.54 -11.84 25.56
CA GLY A 83 -34.48 -11.19 24.81
C GLY A 83 -33.78 -12.18 23.91
N SER A 84 -33.54 -11.79 22.66
CA SER A 84 -32.83 -12.61 21.68
C SER A 84 -31.37 -12.80 22.11
N PHE A 85 -30.93 -14.06 22.10
CA PHE A 85 -29.58 -14.49 22.42
C PHE A 85 -29.12 -15.51 21.37
N HIS A 86 -28.35 -15.06 20.39
CA HIS A 86 -27.85 -15.96 19.35
C HIS A 86 -26.65 -16.74 19.91
N TYR A 87 -26.89 -17.97 20.38
CA TYR A 87 -25.84 -18.80 20.99
C TYR A 87 -24.64 -19.03 20.07
N PHE A 88 -24.85 -19.02 18.75
CA PHE A 88 -23.80 -19.10 17.74
C PHE A 88 -22.92 -17.83 17.61
N ARG A 89 -23.30 -16.72 18.26
CA ARG A 89 -22.52 -15.47 18.39
C ARG A 89 -21.79 -15.36 19.74
N ALA A 90 -21.75 -16.42 20.55
CA ALA A 90 -21.04 -16.50 21.83
C ALA A 90 -20.41 -17.87 22.07
N LEU A 91 -19.31 -17.94 22.81
CA LEU A 91 -18.66 -19.22 23.15
C LEU A 91 -19.46 -19.98 24.23
N PRO A 92 -19.61 -21.32 24.14
CA PRO A 92 -20.41 -22.14 25.06
C PRO A 92 -20.14 -21.92 26.55
N GLU A 93 -18.86 -21.75 26.88
CA GLU A 93 -18.35 -21.50 28.23
C GLU A 93 -18.93 -20.20 28.85
N THR A 94 -19.37 -19.26 28.01
CA THR A 94 -19.94 -17.97 28.43
C THR A 94 -21.47 -17.99 28.55
N TRP A 95 -22.16 -18.99 27.98
CA TRP A 95 -23.62 -18.98 27.83
C TRP A 95 -24.37 -18.80 29.18
N ARG A 96 -24.07 -19.60 30.20
CA ARG A 96 -24.68 -19.46 31.55
C ARG A 96 -24.51 -18.05 32.11
N THR A 97 -23.30 -17.50 32.03
CA THR A 97 -22.98 -16.17 32.54
C THR A 97 -23.78 -15.09 31.82
N LYS A 98 -23.92 -15.18 30.49
CA LYS A 98 -24.69 -14.20 29.71
C LYS A 98 -26.21 -14.35 29.94
N LEU A 99 -26.74 -15.57 30.01
CA LEU A 99 -28.14 -15.82 30.37
C LEU A 99 -28.48 -15.34 31.80
N ARG A 100 -27.54 -15.46 32.75
CA ARG A 100 -27.66 -14.87 34.08
C ARG A 100 -27.76 -13.34 34.02
N THR A 101 -27.04 -12.69 33.11
CA THR A 101 -27.19 -11.25 32.85
C THR A 101 -28.57 -10.92 32.28
N LEU A 102 -29.09 -11.70 31.31
CA LEU A 102 -30.48 -11.54 30.81
C LEU A 102 -31.50 -11.62 31.98
N ARG A 103 -31.39 -12.66 32.83
CA ARG A 103 -32.27 -12.85 33.99
C ARG A 103 -32.17 -11.70 35.01
N ALA A 104 -30.96 -11.23 35.30
CA ALA A 104 -30.73 -10.07 36.16
C ALA A 104 -31.26 -8.75 35.56
N GLY A 105 -31.37 -8.69 34.24
CA GLY A 105 -32.00 -7.64 33.45
C GLY A 105 -33.53 -7.59 33.54
N GLY A 106 -34.16 -8.55 34.23
CA GLY A 106 -35.61 -8.61 34.44
C GLY A 106 -36.35 -9.52 33.46
N LEU A 107 -35.66 -10.09 32.47
CA LEU A 107 -36.25 -11.04 31.51
C LEU A 107 -36.66 -12.33 32.23
N ASN A 108 -37.74 -12.95 31.76
CA ASN A 108 -38.22 -14.26 32.23
C ASN A 108 -38.25 -15.32 31.11
N ALA A 109 -37.84 -14.94 29.91
CA ALA A 109 -37.59 -15.84 28.79
C ALA A 109 -36.34 -15.41 28.01
N VAL A 110 -35.82 -16.31 27.18
CA VAL A 110 -34.78 -16.06 26.17
C VAL A 110 -35.28 -16.54 24.81
N ASP A 111 -34.93 -15.82 23.76
CA ASP A 111 -35.20 -16.19 22.38
C ASP A 111 -33.95 -16.73 21.67
N LEU A 112 -34.13 -17.85 20.97
CA LEU A 112 -33.07 -18.64 20.35
C LEU A 112 -33.41 -19.00 18.89
N TYR A 113 -32.81 -18.30 17.92
CA TYR A 113 -32.72 -18.80 16.53
C TYR A 113 -31.84 -20.06 16.45
N VAL A 114 -32.18 -20.98 15.53
CA VAL A 114 -31.37 -22.17 15.24
C VAL A 114 -30.82 -22.11 13.80
N GLN A 115 -29.51 -21.89 13.67
CA GLN A 115 -28.84 -21.75 12.37
C GLN A 115 -28.61 -23.11 11.69
N TRP A 116 -29.43 -23.45 10.67
CA TRP A 116 -29.30 -24.71 9.93
C TRP A 116 -27.89 -24.88 9.30
N SER A 117 -27.29 -23.83 8.75
CA SER A 117 -25.95 -23.88 8.15
C SER A 117 -24.81 -24.19 9.15
N LEU A 118 -24.98 -23.88 10.44
CA LEU A 118 -24.02 -24.27 11.50
C LEU A 118 -24.20 -25.74 11.91
N HIS A 119 -25.45 -26.18 12.04
CA HIS A 119 -25.78 -27.55 12.42
C HIS A 119 -25.63 -28.57 11.30
N ASN A 120 -25.64 -28.14 10.04
CA ASN A 120 -25.58 -29.01 8.87
C ASN A 120 -24.65 -28.40 7.79
N PRO A 121 -23.34 -28.21 8.10
CA PRO A 121 -22.44 -27.43 7.25
C PRO A 121 -22.05 -28.10 5.92
N ARG A 122 -22.36 -29.39 5.76
CA ARG A 122 -22.25 -30.14 4.50
C ARG A 122 -23.41 -31.14 4.41
N ASP A 123 -23.85 -31.46 3.20
CA ASP A 123 -24.94 -32.42 2.95
C ASP A 123 -24.77 -33.72 3.77
N GLY A 124 -25.80 -34.10 4.51
CA GLY A 124 -25.81 -35.28 5.41
C GLY A 124 -24.85 -35.25 6.60
N VAL A 125 -24.04 -34.20 6.80
CA VAL A 125 -23.12 -34.05 7.95
C VAL A 125 -23.74 -33.10 8.96
N TYR A 126 -24.04 -33.61 10.16
CA TYR A 126 -24.62 -32.82 11.25
C TYR A 126 -23.63 -32.56 12.38
N ASN A 127 -23.72 -31.37 12.98
CA ASN A 127 -22.97 -30.94 14.17
C ASN A 127 -23.95 -30.56 15.29
N TRP A 128 -23.66 -31.05 16.50
CA TRP A 128 -24.42 -30.81 17.73
C TRP A 128 -23.50 -30.51 18.92
N GLU A 129 -22.22 -30.23 18.66
CA GLU A 129 -21.16 -30.11 19.66
C GLU A 129 -20.56 -28.71 19.70
N GLY A 130 -19.97 -28.34 20.85
CA GLY A 130 -19.40 -27.00 21.07
C GLY A 130 -20.42 -25.90 20.81
N ILE A 131 -20.07 -24.92 19.97
CA ILE A 131 -20.94 -23.79 19.63
C ILE A 131 -22.23 -24.20 18.88
N ALA A 132 -22.32 -25.44 18.39
CA ALA A 132 -23.54 -26.02 17.82
C ALA A 132 -24.35 -26.88 18.82
N ASN A 133 -24.06 -26.84 20.12
CA ASN A 133 -24.83 -27.60 21.12
C ASN A 133 -26.09 -26.84 21.55
N VAL A 134 -27.11 -26.85 20.69
CA VAL A 134 -28.42 -26.21 20.94
C VAL A 134 -29.15 -26.77 22.18
N THR A 135 -28.84 -28.00 22.60
CA THR A 135 -29.40 -28.56 23.85
C THR A 135 -28.74 -27.98 25.10
N ASP A 136 -27.44 -27.71 25.09
CA ASP A 136 -26.72 -27.19 26.25
C ASP A 136 -27.04 -25.71 26.55
N ILE A 137 -27.34 -24.90 25.54
CA ILE A 137 -27.91 -23.54 25.75
C ILE A 137 -29.33 -23.61 26.34
N ILE A 138 -30.14 -24.61 25.98
CA ILE A 138 -31.49 -24.79 26.55
C ILE A 138 -31.41 -25.27 28.01
N GLU A 139 -30.50 -26.18 28.33
CA GLU A 139 -30.21 -26.55 29.73
C GLU A 139 -29.69 -25.33 30.51
N ALA A 140 -28.81 -24.50 29.94
CA ALA A 140 -28.35 -23.26 30.56
C ALA A 140 -29.50 -22.25 30.82
N ALA A 141 -30.54 -22.23 29.97
CA ALA A 141 -31.75 -21.42 30.23
C ALA A 141 -32.56 -21.98 31.41
N ILE A 142 -32.63 -23.30 31.59
CA ILE A 142 -33.24 -23.94 32.77
C ILE A 142 -32.41 -23.63 34.04
N GLU A 143 -31.07 -23.68 33.95
CA GLU A 143 -30.16 -23.37 35.06
C GLU A 143 -30.30 -21.92 35.57
N GLU A 144 -30.60 -20.96 34.69
CA GLU A 144 -30.76 -19.53 35.01
C GLU A 144 -32.23 -19.06 35.11
N ASP A 145 -33.20 -19.97 35.24
CA ASP A 145 -34.64 -19.68 35.46
C ASP A 145 -35.31 -18.87 34.32
N LEU A 146 -35.02 -19.23 33.07
CA LEU A 146 -35.59 -18.65 31.85
C LEU A 146 -36.42 -19.66 31.06
N TYR A 147 -37.59 -19.23 30.57
CA TYR A 147 -38.31 -19.96 29.52
C TYR A 147 -37.67 -19.74 28.14
N VAL A 148 -37.97 -20.58 27.17
CA VAL A 148 -37.40 -20.49 25.82
C VAL A 148 -38.50 -20.18 24.80
N ILE A 149 -38.24 -19.17 23.96
CA ILE A 149 -38.89 -18.97 22.66
C ILE A 149 -37.92 -19.56 21.63
N LEU A 150 -38.36 -20.58 20.88
CA LEU A 150 -37.53 -21.27 19.90
C LEU A 150 -37.88 -20.80 18.48
N ARG A 151 -36.87 -20.39 17.71
CA ARG A 151 -37.03 -19.97 16.31
C ARG A 151 -36.23 -20.91 15.38
N PRO A 152 -36.81 -22.09 15.03
CA PRO A 152 -36.10 -23.18 14.33
C PRO A 152 -35.90 -22.97 12.81
N GLY A 153 -36.38 -21.84 12.28
CA GLY A 153 -36.25 -21.47 10.88
C GLY A 153 -37.32 -22.08 9.96
N PRO A 154 -36.96 -22.75 8.84
CA PRO A 154 -35.61 -23.17 8.45
C PRO A 154 -34.70 -22.03 7.97
N TYR A 155 -35.29 -20.91 7.54
CA TYR A 155 -34.65 -19.62 7.33
C TYR A 155 -34.82 -18.75 8.57
N ILE A 156 -33.80 -17.99 8.94
CA ILE A 156 -33.79 -17.16 10.16
C ILE A 156 -33.42 -15.69 9.94
N CYS A 157 -33.08 -15.25 8.71
CA CYS A 157 -32.50 -13.91 8.46
C CYS A 157 -31.26 -13.66 9.34
N ALA A 158 -31.41 -12.92 10.43
CA ALA A 158 -30.50 -12.79 11.56
C ALA A 158 -29.09 -12.25 11.22
N GLU A 159 -28.91 -11.57 10.09
CA GLU A 159 -27.62 -11.05 9.60
C GLU A 159 -26.51 -12.10 9.57
N ILE A 160 -26.88 -13.32 9.18
CA ILE A 160 -26.01 -14.48 9.07
C ILE A 160 -26.00 -14.97 7.61
N ASP A 161 -24.89 -15.56 7.15
CA ASP A 161 -24.70 -16.00 5.75
C ASP A 161 -25.93 -16.78 5.25
N ASN A 162 -26.52 -16.28 4.15
CA ASN A 162 -27.65 -16.90 3.46
C ASN A 162 -28.92 -17.06 4.34
N GLY A 163 -29.12 -16.19 5.34
CA GLY A 163 -30.25 -16.26 6.26
C GLY A 163 -30.26 -17.55 7.10
N GLY A 164 -29.08 -18.15 7.31
CA GLY A 164 -28.89 -19.42 8.02
C GLY A 164 -29.13 -20.68 7.19
N LEU A 165 -29.48 -20.56 5.90
CA LEU A 165 -29.68 -21.70 5.00
C LEU A 165 -28.33 -22.26 4.49
N PRO A 166 -28.10 -23.59 4.47
CA PRO A 166 -26.81 -24.13 4.04
C PRO A 166 -26.49 -23.93 2.55
N TYR A 167 -25.31 -23.37 2.24
CA TYR A 167 -24.85 -23.13 0.86
C TYR A 167 -24.85 -24.39 -0.04
N TRP A 168 -24.67 -25.59 0.54
CA TRP A 168 -24.64 -26.84 -0.22
C TRP A 168 -25.98 -27.17 -0.87
N LEU A 169 -27.09 -26.55 -0.45
CA LEU A 169 -28.40 -26.67 -1.12
C LEU A 169 -28.28 -26.30 -2.61
N PHE A 170 -27.58 -25.20 -2.92
CA PHE A 170 -27.41 -24.70 -4.29
C PHE A 170 -26.45 -25.56 -5.13
N ASN A 171 -25.44 -26.17 -4.49
CA ASN A 171 -24.56 -27.13 -5.16
C ASN A 171 -25.30 -28.43 -5.51
N LYS A 172 -26.05 -28.96 -4.53
CA LYS A 172 -26.81 -30.21 -4.66
C LYS A 172 -28.01 -30.08 -5.61
N TYR A 173 -28.63 -28.90 -5.62
CA TYR A 173 -29.81 -28.55 -6.41
C TYR A 173 -29.63 -27.18 -7.07
N PRO A 174 -28.87 -27.06 -8.17
CA PRO A 174 -28.69 -25.80 -8.87
C PRO A 174 -30.03 -25.21 -9.33
N GLY A 175 -30.30 -23.96 -8.93
CA GLY A 175 -31.57 -23.26 -9.19
C GLY A 175 -32.72 -23.61 -8.22
N ILE A 176 -32.46 -24.25 -7.08
CA ILE A 176 -33.44 -24.53 -6.02
C ILE A 176 -34.16 -23.26 -5.52
N ALA A 177 -35.48 -23.28 -5.50
CA ALA A 177 -36.28 -22.16 -5.00
C ALA A 177 -36.46 -22.27 -3.48
N VAL A 178 -35.47 -21.82 -2.71
CA VAL A 178 -35.53 -21.78 -1.23
C VAL A 178 -36.70 -20.93 -0.73
N ARG A 179 -37.22 -21.27 0.45
CA ARG A 179 -38.43 -20.67 1.07
C ARG A 179 -39.70 -20.76 0.19
N THR A 180 -39.81 -21.82 -0.62
CA THR A 180 -41.01 -22.14 -1.43
C THR A 180 -41.33 -23.64 -1.40
N SER A 181 -42.39 -24.05 -2.09
CA SER A 181 -42.82 -25.43 -2.28
C SER A 181 -41.97 -26.26 -3.26
N ASP A 182 -40.72 -25.86 -3.54
CA ASP A 182 -39.75 -26.66 -4.29
C ASP A 182 -39.59 -28.05 -3.65
N ALA A 183 -39.85 -29.11 -4.42
CA ALA A 183 -39.88 -30.48 -3.90
C ALA A 183 -38.54 -30.93 -3.28
N ASN A 184 -37.40 -30.38 -3.72
CA ASN A 184 -36.09 -30.65 -3.15
C ASN A 184 -35.91 -29.89 -1.84
N TYR A 185 -36.29 -28.61 -1.80
CA TYR A 185 -36.24 -27.80 -0.58
C TYR A 185 -37.12 -28.39 0.52
N LEU A 186 -38.37 -28.76 0.20
CA LEU A 186 -39.27 -29.42 1.14
C LEU A 186 -38.75 -30.76 1.65
N GLU A 187 -37.94 -31.48 0.88
CA GLU A 187 -37.32 -32.75 1.30
C GLU A 187 -36.10 -32.55 2.20
N GLU A 188 -35.24 -31.56 1.94
CA GLU A 188 -34.12 -31.25 2.84
C GLU A 188 -34.60 -30.60 4.15
N VAL A 189 -35.58 -29.69 4.09
CA VAL A 189 -36.23 -29.13 5.29
C VAL A 189 -36.90 -30.23 6.12
N ARG A 190 -37.51 -31.24 5.49
CA ARG A 190 -38.10 -32.40 6.18
C ARG A 190 -37.07 -33.22 6.96
N LYS A 191 -35.86 -33.41 6.40
CA LYS A 191 -34.74 -34.09 7.10
C LYS A 191 -34.19 -33.22 8.22
N TRP A 192 -33.96 -31.94 7.96
CA TRP A 192 -33.50 -30.97 8.95
C TRP A 192 -34.44 -30.92 10.17
N TYR A 193 -35.75 -30.79 9.94
CA TYR A 193 -36.75 -30.80 11.02
C TYR A 193 -36.83 -32.16 11.71
N GLY A 194 -36.57 -33.27 11.00
CA GLY A 194 -36.43 -34.60 11.60
C GLY A 194 -35.31 -34.67 12.63
N GLU A 195 -34.13 -34.11 12.32
CA GLU A 195 -33.00 -34.07 13.25
C GLU A 195 -33.18 -33.01 14.35
N LEU A 196 -33.58 -31.78 14.01
CA LEU A 196 -33.74 -30.71 15.01
C LEU A 196 -34.90 -30.98 15.95
N MET A 197 -36.13 -31.15 15.44
CA MET A 197 -37.32 -31.14 16.29
C MET A 197 -37.42 -32.35 17.20
N SER A 198 -36.84 -33.50 16.82
CA SER A 198 -36.74 -34.68 17.69
C SER A 198 -35.80 -34.46 18.90
N ARG A 199 -34.81 -33.57 18.78
CA ARG A 199 -33.96 -33.12 19.89
C ARG A 199 -34.64 -32.05 20.75
N MET A 200 -35.55 -31.25 20.17
CA MET A 200 -36.29 -30.20 20.86
C MET A 200 -37.58 -30.71 21.55
N GLU A 201 -38.18 -31.82 21.09
CA GLU A 201 -39.41 -32.39 21.63
C GLU A 201 -39.40 -32.61 23.17
N PRO A 202 -38.33 -33.13 23.80
CA PRO A 202 -38.27 -33.25 25.27
C PRO A 202 -38.34 -31.90 26.00
N TYR A 203 -37.90 -30.83 25.34
CA TYR A 203 -37.77 -29.49 25.92
C TYR A 203 -39.05 -28.64 25.80
N MET A 204 -40.10 -29.13 25.14
CA MET A 204 -41.41 -28.48 25.09
C MET A 204 -42.03 -28.34 26.51
N TYR A 205 -42.66 -27.20 26.80
CA TYR A 205 -43.17 -26.90 28.14
C TYR A 205 -44.11 -27.97 28.70
N GLY A 206 -45.04 -28.46 27.87
CA GLY A 206 -45.97 -29.52 28.24
C GLY A 206 -45.35 -30.92 28.33
N ASN A 207 -44.12 -31.11 27.83
CA ASN A 207 -43.34 -32.35 28.01
C ASN A 207 -42.40 -32.28 29.23
N GLY A 208 -42.06 -31.06 29.68
CA GLY A 208 -41.34 -30.81 30.94
C GLY A 208 -40.19 -29.81 30.83
N GLY A 209 -39.80 -29.36 29.65
CA GLY A 209 -38.73 -28.37 29.47
C GLY A 209 -39.17 -26.90 29.52
N PRO A 210 -38.36 -25.96 29.01
CA PRO A 210 -38.60 -24.52 29.08
C PRO A 210 -39.29 -23.93 27.84
N ILE A 211 -39.39 -24.65 26.71
CA ILE A 211 -39.85 -24.09 25.43
C ILE A 211 -41.36 -23.83 25.49
N ILE A 212 -41.76 -22.56 25.59
CA ILE A 212 -43.16 -22.12 25.67
C ILE A 212 -43.76 -21.82 24.29
N MET A 213 -42.92 -21.35 23.35
CA MET A 213 -43.33 -20.90 22.03
C MET A 213 -42.35 -21.39 20.97
N VAL A 214 -42.86 -21.73 19.79
CA VAL A 214 -42.06 -22.20 18.63
C VAL A 214 -42.52 -21.47 17.37
N GLN A 215 -41.60 -20.77 16.71
CA GLN A 215 -41.89 -20.05 15.47
C GLN A 215 -41.93 -20.98 14.26
N ILE A 216 -42.64 -20.56 13.21
CA ILE A 216 -42.62 -21.18 11.89
C ILE A 216 -42.17 -20.13 10.87
N GLU A 217 -41.08 -20.39 10.13
CA GLU A 217 -40.43 -19.41 9.24
C GLU A 217 -39.94 -18.14 9.97
N ASN A 218 -39.49 -17.10 9.26
CA ASN A 218 -39.27 -15.76 9.83
C ASN A 218 -39.53 -14.67 8.77
N GLU A 219 -40.36 -13.66 9.07
CA GLU A 219 -40.74 -12.60 8.13
C GLU A 219 -41.06 -13.15 6.73
N TYR A 220 -42.04 -14.06 6.65
CA TYR A 220 -42.40 -14.65 5.36
C TYR A 220 -43.25 -13.71 4.51
N GLY A 221 -43.93 -12.75 5.15
CA GLY A 221 -44.55 -11.60 4.50
C GLY A 221 -43.57 -10.81 3.63
N ALA A 222 -42.46 -10.35 4.22
CA ALA A 222 -41.44 -9.56 3.55
C ALA A 222 -40.90 -10.20 2.26
N PHE A 223 -40.70 -11.52 2.25
CA PHE A 223 -40.18 -12.27 1.11
C PHE A 223 -41.08 -12.25 -0.14
N GLY A 224 -42.35 -11.82 -0.01
CA GLY A 224 -43.25 -11.51 -1.13
C GLY A 224 -43.72 -12.68 -2.00
N LYS A 225 -43.15 -13.90 -1.85
CA LYS A 225 -43.55 -15.09 -2.64
C LYS A 225 -44.92 -15.63 -2.25
N CYS A 226 -45.33 -15.44 -0.99
CA CYS A 226 -46.66 -15.79 -0.48
C CYS A 226 -47.06 -17.29 -0.67
N ASP A 227 -46.09 -18.22 -0.67
CA ASP A 227 -46.31 -19.66 -0.85
C ASP A 227 -46.99 -20.29 0.38
N LYS A 228 -48.31 -20.15 0.46
CA LYS A 228 -49.12 -20.77 1.53
C LYS A 228 -48.97 -22.29 1.59
N PRO A 229 -48.82 -23.06 0.49
CA PRO A 229 -48.50 -24.49 0.57
C PRO A 229 -47.18 -24.80 1.31
N TYR A 230 -46.13 -24.00 1.14
CA TYR A 230 -44.86 -24.12 1.89
C TYR A 230 -45.07 -23.88 3.39
N LEU A 231 -45.73 -22.78 3.76
CA LEU A 231 -46.05 -22.49 5.17
C LEU A 231 -46.92 -23.58 5.82
N ASN A 232 -47.90 -24.12 5.09
CA ASN A 232 -48.72 -25.24 5.56
C ASN A 232 -47.91 -26.54 5.69
N PHE A 233 -46.93 -26.78 4.81
CA PHE A 233 -46.00 -27.90 4.94
C PHE A 233 -45.12 -27.76 6.19
N LEU A 234 -44.57 -26.57 6.46
CA LEU A 234 -43.76 -26.31 7.66
C LEU A 234 -44.57 -26.52 8.92
N LYS A 235 -45.77 -25.92 9.00
CA LYS A 235 -46.74 -26.16 10.08
C LYS A 235 -46.94 -27.66 10.32
N GLN A 236 -47.20 -28.44 9.27
CA GLN A 236 -47.36 -29.89 9.35
C GLN A 236 -46.08 -30.68 9.73
N GLN A 237 -44.88 -30.08 9.66
CA GLN A 237 -43.67 -30.69 10.19
C GLN A 237 -43.49 -30.34 11.67
N THR A 238 -43.71 -29.07 12.05
CA THR A 238 -43.59 -28.58 13.44
C THR A 238 -44.66 -29.19 14.36
N GLU A 239 -45.92 -29.25 13.91
CA GLU A 239 -47.06 -29.78 14.68
C GLU A 239 -46.86 -31.23 15.16
N ARG A 240 -46.06 -32.04 14.44
CA ARG A 240 -45.77 -33.44 14.80
C ARG A 240 -45.13 -33.56 16.18
N TYR A 241 -44.24 -32.62 16.49
CA TYR A 241 -43.42 -32.61 17.72
C TYR A 241 -43.98 -31.64 18.77
N VAL A 242 -44.58 -30.51 18.34
CA VAL A 242 -45.09 -29.48 19.27
C VAL A 242 -46.49 -29.80 19.80
N GLN A 243 -47.40 -30.27 18.94
CA GLN A 243 -48.78 -30.62 19.30
C GLN A 243 -49.47 -29.55 20.18
N ASP A 244 -49.83 -29.85 21.44
CA ASP A 244 -50.37 -28.89 22.41
C ASP A 244 -49.39 -28.50 23.54
N LYS A 245 -48.10 -28.77 23.34
CA LYS A 245 -47.03 -28.69 24.36
C LYS A 245 -46.29 -27.35 24.38
N ALA A 246 -46.40 -26.57 23.30
CA ALA A 246 -45.98 -25.17 23.18
C ALA A 246 -46.89 -24.46 22.17
N VAL A 247 -46.88 -23.12 22.16
CA VAL A 247 -47.66 -22.31 21.21
C VAL A 247 -46.89 -22.13 19.90
N LEU A 248 -47.52 -22.46 18.78
CA LEU A 248 -47.00 -22.18 17.43
C LEU A 248 -47.33 -20.75 17.01
N PHE A 249 -46.35 -20.02 16.46
CA PHE A 249 -46.54 -18.62 16.03
C PHE A 249 -45.76 -18.23 14.76
N THR A 250 -46.11 -17.08 14.15
CA THR A 250 -45.32 -16.38 13.11
C THR A 250 -44.99 -14.94 13.52
N VAL A 251 -43.96 -14.36 12.89
CA VAL A 251 -43.56 -12.94 13.03
C VAL A 251 -43.54 -12.33 11.65
N ASP A 252 -44.28 -11.23 11.46
CA ASP A 252 -44.28 -10.42 10.25
C ASP A 252 -44.58 -8.95 10.62
N ARG A 253 -43.99 -8.01 9.87
CA ARG A 253 -44.20 -6.56 10.07
C ARG A 253 -45.67 -6.18 9.94
N PRO A 254 -46.15 -5.15 10.66
CA PRO A 254 -47.56 -4.78 10.71
C PRO A 254 -48.01 -3.99 9.46
N TYR A 255 -47.97 -4.65 8.31
CA TYR A 255 -48.49 -4.23 7.01
C TYR A 255 -49.45 -5.29 6.43
N ASP A 256 -50.37 -4.88 5.56
CA ASP A 256 -51.50 -5.73 5.13
C ASP A 256 -51.08 -6.88 4.18
N ASP A 257 -50.06 -6.63 3.38
CA ASP A 257 -49.39 -7.59 2.50
C ASP A 257 -48.48 -8.53 3.29
N GLU A 258 -47.68 -8.00 4.23
CA GLU A 258 -46.75 -8.81 5.03
C GLU A 258 -47.48 -9.79 5.97
N ILE A 259 -48.31 -9.33 6.92
CA ILE A 259 -49.12 -10.24 7.75
C ILE A 259 -50.04 -11.09 6.85
N GLY A 260 -50.56 -10.51 5.76
CA GLY A 260 -51.36 -11.22 4.77
C GLY A 260 -50.67 -12.48 4.23
N CYS A 261 -49.39 -12.37 3.87
CA CYS A 261 -48.60 -13.44 3.28
C CYS A 261 -47.88 -14.34 4.30
N GLY A 262 -47.51 -13.84 5.49
CA GLY A 262 -46.87 -14.66 6.53
C GLY A 262 -47.82 -15.48 7.40
N GLN A 263 -49.04 -15.00 7.70
CA GLN A 263 -49.98 -15.71 8.58
C GLN A 263 -50.32 -17.14 8.11
N ILE A 264 -50.55 -18.06 9.05
CA ILE A 264 -50.94 -19.44 8.78
C ILE A 264 -52.20 -19.78 9.59
N ASP A 265 -53.21 -20.39 8.93
CA ASP A 265 -54.50 -20.72 9.55
C ASP A 265 -54.32 -21.51 10.86
N GLY A 266 -54.77 -20.95 11.99
CA GLY A 266 -54.69 -21.58 13.31
C GLY A 266 -53.29 -21.58 13.95
N VAL A 267 -52.36 -20.77 13.45
CA VAL A 267 -51.09 -20.41 14.10
C VAL A 267 -51.24 -19.00 14.69
N PHE A 268 -50.59 -18.72 15.82
CA PHE A 268 -50.69 -17.43 16.49
C PHE A 268 -49.93 -16.34 15.74
N ILE A 269 -50.54 -15.18 15.50
CA ILE A 269 -49.89 -14.07 14.81
C ILE A 269 -49.16 -13.20 15.83
N THR A 270 -47.88 -12.94 15.61
CA THR A 270 -47.12 -11.90 16.32
C THR A 270 -46.55 -10.92 15.30
N THR A 271 -45.89 -9.86 15.76
CA THR A 271 -45.31 -8.85 14.88
C THR A 271 -43.97 -8.38 15.44
N ASP A 272 -43.27 -7.56 14.68
CA ASP A 272 -42.03 -6.88 15.07
C ASP A 272 -42.19 -5.36 14.89
N PHE A 273 -41.43 -4.58 15.65
CA PHE A 273 -41.21 -3.14 15.43
C PHE A 273 -40.27 -2.55 16.47
N GLY A 274 -39.52 -1.50 16.08
CA GLY A 274 -38.53 -0.84 16.92
C GLY A 274 -39.00 0.45 17.58
N LEU A 275 -38.13 1.47 17.51
CA LEU A 275 -38.37 2.82 18.02
C LEU A 275 -39.60 3.48 17.37
N MET A 276 -40.62 3.76 18.19
CA MET A 276 -41.89 4.37 17.75
C MET A 276 -42.48 5.34 18.79
N THR A 277 -43.28 6.30 18.33
CA THR A 277 -44.14 7.13 19.17
C THR A 277 -45.35 6.35 19.69
N GLU A 278 -46.05 6.90 20.70
CA GLU A 278 -47.22 6.22 21.27
C GLU A 278 -48.36 6.02 20.26
N GLU A 279 -48.54 6.94 19.30
CA GLU A 279 -49.56 6.89 18.24
C GLU A 279 -49.24 5.84 17.15
N GLU A 280 -47.95 5.64 16.84
CA GLU A 280 -47.49 4.59 15.94
C GLU A 280 -47.69 3.20 16.57
N VAL A 281 -47.41 3.05 17.88
CA VAL A 281 -47.72 1.81 18.62
C VAL A 281 -49.22 1.53 18.67
N ASP A 282 -50.07 2.54 18.84
CA ASP A 282 -51.54 2.38 18.74
C ASP A 282 -51.99 1.99 17.33
N THR A 283 -51.34 2.54 16.30
CA THR A 283 -51.59 2.19 14.89
C THR A 283 -51.21 0.73 14.58
N HIS A 284 -50.05 0.27 15.07
CA HIS A 284 -49.61 -1.12 14.93
C HIS A 284 -50.46 -2.08 15.77
N THR A 285 -50.89 -1.66 16.97
CA THR A 285 -51.89 -2.39 17.78
C THR A 285 -53.18 -2.62 16.97
N ALA A 286 -53.70 -1.57 16.32
CA ALA A 286 -54.90 -1.65 15.50
C ALA A 286 -54.73 -2.56 14.27
N LYS A 287 -53.53 -2.58 13.65
CA LYS A 287 -53.22 -3.46 12.52
C LYS A 287 -53.12 -4.94 12.93
N VAL A 288 -52.39 -5.26 14.00
CA VAL A 288 -52.35 -6.64 14.54
C VAL A 288 -53.76 -7.09 14.89
N ARG A 289 -54.58 -6.21 15.48
CA ARG A 289 -55.98 -6.50 15.83
C ARG A 289 -56.93 -6.65 14.63
N SER A 290 -56.58 -6.21 13.41
CA SER A 290 -57.42 -6.49 12.23
C SER A 290 -57.24 -7.91 11.66
N TYR A 291 -56.10 -8.55 11.93
CA TYR A 291 -55.83 -9.95 11.57
C TYR A 291 -56.08 -10.90 12.75
N GLN A 292 -55.74 -10.47 13.97
CA GLN A 292 -55.92 -11.22 15.21
C GLN A 292 -56.70 -10.39 16.25
N PRO A 293 -58.05 -10.38 16.18
CA PRO A 293 -58.90 -9.51 17.02
C PRO A 293 -58.90 -9.80 18.52
N LYS A 294 -58.27 -10.90 18.94
CA LYS A 294 -58.26 -11.46 20.31
C LYS A 294 -56.95 -12.21 20.58
N GLY A 295 -56.60 -12.40 21.85
CA GLY A 295 -55.33 -13.00 22.28
C GLY A 295 -54.28 -11.92 22.60
N PRO A 296 -53.20 -12.27 23.31
CA PRO A 296 -52.23 -11.29 23.79
C PRO A 296 -51.60 -10.47 22.65
N LEU A 297 -51.24 -9.22 22.96
CA LEU A 297 -50.36 -8.44 22.08
C LEU A 297 -48.92 -8.90 22.30
N VAL A 298 -48.17 -9.06 21.21
CA VAL A 298 -46.82 -9.61 21.21
C VAL A 298 -45.98 -8.92 20.13
N ASN A 299 -44.87 -8.32 20.55
CA ASN A 299 -43.80 -7.90 19.67
C ASN A 299 -42.61 -8.83 19.93
N THR A 300 -42.21 -9.59 18.90
CA THR A 300 -41.16 -10.62 18.99
C THR A 300 -39.80 -10.14 18.48
N GLU A 301 -39.72 -8.94 17.89
CA GLU A 301 -38.45 -8.26 17.65
C GLU A 301 -38.58 -6.76 17.93
N PHE A 302 -38.49 -6.39 19.22
CA PHE A 302 -38.41 -4.99 19.62
C PHE A 302 -36.99 -4.47 19.40
N TYR A 303 -36.77 -3.83 18.25
CA TYR A 303 -35.44 -3.42 17.79
C TYR A 303 -34.74 -2.45 18.74
N THR A 304 -33.80 -2.96 19.53
CA THR A 304 -33.01 -2.19 20.52
C THR A 304 -31.95 -1.29 19.88
N GLY A 305 -31.70 -1.51 18.58
CA GLY A 305 -30.44 -1.25 17.93
C GLY A 305 -30.57 -1.27 16.41
N TRP A 306 -29.52 -1.66 15.70
CA TRP A 306 -29.59 -2.09 14.30
C TRP A 306 -28.34 -2.85 13.88
N LEU A 307 -28.44 -3.61 12.78
CA LEU A 307 -27.29 -4.18 12.07
C LEU A 307 -26.37 -3.09 11.51
N THR A 308 -25.15 -3.44 11.09
CA THR A 308 -24.18 -2.49 10.53
C THR A 308 -23.31 -3.17 9.47
N HIS A 309 -23.13 -2.49 8.33
CA HIS A 309 -22.28 -2.96 7.23
C HIS A 309 -20.88 -2.36 7.25
N TRP A 310 -19.99 -2.85 6.39
CA TRP A 310 -18.77 -2.12 6.02
C TRP A 310 -19.12 -0.87 5.18
N GLN A 311 -18.18 0.07 5.11
CA GLN A 311 -18.27 1.37 4.41
C GLN A 311 -19.34 2.36 4.93
N GLU A 312 -20.11 2.05 5.96
CA GLU A 312 -21.10 2.96 6.57
C GLU A 312 -20.74 3.42 8.00
N SER A 313 -21.61 4.25 8.61
CA SER A 313 -21.49 4.63 10.02
C SER A 313 -22.02 3.52 10.93
N ASN A 314 -21.36 3.27 12.06
CA ASN A 314 -21.86 2.34 13.10
C ASN A 314 -23.27 2.73 13.56
N GLN A 315 -24.25 1.85 13.33
CA GLN A 315 -25.66 2.15 13.60
C GLN A 315 -25.96 2.09 15.10
N ARG A 316 -26.69 3.08 15.60
CA ARG A 316 -27.06 3.19 17.02
C ARG A 316 -28.49 3.69 17.20
N ARG A 317 -29.14 3.31 18.30
CA ARG A 317 -30.49 3.77 18.64
C ARG A 317 -30.51 4.47 20.00
N PRO A 318 -31.07 5.69 20.10
CA PRO A 318 -31.04 6.47 21.33
C PRO A 318 -31.89 5.79 22.41
N ALA A 319 -31.26 5.52 23.57
CA ALA A 319 -31.87 4.70 24.62
C ALA A 319 -33.14 5.31 25.24
N GLN A 320 -33.23 6.64 25.37
CA GLN A 320 -34.38 7.30 26.01
C GLN A 320 -35.66 7.29 25.13
N PRO A 321 -35.61 7.57 23.81
CA PRO A 321 -36.74 7.31 22.91
C PRO A 321 -37.19 5.85 22.92
N LEU A 322 -36.28 4.87 22.83
CA LEU A 322 -36.64 3.44 22.93
C LEU A 322 -37.30 3.08 24.27
N ALA A 323 -36.80 3.65 25.37
CA ALA A 323 -37.38 3.49 26.70
C ALA A 323 -38.81 4.07 26.80
N ALA A 324 -39.17 5.07 26.00
CA ALA A 324 -40.54 5.55 25.90
C ALA A 324 -41.43 4.53 25.17
N THR A 325 -40.98 3.99 24.03
CA THR A 325 -41.69 2.94 23.28
C THR A 325 -41.90 1.67 24.13
N LEU A 326 -40.85 1.19 24.80
CA LEU A 326 -40.92 0.07 25.73
C LEU A 326 -41.93 0.32 26.85
N ARG A 327 -41.93 1.51 27.46
CA ARG A 327 -42.87 1.85 28.54
C ARG A 327 -44.32 1.93 28.03
N LYS A 328 -44.57 2.42 26.80
CA LYS A 328 -45.90 2.34 26.14
C LYS A 328 -46.34 0.89 26.01
N MET A 329 -45.54 0.06 25.34
CA MET A 329 -45.84 -1.36 25.13
C MET A 329 -46.09 -2.11 26.45
N LEU A 330 -45.23 -1.90 27.46
CA LEU A 330 -45.41 -2.55 28.76
C LEU A 330 -46.64 -2.06 29.53
N ARG A 331 -47.02 -0.79 29.36
CA ARG A 331 -48.26 -0.21 29.91
C ARG A 331 -49.53 -0.77 29.27
N ASP A 332 -49.53 -1.00 27.96
CA ASP A 332 -50.73 -1.44 27.23
C ASP A 332 -50.93 -2.97 27.23
N GLY A 333 -50.02 -3.73 27.86
CA GLY A 333 -50.16 -5.19 28.03
C GLY A 333 -49.37 -6.07 27.06
N TRP A 334 -48.54 -5.50 26.17
CA TRP A 334 -47.70 -6.26 25.24
C TRP A 334 -46.74 -7.24 25.96
N ASN A 335 -46.55 -8.42 25.39
CA ASN A 335 -45.34 -9.21 25.61
C ASN A 335 -44.28 -8.67 24.66
N VAL A 336 -43.03 -8.63 25.11
CA VAL A 336 -41.94 -7.97 24.39
C VAL A 336 -40.72 -8.86 24.39
N ASP A 337 -40.11 -9.02 23.23
CA ASP A 337 -38.81 -9.65 23.05
C ASP A 337 -37.82 -8.62 22.52
N PHE A 338 -36.66 -8.48 23.18
CA PHE A 338 -35.64 -7.51 22.79
C PHE A 338 -34.72 -8.08 21.72
N TYR A 339 -34.85 -7.59 20.48
CA TYR A 339 -33.94 -7.93 19.37
C TYR A 339 -32.93 -6.79 19.15
N MET A 340 -31.65 -6.91 19.44
CA MET A 340 -31.00 -7.93 20.29
C MET A 340 -31.00 -7.48 21.75
N TYR A 341 -31.04 -8.42 22.70
CA TYR A 341 -30.66 -8.13 24.10
C TYR A 341 -29.15 -8.28 24.29
N PHE A 342 -28.57 -9.31 23.67
CA PHE A 342 -27.14 -9.51 23.47
C PHE A 342 -26.92 -9.96 22.03
N GLY A 343 -26.18 -9.19 21.25
CA GLY A 343 -25.90 -9.51 19.85
C GLY A 343 -24.66 -10.41 19.65
N GLY A 344 -23.50 -9.99 20.16
CA GLY A 344 -22.26 -10.79 20.12
C GLY A 344 -21.39 -10.57 18.88
N THR A 345 -20.80 -11.65 18.34
CA THR A 345 -19.82 -11.57 17.23
C THR A 345 -20.18 -12.54 16.09
N ASN A 346 -20.11 -12.05 14.85
CA ASN A 346 -20.14 -12.85 13.62
C ASN A 346 -18.77 -13.53 13.39
N PHE A 347 -18.44 -14.53 14.21
CA PHE A 347 -17.18 -15.25 14.10
C PHE A 347 -16.96 -15.91 12.72
N GLY A 348 -15.71 -16.13 12.37
CA GLY A 348 -15.31 -16.79 11.12
C GLY A 348 -15.79 -16.06 9.85
N PHE A 349 -16.66 -16.70 9.09
CA PHE A 349 -17.22 -16.16 7.85
C PHE A 349 -18.75 -16.20 7.88
N TRP A 350 -19.36 -16.07 9.07
CA TRP A 350 -20.80 -16.22 9.25
C TRP A 350 -21.59 -14.92 9.05
N ALA A 351 -20.94 -13.75 8.97
CA ALA A 351 -21.59 -12.49 8.63
C ALA A 351 -22.30 -12.56 7.26
N GLY A 352 -23.51 -12.01 7.15
CA GLY A 352 -24.30 -11.97 5.92
C GLY A 352 -24.05 -10.72 5.06
N ALA A 353 -25.09 -10.34 4.31
CA ALA A 353 -25.14 -9.12 3.50
C ALA A 353 -26.59 -8.74 3.14
N ASN A 354 -26.81 -7.55 2.60
CA ASN A 354 -28.13 -7.10 2.12
C ASN A 354 -28.07 -6.58 0.66
N ASP A 355 -29.17 -6.68 -0.10
CA ASP A 355 -29.30 -6.22 -1.50
C ASP A 355 -29.43 -4.68 -1.62
N TRP A 356 -28.56 -3.96 -0.90
CA TRP A 356 -28.61 -2.50 -0.73
C TRP A 356 -27.37 -1.82 -1.34
N GLY A 357 -27.31 -0.49 -1.24
CA GLY A 357 -26.19 0.30 -1.75
C GLY A 357 -26.12 0.42 -3.27
N LEU A 358 -25.02 1.00 -3.78
CA LEU A 358 -24.78 1.21 -5.21
C LEU A 358 -24.62 -0.13 -5.96
N GLY A 359 -23.96 -1.09 -5.31
CA GLY A 359 -23.59 -2.39 -5.86
C GLY A 359 -24.63 -3.49 -5.79
N LYS A 360 -25.83 -3.22 -5.23
CA LYS A 360 -26.80 -4.28 -4.87
C LYS A 360 -26.16 -5.37 -4.00
N TYR A 361 -25.42 -4.89 -3.01
CA TYR A 361 -24.64 -5.65 -2.04
C TYR A 361 -24.02 -4.70 -1.01
N MET A 362 -24.27 -4.94 0.27
CA MET A 362 -23.51 -4.38 1.39
C MET A 362 -23.25 -5.51 2.41
N ALA A 363 -22.00 -5.70 2.83
CA ALA A 363 -21.62 -6.84 3.69
C ALA A 363 -21.66 -6.50 5.18
N ASP A 364 -22.19 -7.40 6.02
CA ASP A 364 -22.25 -7.26 7.47
C ASP A 364 -20.83 -7.18 8.10
N ILE A 365 -20.67 -6.42 9.18
CA ILE A 365 -19.42 -6.40 9.96
C ILE A 365 -19.25 -7.66 10.84
N THR A 366 -18.03 -7.84 11.35
CA THR A 366 -17.69 -9.00 12.21
C THR A 366 -18.21 -8.81 13.64
N SER A 367 -18.25 -7.58 14.15
CA SER A 367 -19.00 -7.28 15.37
C SER A 367 -20.50 -7.39 15.11
N TYR A 368 -21.26 -7.94 16.06
CA TYR A 368 -22.72 -7.84 16.09
C TYR A 368 -23.15 -7.24 17.44
N ASP A 369 -22.40 -6.23 17.92
CA ASP A 369 -22.73 -5.42 19.10
C ASP A 369 -24.17 -4.87 19.05
N TYR A 370 -24.63 -4.50 17.85
CA TYR A 370 -25.98 -4.05 17.55
C TYR A 370 -26.41 -2.75 18.29
N ASP A 371 -25.52 -2.11 19.07
CA ASP A 371 -25.87 -1.10 20.08
C ASP A 371 -26.84 -1.68 21.15
N ALA A 372 -26.75 -2.98 21.43
CA ALA A 372 -27.68 -3.73 22.29
C ALA A 372 -27.63 -3.36 23.79
N PRO A 373 -28.61 -3.80 24.61
CA PRO A 373 -28.58 -3.66 26.07
C PRO A 373 -27.30 -4.23 26.70
N MET A 374 -26.84 -5.40 26.27
CA MET A 374 -25.51 -5.92 26.56
C MET A 374 -24.61 -5.75 25.32
N ASP A 375 -23.37 -5.32 25.51
CA ASP A 375 -22.41 -5.12 24.41
C ASP A 375 -21.92 -6.44 23.78
N GLU A 376 -21.07 -6.36 22.74
CA GLU A 376 -20.44 -7.53 22.09
C GLU A 376 -19.73 -8.48 23.08
N ALA A 377 -19.11 -7.98 24.14
CA ALA A 377 -18.50 -8.82 25.17
C ALA A 377 -19.55 -9.49 26.08
N GLY A 378 -20.68 -8.83 26.30
CA GLY A 378 -21.78 -9.24 27.17
C GLY A 378 -21.93 -8.40 28.43
N ASP A 379 -21.29 -7.23 28.49
CA ASP A 379 -21.32 -6.35 29.66
C ASP A 379 -22.60 -5.48 29.67
N PRO A 380 -23.24 -5.25 30.83
CA PRO A 380 -24.40 -4.37 30.94
C PRO A 380 -24.12 -2.91 30.58
N THR A 381 -24.79 -2.39 29.55
CA THR A 381 -24.69 -0.98 29.16
C THR A 381 -25.67 -0.07 29.92
N MET A 382 -25.61 1.24 29.67
CA MET A 382 -26.66 2.18 30.12
C MET A 382 -28.06 1.78 29.63
N LYS A 383 -28.19 1.15 28.45
CA LYS A 383 -29.46 0.74 27.85
C LYS A 383 -30.09 -0.42 28.62
N TYR A 384 -29.27 -1.40 29.07
CA TYR A 384 -29.68 -2.47 29.99
C TYR A 384 -30.33 -1.92 31.27
N THR A 385 -29.68 -0.97 31.96
CA THR A 385 -30.19 -0.44 33.23
C THR A 385 -31.54 0.26 33.04
N ILE A 386 -31.68 1.08 31.99
CA ILE A 386 -32.93 1.79 31.69
C ILE A 386 -34.07 0.80 31.38
N PHE A 387 -33.81 -0.23 30.57
CA PHE A 387 -34.84 -1.21 30.22
C PHE A 387 -35.21 -2.10 31.42
N ARG A 388 -34.23 -2.53 32.21
CA ARG A 388 -34.43 -3.30 33.45
C ARG A 388 -35.33 -2.58 34.45
N ASP A 389 -35.07 -1.30 34.69
CA ASP A 389 -35.85 -0.50 35.64
C ASP A 389 -37.30 -0.32 35.13
N ILE A 390 -37.49 -0.17 33.82
CA ILE A 390 -38.81 -0.10 33.17
C ILE A 390 -39.57 -1.44 33.25
N ILE A 391 -38.89 -2.58 33.07
CA ILE A 391 -39.51 -3.90 33.29
C ILE A 391 -40.00 -4.00 34.75
N GLY A 392 -39.22 -3.48 35.71
CA GLY A 392 -39.57 -3.40 37.12
C GLY A 392 -40.78 -2.51 37.46
N GLU A 393 -41.23 -1.63 36.55
CA GLU A 393 -42.48 -0.88 36.70
C GLU A 393 -43.72 -1.77 36.51
N TYR A 394 -43.60 -2.91 35.80
CA TYR A 394 -44.73 -3.74 35.36
C TYR A 394 -44.64 -5.23 35.76
N ILE A 395 -43.43 -5.77 35.98
CA ILE A 395 -43.17 -7.19 36.25
C ILE A 395 -42.19 -7.32 37.42
N PRO A 396 -42.42 -8.22 38.39
CA PRO A 396 -41.47 -8.45 39.48
C PRO A 396 -40.10 -8.92 38.99
N LEU A 397 -39.06 -8.11 39.25
CA LEU A 397 -37.67 -8.45 38.93
C LEU A 397 -37.15 -9.60 39.81
N ALA A 398 -36.24 -10.41 39.25
CA ALA A 398 -35.55 -11.46 40.00
C ALA A 398 -34.67 -10.87 41.13
N VAL A 399 -34.64 -11.54 42.28
CA VAL A 399 -33.86 -11.11 43.46
C VAL A 399 -32.42 -11.61 43.34
N MET A 400 -31.67 -10.99 42.43
CA MET A 400 -30.28 -11.32 42.10
C MET A 400 -29.47 -10.04 41.83
N PRO A 401 -28.13 -10.04 42.04
CA PRO A 401 -27.29 -8.92 41.67
C PRO A 401 -27.24 -8.77 40.14
N ILE A 402 -27.09 -7.51 39.67
CA ILE A 402 -26.64 -7.23 38.31
C ILE A 402 -25.14 -7.59 38.25
N PRO A 403 -24.65 -8.33 37.24
CA PRO A 403 -23.23 -8.56 37.04
C PRO A 403 -22.48 -7.25 36.75
N ASP A 404 -21.34 -7.03 37.39
CA ASP A 404 -20.42 -5.96 37.00
C ASP A 404 -19.77 -6.27 35.64
N PRO A 405 -19.49 -5.26 34.78
CA PRO A 405 -18.73 -5.44 33.53
C PRO A 405 -17.40 -6.17 33.74
N ALA A 406 -17.10 -7.14 32.89
CA ALA A 406 -15.89 -7.94 33.00
C ALA A 406 -14.64 -7.09 32.70
N PRO A 407 -13.55 -7.23 33.49
CA PRO A 407 -12.31 -6.50 33.21
C PRO A 407 -11.79 -6.87 31.81
N LYS A 408 -11.16 -5.89 31.16
CA LYS A 408 -10.50 -6.04 29.85
C LYS A 408 -9.00 -5.85 30.01
N MET A 409 -8.18 -6.61 29.30
CA MET A 409 -6.72 -6.47 29.32
C MET A 409 -6.19 -5.74 28.07
N THR A 410 -5.01 -5.12 28.21
CA THR A 410 -4.24 -4.54 27.11
C THR A 410 -2.90 -5.27 27.02
N LEU A 411 -2.58 -5.81 25.84
CA LEU A 411 -1.28 -6.40 25.54
C LEU A 411 -0.40 -5.39 24.78
N GLU A 412 0.93 -5.54 24.85
CA GLU A 412 1.84 -4.76 24.01
C GLU A 412 1.74 -5.16 22.53
N ALA A 413 2.09 -4.23 21.63
CA ALA A 413 2.04 -4.46 20.19
C ALA A 413 3.07 -5.52 19.75
N MET A 414 2.59 -6.68 19.31
CA MET A 414 3.43 -7.82 18.89
C MET A 414 3.80 -7.76 17.41
N GLN A 415 5.06 -8.08 17.09
CA GLN A 415 5.54 -8.09 15.71
C GLN A 415 5.17 -9.42 15.02
N LEU A 416 4.29 -9.35 14.02
CA LEU A 416 3.93 -10.49 13.17
C LEU A 416 5.07 -10.83 12.20
N THR A 417 5.36 -12.12 12.07
CA THR A 417 6.34 -12.68 11.13
C THR A 417 5.62 -13.22 9.90
N MET A 418 6.06 -12.85 8.70
CA MET A 418 5.51 -13.39 7.45
C MET A 418 5.87 -14.88 7.27
N VAL A 419 4.87 -15.69 6.91
CA VAL A 419 5.04 -17.11 6.57
C VAL A 419 5.31 -17.24 5.07
N ASP A 420 4.30 -16.95 4.24
CA ASP A 420 4.38 -16.85 2.78
C ASP A 420 3.07 -16.24 2.22
N THR A 421 3.00 -16.01 0.90
CA THR A 421 1.74 -15.74 0.19
C THR A 421 0.94 -17.01 -0.07
N ILE A 422 -0.40 -16.91 -0.02
CA ILE A 422 -1.32 -17.99 -0.41
C ILE A 422 -1.20 -18.34 -1.91
N LEU A 423 -0.74 -17.40 -2.73
CA LEU A 423 -0.55 -17.57 -4.18
C LEU A 423 0.83 -18.16 -4.55
N SER A 424 1.70 -18.45 -3.56
CA SER A 424 2.93 -19.22 -3.80
C SER A 424 2.61 -20.66 -4.21
N GLU A 425 3.55 -21.35 -4.86
CA GLU A 425 3.45 -22.79 -5.15
C GLU A 425 3.10 -23.61 -3.90
N ARG A 426 3.71 -23.29 -2.75
CA ARG A 426 3.40 -23.90 -1.46
C ARG A 426 2.02 -23.52 -0.94
N GLY A 427 1.63 -22.25 -1.03
CA GLY A 427 0.30 -21.78 -0.61
C GLY A 427 -0.82 -22.49 -1.38
N ARG A 428 -0.69 -22.55 -2.71
CA ARG A 428 -1.57 -23.29 -3.61
C ARG A 428 -1.66 -24.78 -3.24
N ALA A 429 -0.51 -25.42 -3.00
CA ALA A 429 -0.44 -26.86 -2.72
C ALA A 429 -0.91 -27.26 -1.31
N MET A 430 -0.83 -26.37 -0.32
CA MET A 430 -1.14 -26.67 1.09
C MET A 430 -2.49 -26.11 1.56
N LEU A 431 -2.78 -24.85 1.24
CA LEU A 431 -4.02 -24.18 1.62
C LEU A 431 -5.12 -24.45 0.59
N GLY A 432 -4.77 -24.39 -0.69
CA GLY A 432 -5.69 -24.53 -1.82
C GLY A 432 -6.28 -25.94 -2.03
N VAL A 433 -7.27 -26.00 -2.90
CA VAL A 433 -7.83 -27.21 -3.53
C VAL A 433 -8.07 -26.89 -5.01
N GLU A 434 -7.36 -27.56 -5.91
CA GLU A 434 -7.52 -27.35 -7.36
C GLU A 434 -8.80 -28.05 -7.86
N ALA A 435 -9.60 -27.34 -8.65
CA ALA A 435 -10.88 -27.82 -9.17
C ALA A 435 -10.69 -28.85 -10.29
N ALA A 436 -11.60 -29.83 -10.38
CA ALA A 436 -11.62 -30.84 -11.45
C ALA A 436 -12.12 -30.31 -12.82
N ASN A 437 -11.79 -29.07 -13.17
CA ASN A 437 -12.37 -28.30 -14.27
C ASN A 437 -11.81 -28.66 -15.65
N LYS A 438 -12.14 -29.86 -16.16
CA LYS A 438 -11.63 -30.35 -17.46
C LYS A 438 -12.16 -29.59 -18.68
N GLU A 439 -13.23 -28.82 -18.53
CA GLU A 439 -13.86 -28.06 -19.62
C GLU A 439 -13.44 -26.58 -19.61
N GLY A 440 -12.68 -26.13 -18.61
CA GLY A 440 -12.12 -24.78 -18.54
C GLY A 440 -13.18 -23.68 -18.35
N GLN A 441 -14.33 -24.01 -17.78
CA GLN A 441 -15.46 -23.10 -17.52
C GLN A 441 -15.26 -22.30 -16.23
N LEU A 442 -15.97 -21.19 -16.05
CA LEU A 442 -16.04 -20.52 -14.75
C LEU A 442 -16.94 -21.33 -13.80
N LEU A 443 -16.51 -21.46 -12.54
CA LEU A 443 -17.22 -22.22 -11.50
C LEU A 443 -17.47 -21.33 -10.29
N THR A 444 -18.67 -21.39 -9.72
CA THR A 444 -19.03 -20.67 -8.48
C THR A 444 -18.43 -21.35 -7.25
N PHE A 445 -18.41 -20.67 -6.10
CA PHE A 445 -18.06 -21.26 -4.81
C PHE A 445 -18.93 -22.50 -4.52
N GLU A 446 -20.22 -22.41 -4.82
CA GLU A 446 -21.19 -23.50 -4.66
C GLU A 446 -20.81 -24.69 -5.55
N ALA A 447 -20.49 -24.48 -6.83
CA ALA A 447 -20.05 -25.54 -7.76
C ALA A 447 -18.69 -26.17 -7.39
N LEU A 448 -17.87 -25.45 -6.62
CA LEU A 448 -16.63 -25.98 -6.01
C LEU A 448 -16.88 -26.71 -4.68
N ASN A 449 -18.12 -26.75 -4.20
CA ASN A 449 -18.52 -27.20 -2.86
C ASN A 449 -17.74 -26.48 -1.74
N GLN A 450 -17.51 -25.18 -1.91
CA GLN A 450 -16.81 -24.31 -0.97
C GLN A 450 -17.78 -23.27 -0.41
N ASN A 451 -17.82 -23.12 0.92
CA ASN A 451 -18.65 -22.10 1.56
C ASN A 451 -18.01 -20.70 1.51
N SER A 452 -16.77 -20.62 2.00
CA SER A 452 -16.15 -19.41 2.55
C SER A 452 -14.84 -19.06 1.85
N GLY A 453 -14.15 -18.01 2.31
CA GLY A 453 -12.78 -17.69 1.89
C GLY A 453 -12.65 -17.16 0.47
N PHE A 454 -11.69 -17.69 -0.29
CA PHE A 454 -11.37 -17.21 -1.64
C PHE A 454 -11.44 -18.29 -2.73
N VAL A 455 -11.68 -17.88 -3.97
CA VAL A 455 -11.48 -18.70 -5.18
C VAL A 455 -10.57 -17.94 -6.15
N LEU A 456 -9.52 -18.61 -6.60
CA LEU A 456 -8.55 -18.11 -7.57
C LEU A 456 -8.88 -18.67 -8.96
N TYR A 457 -9.18 -17.79 -9.91
CA TYR A 457 -9.46 -18.09 -11.32
C TYR A 457 -8.26 -17.67 -12.17
N GLU A 458 -7.72 -18.57 -13.00
CA GLU A 458 -6.50 -18.32 -13.76
C GLU A 458 -6.64 -18.74 -15.22
N THR A 459 -6.14 -17.91 -16.13
CA THR A 459 -6.11 -18.17 -17.58
C THR A 459 -4.96 -17.40 -18.24
N THR A 460 -4.74 -17.62 -19.53
CA THR A 460 -3.78 -16.84 -20.31
C THR A 460 -4.47 -15.72 -21.11
N LEU A 461 -3.97 -14.49 -21.01
CA LEU A 461 -4.44 -13.40 -21.86
C LEU A 461 -4.12 -13.68 -23.34
N PRO A 462 -5.02 -13.32 -24.28
CA PRO A 462 -4.64 -13.18 -25.68
C PRO A 462 -3.62 -12.04 -25.81
N LYS A 463 -2.79 -12.06 -26.86
CA LYS A 463 -1.86 -10.96 -27.13
C LYS A 463 -2.60 -9.62 -27.17
N LEU A 464 -2.35 -8.77 -26.18
CA LEU A 464 -2.89 -7.42 -26.12
C LEU A 464 -2.35 -6.60 -27.31
N THR A 465 -3.27 -5.98 -28.05
CA THR A 465 -2.98 -5.19 -29.26
C THR A 465 -3.35 -3.72 -29.11
N ARG A 466 -4.07 -3.37 -28.03
CA ARG A 466 -4.43 -2.02 -27.62
C ARG A 466 -3.66 -1.70 -26.34
N ASP A 467 -3.69 -0.44 -25.93
CA ASP A 467 -3.21 -0.02 -24.64
C ASP A 467 -4.02 1.19 -24.14
N PRO A 468 -4.63 1.13 -22.93
CA PRO A 468 -4.99 -0.09 -22.21
C PRO A 468 -6.11 -0.88 -22.93
N ASN A 469 -6.18 -2.18 -22.65
CA ASN A 469 -7.33 -3.05 -22.93
C ASN A 469 -8.21 -3.13 -21.66
N MET A 470 -9.50 -2.79 -21.73
CA MET A 470 -10.39 -2.97 -20.59
C MET A 470 -10.69 -4.45 -20.35
N LEU A 471 -10.41 -4.96 -19.15
CA LEU A 471 -10.93 -6.22 -18.61
C LEU A 471 -12.27 -5.94 -17.93
N THR A 472 -13.27 -6.80 -18.10
CA THR A 472 -14.56 -6.73 -17.41
C THR A 472 -14.94 -8.11 -16.88
N ILE A 473 -15.29 -8.19 -15.59
CA ILE A 473 -15.81 -9.39 -14.92
C ILE A 473 -17.32 -9.23 -14.76
N ASN A 474 -18.10 -9.79 -15.70
CA ASN A 474 -19.55 -9.75 -15.59
C ASN A 474 -20.01 -10.69 -14.47
N GLY A 475 -20.82 -10.18 -13.53
CA GLY A 475 -21.30 -10.96 -12.38
C GLY A 475 -20.22 -11.29 -11.35
N LEU A 476 -19.40 -10.32 -10.97
CA LEU A 476 -18.45 -10.45 -9.85
C LEU A 476 -19.17 -10.51 -8.49
N HIS A 477 -19.04 -11.62 -7.76
CA HIS A 477 -19.63 -11.85 -6.44
C HIS A 477 -18.54 -12.32 -5.44
N ASP A 478 -17.89 -11.48 -4.63
CA ASP A 478 -18.20 -10.06 -4.37
C ASP A 478 -17.02 -9.12 -4.61
N ARG A 479 -15.77 -9.57 -4.41
CA ARG A 479 -14.58 -8.70 -4.55
C ARG A 479 -13.42 -9.45 -5.13
N ALA A 480 -12.82 -8.92 -6.20
CA ALA A 480 -11.76 -9.56 -6.96
C ALA A 480 -10.46 -8.75 -6.94
N GLN A 481 -9.36 -9.37 -6.52
CA GLN A 481 -8.01 -8.84 -6.76
C GLN A 481 -7.48 -9.42 -8.08
N VAL A 482 -7.10 -8.55 -9.00
CA VAL A 482 -6.65 -8.93 -10.35
C VAL A 482 -5.13 -8.84 -10.42
N TYR A 483 -4.48 -9.92 -10.85
CA TYR A 483 -3.03 -10.03 -10.99
C TYR A 483 -2.64 -10.40 -12.42
N LEU A 484 -1.51 -9.85 -12.88
CA LEU A 484 -0.87 -10.22 -14.15
C LEU A 484 0.57 -10.65 -13.87
N ASP A 485 0.95 -11.84 -14.33
CA ASP A 485 2.22 -12.52 -13.99
C ASP A 485 2.58 -12.41 -12.49
N GLN A 486 1.58 -12.62 -11.62
CA GLN A 486 1.67 -12.53 -10.14
C GLN A 486 1.84 -11.11 -9.55
N PHE A 487 1.73 -10.04 -10.33
CA PHE A 487 1.70 -8.63 -9.85
C PHE A 487 0.28 -8.08 -9.80
N LEU A 488 -0.09 -7.40 -8.71
CA LEU A 488 -1.44 -6.82 -8.54
C LEU A 488 -1.67 -5.68 -9.55
N ALA A 489 -2.57 -5.88 -10.51
CA ALA A 489 -2.99 -4.88 -11.48
C ALA A 489 -4.10 -3.96 -10.93
N GLY A 490 -4.95 -4.47 -10.03
CA GLY A 490 -6.03 -3.68 -9.42
C GLY A 490 -6.98 -4.51 -8.57
N THR A 491 -8.06 -3.88 -8.08
CA THR A 491 -9.13 -4.55 -7.33
C THR A 491 -10.49 -4.08 -7.83
N LEU A 492 -11.42 -5.03 -7.94
CA LEU A 492 -12.80 -4.88 -8.39
C LEU A 492 -13.75 -5.26 -7.24
N ALA A 493 -14.91 -4.62 -7.15
CA ALA A 493 -15.82 -4.79 -6.01
C ALA A 493 -17.29 -4.57 -6.42
N ARG A 494 -18.11 -5.59 -6.14
CA ARG A 494 -19.57 -5.60 -6.32
C ARG A 494 -20.23 -4.43 -5.60
N GLU A 495 -19.94 -4.30 -4.29
CA GLU A 495 -20.44 -3.26 -3.37
C GLU A 495 -20.36 -1.82 -3.92
N ASN A 496 -19.28 -1.52 -4.65
CA ASN A 496 -19.03 -0.21 -5.25
C ASN A 496 -19.40 -0.14 -6.75
N ALA A 497 -20.01 -1.19 -7.31
CA ALA A 497 -20.31 -1.37 -8.73
C ALA A 497 -19.09 -1.25 -9.68
N ILE A 498 -17.91 -1.71 -9.22
CA ILE A 498 -16.65 -1.67 -9.98
C ILE A 498 -16.36 -3.06 -10.55
N ASP A 499 -16.72 -3.28 -11.83
CA ASP A 499 -16.64 -4.57 -12.53
C ASP A 499 -15.48 -4.68 -13.54
N SER A 500 -14.77 -3.58 -13.81
CA SER A 500 -13.85 -3.47 -14.93
C SER A 500 -12.56 -2.68 -14.63
N LEU A 501 -11.46 -3.13 -15.23
CA LEU A 501 -10.08 -2.69 -14.94
C LEU A 501 -9.26 -2.53 -16.24
N PRO A 502 -8.62 -1.38 -16.49
CA PRO A 502 -7.72 -1.21 -17.64
C PRO A 502 -6.41 -2.00 -17.45
N LEU A 503 -6.08 -2.85 -18.42
CA LEU A 503 -4.83 -3.62 -18.46
C LEU A 503 -3.89 -3.11 -19.56
N THR A 504 -2.63 -2.86 -19.21
CA THR A 504 -1.60 -2.28 -20.10
C THR A 504 -0.92 -3.35 -20.97
N ALA A 505 -0.70 -3.05 -22.26
CA ALA A 505 0.14 -3.89 -23.11
C ALA A 505 1.61 -3.75 -22.70
N GLY A 506 2.13 -4.78 -22.01
CA GLY A 506 3.45 -4.80 -21.39
C GLY A 506 3.53 -5.83 -20.25
N TYR A 507 2.41 -6.02 -19.54
CA TYR A 507 2.19 -7.21 -18.72
C TYR A 507 2.10 -8.46 -19.61
N GLY A 508 2.57 -9.60 -19.13
CA GLY A 508 2.69 -10.83 -19.90
C GLY A 508 1.42 -11.67 -19.94
N SER A 509 1.62 -12.99 -19.94
CA SER A 509 0.61 -13.93 -20.41
C SER A 509 -0.34 -14.45 -19.33
N GLU A 510 0.03 -14.46 -18.06
CA GLU A 510 -0.77 -15.11 -17.01
C GLU A 510 -1.69 -14.10 -16.29
N LEU A 511 -3.00 -14.33 -16.36
CA LEU A 511 -4.03 -13.59 -15.61
C LEU A 511 -4.50 -14.45 -14.45
N SER A 512 -4.42 -13.93 -13.23
CA SER A 512 -5.02 -14.54 -12.04
C SER A 512 -6.01 -13.57 -11.40
N ILE A 513 -7.20 -14.04 -11.04
CA ILE A 513 -8.26 -13.27 -10.40
C ILE A 513 -8.61 -13.98 -9.08
N LEU A 514 -8.31 -13.36 -7.94
CA LEU A 514 -8.65 -13.89 -6.63
C LEU A 514 -9.93 -13.25 -6.12
N VAL A 515 -11.03 -14.01 -6.07
CA VAL A 515 -12.35 -13.55 -5.61
C VAL A 515 -12.57 -13.94 -4.15
N GLU A 516 -13.02 -13.01 -3.32
CA GLU A 516 -13.51 -13.22 -1.95
C GLU A 516 -15.04 -13.34 -1.95
N ASN A 517 -15.58 -14.35 -1.23
CA ASN A 517 -16.97 -14.31 -0.75
C ASN A 517 -17.01 -13.43 0.50
N GLN A 518 -17.71 -12.29 0.46
CA GLN A 518 -17.81 -11.38 1.60
C GLN A 518 -18.94 -11.75 2.58
N GLY A 519 -19.89 -12.58 2.16
CA GLY A 519 -21.07 -13.03 2.90
C GLY A 519 -22.28 -13.11 1.95
N ARG A 520 -23.06 -14.19 1.97
CA ARG A 520 -24.28 -14.31 1.15
C ARG A 520 -25.38 -13.43 1.69
N ILE A 521 -26.14 -12.81 0.78
CA ILE A 521 -27.28 -11.98 1.15
C ILE A 521 -28.26 -12.77 2.06
N ASN A 522 -28.67 -12.11 3.15
CA ASN A 522 -29.40 -12.71 4.27
C ASN A 522 -30.91 -12.44 4.23
N PHE A 523 -31.36 -11.49 3.39
CA PHE A 523 -32.73 -10.97 3.31
C PHE A 523 -33.11 -10.65 1.84
N ASP A 524 -34.39 -10.83 1.48
CA ASP A 524 -34.98 -10.74 0.12
C ASP A 524 -34.38 -11.66 -0.96
N VAL A 525 -33.08 -11.56 -1.25
CA VAL A 525 -32.38 -12.28 -2.32
C VAL A 525 -31.56 -13.42 -1.73
N LEU A 526 -32.02 -14.66 -1.96
CA LEU A 526 -31.46 -15.87 -1.32
C LEU A 526 -30.93 -16.90 -2.34
N ASP A 527 -30.69 -16.48 -3.58
CA ASP A 527 -29.98 -17.20 -4.64
C ASP A 527 -28.64 -16.50 -4.98
N ASP A 528 -27.99 -15.95 -3.94
CA ASP A 528 -26.72 -15.19 -4.03
C ASP A 528 -25.49 -16.11 -4.14
N TYR A 529 -25.35 -16.80 -5.28
CA TYR A 529 -24.15 -17.55 -5.66
C TYR A 529 -22.90 -16.66 -5.62
N LYS A 530 -21.73 -17.26 -5.35
CA LYS A 530 -20.46 -16.52 -5.18
C LYS A 530 -19.40 -16.93 -6.19
N GLY A 531 -18.46 -16.03 -6.49
CA GLY A 531 -17.40 -16.21 -7.48
C GLY A 531 -17.55 -15.28 -8.68
N ILE A 532 -17.42 -15.84 -9.88
CA ILE A 532 -17.72 -15.15 -11.15
C ILE A 532 -18.92 -15.86 -11.78
N LEU A 533 -20.06 -15.17 -11.88
CA LEU A 533 -21.34 -15.74 -12.32
C LEU A 533 -21.59 -15.56 -13.83
N GLY A 534 -21.02 -14.50 -14.43
CA GLY A 534 -21.03 -14.27 -15.87
C GLY A 534 -19.71 -14.65 -16.53
N ASN A 535 -19.40 -14.02 -17.66
CA ASN A 535 -18.13 -14.19 -18.36
C ASN A 535 -17.11 -13.09 -18.00
N VAL A 536 -15.82 -13.43 -18.09
CA VAL A 536 -14.74 -12.43 -18.08
C VAL A 536 -14.39 -12.09 -19.53
N THR A 537 -14.33 -10.80 -19.85
CA THR A 537 -14.01 -10.33 -21.20
C THR A 537 -12.85 -9.35 -21.20
N ILE A 538 -12.12 -9.30 -22.31
CA ILE A 538 -11.05 -8.33 -22.59
C ILE A 538 -11.40 -7.57 -23.88
N GLN A 539 -11.26 -6.24 -23.88
CA GLN A 539 -11.50 -5.41 -25.06
C GLN A 539 -10.56 -5.79 -26.22
N THR A 540 -10.97 -5.59 -27.48
CA THR A 540 -10.19 -5.92 -28.69
C THR A 540 -10.15 -4.73 -29.67
N PHE A 541 -9.61 -4.96 -30.88
CA PHE A 541 -9.40 -3.95 -31.92
C PHE A 541 -10.31 -4.09 -33.16
N ALA A 542 -11.04 -5.20 -33.30
CA ALA A 542 -11.86 -5.53 -34.46
C ALA A 542 -13.05 -6.38 -34.00
N GLU A 543 -14.17 -6.37 -34.74
CA GLU A 543 -15.39 -7.03 -34.28
C GLU A 543 -15.25 -8.55 -34.07
N PRO A 544 -15.75 -9.11 -32.96
CA PRO A 544 -16.36 -8.41 -31.81
C PRO A 544 -15.34 -7.62 -30.97
N TYR A 545 -15.69 -6.38 -30.61
CA TYR A 545 -14.82 -5.43 -29.86
C TYR A 545 -14.48 -5.88 -28.42
N THR A 546 -14.99 -7.03 -27.99
CA THR A 546 -14.61 -7.75 -26.78
C THR A 546 -14.38 -9.21 -27.13
N LYS A 547 -13.41 -9.85 -26.47
CA LYS A 547 -13.19 -11.29 -26.50
C LYS A 547 -13.45 -11.85 -25.10
N GLU A 548 -14.20 -12.94 -25.04
CA GLU A 548 -14.34 -13.76 -23.84
C GLU A 548 -13.06 -14.54 -23.52
N LEU A 549 -12.74 -14.65 -22.23
CA LEU A 549 -11.62 -15.42 -21.73
C LEU A 549 -12.10 -16.80 -21.27
N GLU A 550 -11.37 -17.84 -21.69
CA GLU A 550 -11.75 -19.26 -21.57
C GLU A 550 -10.62 -20.05 -20.87
N GLN A 551 -10.76 -21.37 -20.76
CA GLN A 551 -9.69 -22.29 -20.29
C GLN A 551 -9.24 -22.03 -18.85
N TRP A 552 -10.20 -21.79 -17.96
CA TRP A 552 -9.97 -21.42 -16.57
C TRP A 552 -9.44 -22.57 -15.71
N LYS A 553 -8.22 -22.41 -15.20
CA LYS A 553 -7.77 -23.13 -14.00
C LYS A 553 -8.39 -22.46 -12.77
N ILE A 554 -8.87 -23.26 -11.81
CA ILE A 554 -9.57 -22.74 -10.63
C ILE A 554 -9.04 -23.42 -9.36
N THR A 555 -8.73 -22.64 -8.32
CA THR A 555 -8.24 -23.13 -7.01
C THR A 555 -9.03 -22.48 -5.87
N GLY A 556 -9.70 -23.29 -5.05
CA GLY A 556 -10.44 -22.84 -3.87
C GLY A 556 -9.60 -22.82 -2.59
N TYR A 557 -9.78 -21.78 -1.76
CA TYR A 557 -9.14 -21.58 -0.45
C TYR A 557 -10.21 -21.29 0.60
N SER A 558 -10.85 -22.33 1.15
CA SER A 558 -12.01 -22.12 2.03
C SER A 558 -11.67 -21.61 3.44
N PHE A 559 -10.47 -21.93 3.94
CA PHE A 559 -9.99 -21.63 5.31
C PHE A 559 -10.82 -22.22 6.47
N ASP A 560 -11.85 -23.03 6.20
CA ASP A 560 -12.66 -23.70 7.24
C ASP A 560 -11.89 -24.84 7.96
N ASP A 561 -10.85 -25.38 7.32
CA ASP A 561 -9.96 -26.40 7.87
C ASP A 561 -8.65 -25.77 8.35
N TYR A 562 -8.59 -25.39 9.63
CA TYR A 562 -7.39 -24.81 10.22
C TYR A 562 -6.20 -25.79 10.25
N SER A 563 -6.38 -27.11 10.11
CA SER A 563 -5.25 -28.06 10.11
C SER A 563 -4.31 -27.82 8.92
N LYS A 564 -4.84 -27.39 7.77
CA LYS A 564 -4.04 -26.91 6.63
C LYS A 564 -3.24 -25.66 6.95
N VAL A 565 -3.85 -24.70 7.65
CA VAL A 565 -3.21 -23.45 8.07
C VAL A 565 -2.10 -23.75 9.07
N GLU A 566 -2.37 -24.58 10.08
CA GLU A 566 -1.39 -25.05 11.05
C GLU A 566 -0.23 -25.79 10.38
N GLN A 567 -0.50 -26.70 9.44
CA GLN A 567 0.54 -27.40 8.69
C GLN A 567 1.40 -26.40 7.91
N PHE A 568 0.80 -25.45 7.19
CA PHE A 568 1.50 -24.42 6.42
C PHE A 568 2.42 -23.57 7.30
N ILE A 569 1.91 -22.99 8.38
CA ILE A 569 2.66 -22.10 9.30
C ILE A 569 3.66 -22.84 10.21
N ASN A 570 3.71 -24.18 10.17
CA ASN A 570 4.67 -25.00 10.89
C ASN A 570 5.69 -25.69 9.94
N THR A 571 5.42 -25.76 8.64
CA THR A 571 6.39 -26.28 7.63
C THR A 571 7.08 -25.19 6.80
N VAL A 572 6.48 -24.01 6.65
CA VAL A 572 7.04 -22.90 5.88
C VAL A 572 7.60 -21.84 6.83
N SER A 573 8.90 -21.55 6.70
CA SER A 573 9.61 -20.53 7.48
C SER A 573 10.47 -19.69 6.56
N GLY A 574 10.20 -18.39 6.46
CA GLY A 574 10.88 -17.50 5.51
C GLY A 574 10.52 -17.85 4.06
N GLY A 575 9.22 -17.82 3.74
CA GLY A 575 8.68 -18.14 2.43
C GLY A 575 9.16 -17.22 1.30
N SER A 576 8.75 -17.52 0.06
CA SER A 576 9.28 -16.84 -1.14
C SER A 576 8.53 -15.55 -1.52
N GLY A 577 7.42 -15.22 -0.86
CA GLY A 577 6.80 -13.87 -0.89
C GLY A 577 7.63 -12.77 -0.20
N VAL A 578 8.96 -12.95 -0.10
CA VAL A 578 9.89 -12.17 0.71
C VAL A 578 11.00 -11.66 -0.20
N ASN A 579 10.87 -10.40 -0.65
CA ASN A 579 12.08 -9.56 -0.72
C ASN A 579 12.63 -9.41 0.71
N GLY A 580 13.88 -8.98 0.90
CA GLY A 580 14.58 -9.04 2.20
C GLY A 580 14.00 -8.27 3.40
N ARG A 581 12.73 -7.84 3.34
CA ARG A 581 11.98 -7.07 4.34
C ARG A 581 10.62 -7.71 4.69
N GLY A 582 10.21 -8.77 3.98
CA GLY A 582 8.96 -9.49 4.26
C GLY A 582 7.70 -8.73 3.85
N MET A 583 7.62 -8.32 2.58
CA MET A 583 6.45 -7.61 2.04
C MET A 583 5.85 -8.30 0.82
N ALA A 584 4.52 -8.37 0.80
CA ALA A 584 3.71 -9.14 -0.13
C ALA A 584 3.67 -8.55 -1.55
N VAL A 585 4.55 -9.01 -2.44
CA VAL A 585 4.47 -8.65 -3.87
C VAL A 585 3.30 -9.36 -4.56
N HIS A 586 3.02 -10.61 -4.16
CA HIS A 586 2.20 -11.58 -4.89
C HIS A 586 0.90 -11.98 -4.14
N GLY A 587 0.03 -11.02 -3.87
CA GLY A 587 -1.29 -11.26 -3.26
C GLY A 587 -1.27 -11.64 -1.76
N PRO A 588 -2.39 -12.16 -1.21
CA PRO A 588 -2.60 -12.22 0.23
C PRO A 588 -1.58 -13.09 0.97
N VAL A 589 -1.17 -12.62 2.15
CA VAL A 589 -0.09 -13.22 2.94
C VAL A 589 -0.58 -13.71 4.29
N VAL A 590 -0.03 -14.86 4.69
CA VAL A 590 -0.20 -15.41 6.03
C VAL A 590 0.94 -14.88 6.91
N LEU A 591 0.60 -14.24 8.02
CA LEU A 591 1.53 -13.81 9.05
C LEU A 591 1.21 -14.50 10.39
N LYS A 592 2.21 -14.66 11.26
CA LYS A 592 2.10 -15.36 12.55
C LYS A 592 2.90 -14.65 13.65
N ALA A 593 2.38 -14.65 14.87
CA ALA A 593 3.17 -14.45 16.08
C ALA A 593 2.74 -15.45 17.17
N VAL A 594 3.60 -15.60 18.18
CA VAL A 594 3.33 -16.41 19.37
C VAL A 594 3.55 -15.53 20.60
N PHE A 595 2.63 -15.58 21.57
CA PHE A 595 2.66 -14.77 22.78
C PHE A 595 2.15 -15.52 24.02
N ASP A 596 2.64 -15.11 25.19
CA ASP A 596 2.23 -15.63 26.50
C ASP A 596 1.42 -14.56 27.25
N VAL A 597 0.51 -14.97 28.13
CA VAL A 597 -0.31 -14.07 28.97
C VAL A 597 -0.38 -14.66 30.37
N PRO A 598 0.08 -13.98 31.44
CA PRO A 598 0.06 -14.55 32.78
C PRO A 598 -1.35 -15.02 33.19
N ALA A 599 -1.46 -16.22 33.77
CA ALA A 599 -2.77 -16.84 34.06
C ALA A 599 -3.68 -16.01 35.00
N SER A 600 -3.10 -15.07 35.75
CA SER A 600 -3.80 -14.09 36.60
C SER A 600 -4.31 -12.85 35.87
N GLU A 601 -3.90 -12.65 34.62
CA GLU A 601 -4.13 -11.46 33.79
C GLU A 601 -4.94 -11.78 32.52
N ILE A 602 -5.26 -13.05 32.27
CA ILE A 602 -6.11 -13.49 31.16
C ILE A 602 -7.53 -12.93 31.34
N HIS A 603 -7.82 -11.90 30.56
CA HIS A 603 -9.10 -11.21 30.49
C HIS A 603 -9.50 -11.00 29.03
N ASP A 604 -10.74 -10.56 28.79
CA ASP A 604 -11.21 -10.32 27.43
C ASP A 604 -10.45 -9.10 26.85
N THR A 605 -10.26 -9.05 25.53
CA THR A 605 -9.52 -7.95 24.89
C THR A 605 -10.04 -7.67 23.49
N TYR A 606 -9.46 -6.65 22.85
CA TYR A 606 -9.83 -6.23 21.50
C TYR A 606 -8.56 -6.07 20.66
N ILE A 607 -8.44 -6.84 19.58
CA ILE A 607 -7.32 -6.72 18.64
C ILE A 607 -7.54 -5.44 17.82
N ASN A 608 -6.65 -4.46 17.99
CA ASN A 608 -6.68 -3.23 17.22
C ASN A 608 -5.91 -3.42 15.90
N MET A 609 -6.61 -3.32 14.77
CA MET A 609 -6.03 -3.46 13.43
C MET A 609 -5.76 -2.10 12.75
N ASP A 610 -5.88 -0.99 13.48
CA ASP A 610 -5.59 0.36 12.99
C ASP A 610 -4.23 0.45 12.26
N GLY A 611 -4.25 0.87 10.98
CA GLY A 611 -3.08 0.89 10.09
C GLY A 611 -2.81 -0.39 9.28
N TRP A 612 -3.69 -1.39 9.35
CA TRP A 612 -3.69 -2.59 8.48
C TRP A 612 -4.70 -2.46 7.33
N GLY A 613 -4.65 -3.38 6.36
CA GLY A 613 -5.51 -3.35 5.17
C GLY A 613 -6.86 -4.02 5.38
N LYS A 614 -7.01 -5.24 4.88
CA LYS A 614 -8.24 -6.05 4.93
C LYS A 614 -7.86 -7.50 5.11
N GLY A 615 -8.49 -8.22 6.04
CA GLY A 615 -8.17 -9.62 6.23
C GLY A 615 -9.07 -10.33 7.22
N PHE A 616 -8.56 -11.45 7.77
CA PHE A 616 -9.17 -12.17 8.88
C PHE A 616 -8.10 -12.74 9.83
N ILE A 617 -8.51 -13.05 11.05
CA ILE A 617 -7.61 -13.38 12.17
C ILE A 617 -7.99 -14.71 12.80
N PHE A 618 -7.01 -15.60 13.01
CA PHE A 618 -7.14 -16.75 13.91
C PHE A 618 -6.41 -16.51 15.22
N ILE A 619 -7.02 -16.88 16.35
CA ILE A 619 -6.37 -17.05 17.64
C ILE A 619 -6.46 -18.51 18.04
N ASN A 620 -5.33 -19.17 18.27
CA ASN A 620 -5.24 -20.57 18.72
C ASN A 620 -6.03 -21.58 17.85
N GLY A 621 -6.24 -21.25 16.57
CA GLY A 621 -7.00 -22.05 15.60
C GLY A 621 -8.47 -21.65 15.43
N PHE A 622 -9.01 -20.81 16.32
CA PHE A 622 -10.35 -20.26 16.19
C PHE A 622 -10.34 -18.99 15.32
N ASN A 623 -11.21 -18.91 14.31
CA ASN A 623 -11.29 -17.76 13.41
C ASN A 623 -12.20 -16.68 14.03
N LEU A 624 -11.61 -15.55 14.44
CA LEU A 624 -12.34 -14.41 15.02
C LEU A 624 -13.21 -13.68 14.00
N GLY A 625 -12.93 -13.84 12.70
CA GLY A 625 -13.61 -13.15 11.61
C GLY A 625 -12.75 -12.06 10.96
N ARG A 626 -13.42 -11.13 10.26
CA ARG A 626 -12.78 -10.17 9.35
C ARG A 626 -12.37 -8.88 10.05
N TYR A 627 -11.42 -8.17 9.45
CA TYR A 627 -11.07 -6.78 9.78
C TYR A 627 -10.92 -5.96 8.49
N TRP A 628 -11.35 -4.69 8.51
CA TRP A 628 -11.19 -3.76 7.38
C TRP A 628 -11.11 -2.27 7.83
N PRO A 629 -10.14 -1.90 8.69
CA PRO A 629 -10.07 -0.59 9.34
C PRO A 629 -9.82 0.59 8.39
N VAL A 630 -9.27 0.37 7.19
CA VAL A 630 -9.16 1.41 6.14
C VAL A 630 -10.51 1.82 5.53
N VAL A 631 -11.59 1.11 5.86
CA VAL A 631 -12.95 1.37 5.39
C VAL A 631 -13.93 1.55 6.55
N GLY A 632 -13.81 0.72 7.60
CA GLY A 632 -14.64 0.81 8.80
C GLY A 632 -16.10 0.41 8.58
N PRO A 633 -16.99 0.61 9.58
CA PRO A 633 -16.74 1.35 10.81
C PRO A 633 -16.01 0.55 11.91
N GLN A 634 -15.89 -0.77 11.78
CA GLN A 634 -15.18 -1.62 12.73
C GLN A 634 -13.64 -1.50 12.55
N VAL A 635 -12.95 -1.09 13.62
CA VAL A 635 -11.47 -1.00 13.67
C VAL A 635 -10.86 -2.09 14.57
N THR A 636 -11.58 -2.50 15.61
CA THR A 636 -11.18 -3.53 16.57
C THR A 636 -11.97 -4.83 16.39
N THR A 637 -11.34 -5.97 16.63
CA THR A 637 -12.00 -7.30 16.66
C THR A 637 -12.01 -7.84 18.09
N TYR A 638 -13.17 -8.26 18.59
CA TYR A 638 -13.30 -8.83 19.93
C TYR A 638 -12.55 -10.16 20.07
N LEU A 639 -11.87 -10.34 21.20
CA LEU A 639 -11.15 -11.56 21.57
C LEU A 639 -11.59 -12.02 22.98
N PRO A 640 -12.50 -13.02 23.06
CA PRO A 640 -12.84 -13.68 24.31
C PRO A 640 -11.62 -14.33 24.98
N LYS A 641 -11.52 -14.22 26.31
CA LYS A 641 -10.44 -14.83 27.10
C LYS A 641 -10.44 -16.36 27.06
N GLU A 642 -11.58 -16.98 26.78
CA GLU A 642 -11.71 -18.45 26.67
C GLU A 642 -10.88 -19.03 25.52
N LEU A 643 -10.54 -18.21 24.50
CA LEU A 643 -9.64 -18.60 23.42
C LEU A 643 -8.16 -18.52 23.81
N LEU A 644 -7.83 -17.95 24.98
CA LEU A 644 -6.46 -17.71 25.43
C LEU A 644 -5.98 -18.74 26.46
N LYS A 645 -4.65 -18.88 26.51
CA LYS A 645 -3.91 -19.85 27.34
C LYS A 645 -2.78 -19.11 28.06
N PRO A 646 -2.28 -19.62 29.20
CA PRO A 646 -1.17 -18.98 29.91
C PRO A 646 0.11 -18.82 29.08
N THR A 647 0.38 -19.76 28.17
CA THR A 647 1.54 -19.75 27.29
C THR A 647 1.22 -20.33 25.91
N GLY A 648 1.99 -19.93 24.90
CA GLY A 648 1.95 -20.50 23.55
C GLY A 648 0.75 -20.07 22.71
N ASN A 649 0.14 -18.91 22.99
CA ASN A 649 -0.95 -18.39 22.16
C ASN A 649 -0.42 -18.08 20.77
N THR A 650 -1.06 -18.58 19.72
CA THR A 650 -0.70 -18.26 18.34
C THR A 650 -1.75 -17.33 17.74
N ILE A 651 -1.32 -16.19 17.24
CA ILE A 651 -2.11 -15.35 16.32
C ILE A 651 -1.66 -15.63 14.89
N VAL A 652 -2.62 -15.79 13.97
CA VAL A 652 -2.40 -15.88 12.52
C VAL A 652 -3.27 -14.85 11.84
N VAL A 653 -2.69 -14.05 10.94
CA VAL A 653 -3.40 -13.01 10.17
C VAL A 653 -3.28 -13.34 8.68
N VAL A 654 -4.38 -13.22 7.94
CA VAL A 654 -4.39 -13.33 6.47
C VAL A 654 -4.73 -11.96 5.88
N GLU A 655 -3.70 -11.18 5.55
CA GLU A 655 -3.81 -9.81 5.03
C GLU A 655 -3.91 -9.81 3.50
N GLN A 656 -4.87 -9.06 2.95
CA GLN A 656 -5.22 -9.02 1.54
C GLN A 656 -4.81 -7.71 0.85
N GLN A 657 -4.82 -6.57 1.56
CA GLN A 657 -4.79 -5.23 0.97
C GLN A 657 -3.51 -4.46 1.32
N LYS A 658 -2.90 -3.87 0.30
CA LYS A 658 -1.71 -3.03 0.43
C LYS A 658 -2.05 -1.63 0.95
N ARG A 659 -1.03 -0.90 1.39
CA ARG A 659 -1.13 0.49 1.85
C ARG A 659 -1.78 1.41 0.82
N LEU A 660 -2.47 2.44 1.31
CA LEU A 660 -3.10 3.47 0.48
C LEU A 660 -2.50 4.85 0.80
N PHE A 661 -2.10 5.57 -0.25
CA PHE A 661 -1.72 6.98 -0.15
C PHE A 661 -2.54 7.81 -1.13
N SER A 662 -3.25 8.81 -0.62
CA SER A 662 -4.19 9.63 -1.40
C SER A 662 -4.24 11.07 -0.90
N ILE A 663 -5.08 11.89 -1.55
CA ILE A 663 -5.40 13.25 -1.12
C ILE A 663 -6.81 13.27 -0.55
N ASP A 664 -6.95 13.83 0.65
CA ASP A 664 -8.22 14.34 1.14
C ASP A 664 -8.33 15.82 0.74
N TYR A 665 -9.15 16.07 -0.28
CA TYR A 665 -9.42 17.41 -0.80
C TYR A 665 -10.38 18.21 0.09
N ASP A 666 -11.15 17.58 0.98
CA ASP A 666 -12.09 18.28 1.86
C ASP A 666 -11.40 18.82 3.12
N ASN A 667 -10.36 18.13 3.61
CA ASN A 667 -9.53 18.53 4.75
C ASN A 667 -8.14 19.07 4.38
N ASP A 668 -7.89 19.39 3.10
CA ASP A 668 -6.63 19.96 2.59
C ASP A 668 -5.36 19.17 3.02
N THR A 669 -5.42 17.83 3.00
CA THR A 669 -4.35 16.97 3.55
C THR A 669 -4.05 15.75 2.69
N PHE A 670 -2.89 15.12 2.92
CA PHE A 670 -2.65 13.77 2.41
C PHE A 670 -3.21 12.74 3.38
N VAL A 671 -3.56 11.57 2.88
CA VAL A 671 -3.99 10.43 3.70
C VAL A 671 -3.07 9.25 3.44
N MET A 672 -2.54 8.66 4.51
CA MET A 672 -1.80 7.39 4.50
C MET A 672 -2.57 6.39 5.37
N ASP A 673 -2.98 5.27 4.79
CA ASP A 673 -3.69 4.18 5.48
C ASP A 673 -4.89 4.68 6.33
N GLY A 674 -5.68 5.59 5.76
CA GLY A 674 -6.86 6.21 6.40
C GLY A 674 -6.56 7.38 7.35
N LYS A 675 -5.29 7.72 7.59
CA LYS A 675 -4.88 8.78 8.53
C LYS A 675 -4.31 10.02 7.84
N PRO A 676 -4.59 11.24 8.34
CA PRO A 676 -3.92 12.47 7.89
C PRO A 676 -2.39 12.36 7.98
N PHE A 677 -1.72 12.70 6.89
CA PHE A 677 -0.29 12.56 6.68
C PHE A 677 0.34 13.89 6.29
N GLN A 678 1.53 14.16 6.83
CA GLN A 678 2.37 15.29 6.45
C GLN A 678 3.78 14.76 6.20
N TYR A 679 4.44 15.22 5.14
CA TYR A 679 5.86 14.94 4.91
C TYR A 679 6.75 16.16 5.09
N VAL A 680 7.98 15.88 5.49
CA VAL A 680 9.11 16.77 5.35
C VAL A 680 10.26 15.98 4.71
N ALA A 681 10.64 16.43 3.53
CA ALA A 681 11.55 15.76 2.62
C ALA A 681 12.82 16.60 2.38
N GLY A 682 13.84 15.96 1.81
CA GLY A 682 15.02 16.64 1.31
C GLY A 682 15.44 16.06 -0.04
N SER A 683 15.89 16.92 -0.95
CA SER A 683 16.44 16.48 -2.23
C SER A 683 17.81 15.84 -2.04
N PHE A 684 17.99 14.65 -2.61
CA PHE A 684 19.28 13.98 -2.78
C PHE A 684 19.28 13.32 -4.16
N HIS A 685 20.05 13.88 -5.09
CA HIS A 685 20.25 13.31 -6.42
C HIS A 685 21.32 12.22 -6.35
N TYR A 686 20.91 10.95 -6.44
CA TYR A 686 21.82 9.80 -6.37
C TYR A 686 22.96 9.88 -7.40
N PHE A 687 22.70 10.47 -8.58
CA PHE A 687 23.66 10.70 -9.65
C PHE A 687 24.72 11.79 -9.37
N ARG A 688 24.66 12.49 -8.23
CA ARG A 688 25.69 13.43 -7.73
C ARG A 688 26.57 12.86 -6.61
N ALA A 689 26.39 11.58 -6.25
CA ALA A 689 27.19 10.88 -5.25
C ALA A 689 27.58 9.46 -5.71
N LEU A 690 28.70 8.95 -5.19
CA LEU A 690 29.10 7.56 -5.42
C LEU A 690 28.20 6.61 -4.58
N PRO A 691 27.80 5.42 -5.09
CA PRO A 691 26.90 4.52 -4.37
C PRO A 691 27.34 4.15 -2.96
N GLU A 692 28.65 4.09 -2.73
CA GLU A 692 29.24 3.77 -1.44
C GLU A 692 28.95 4.81 -0.35
N SER A 693 28.60 6.06 -0.70
CA SER A 693 28.21 7.10 0.27
C SER A 693 26.70 7.28 0.43
N TRP A 694 25.87 6.72 -0.46
CA TRP A 694 24.40 6.81 -0.38
C TRP A 694 23.83 6.37 0.99
N PRO A 695 24.25 5.25 1.62
CA PRO A 695 23.71 4.82 2.91
C PRO A 695 24.02 5.80 4.06
N SER A 696 25.19 6.42 4.04
CA SER A 696 25.58 7.44 5.04
C SER A 696 24.78 8.74 4.88
N ILE A 697 24.56 9.19 3.64
CA ILE A 697 23.82 10.43 3.36
C ILE A 697 22.34 10.25 3.71
N LEU A 698 21.72 9.14 3.29
CA LEU A 698 20.33 8.79 3.67
C LEU A 698 20.16 8.66 5.19
N ARG A 699 21.16 8.12 5.91
CA ARG A 699 21.17 8.09 7.37
C ARG A 699 21.25 9.49 8.00
N SER A 700 22.08 10.40 7.46
CA SER A 700 22.10 11.80 7.89
C SER A 700 20.75 12.47 7.65
N MET A 701 20.15 12.29 6.47
CA MET A 701 18.81 12.81 6.13
C MET A 701 17.75 12.30 7.11
N ARG A 702 17.70 11.01 7.41
CA ARG A 702 16.79 10.47 8.43
C ARG A 702 17.07 11.04 9.82
N ALA A 703 18.33 11.13 10.23
CA ALA A 703 18.72 11.67 11.54
C ALA A 703 18.42 13.18 11.72
N ALA A 704 18.11 13.91 10.64
CA ALA A 704 17.58 15.27 10.66
C ALA A 704 16.08 15.36 11.00
N GLY A 705 15.36 14.22 11.04
CA GLY A 705 13.91 14.17 11.24
C GLY A 705 13.09 14.07 9.96
N LEU A 706 13.72 14.06 8.77
CA LEU A 706 13.03 13.84 7.50
C LEU A 706 12.31 12.48 7.50
N ASN A 707 11.09 12.43 6.97
CA ASN A 707 10.34 11.19 6.77
C ASN A 707 10.23 10.78 5.29
N ALA A 708 10.73 11.62 4.39
CA ALA A 708 10.84 11.33 2.96
C ALA A 708 12.13 11.90 2.35
N ILE A 709 12.45 11.48 1.12
CA ILE A 709 13.48 12.10 0.26
C ILE A 709 12.89 12.36 -1.14
N THR A 710 13.53 13.27 -1.86
CA THR A 710 13.17 13.59 -3.25
C THR A 710 14.36 13.33 -4.16
N THR A 711 14.14 12.72 -5.33
CA THR A 711 15.18 12.61 -6.36
C THR A 711 14.64 12.79 -7.76
N TYR A 712 15.41 13.47 -8.60
CA TYR A 712 15.28 13.40 -10.05
C TYR A 712 15.79 12.07 -10.61
N VAL A 713 15.42 11.76 -11.85
CA VAL A 713 16.01 10.69 -12.67
C VAL A 713 16.63 11.31 -13.92
N GLU A 714 17.93 11.13 -14.12
CA GLU A 714 18.65 11.73 -15.25
C GLU A 714 18.64 10.80 -16.48
N TRP A 715 17.80 11.10 -17.48
CA TRP A 715 17.70 10.30 -18.71
C TRP A 715 19.06 10.17 -19.44
N SER A 716 19.87 11.22 -19.49
CA SER A 716 21.20 11.19 -20.12
C SER A 716 22.19 10.21 -19.49
N LEU A 717 22.10 9.96 -18.17
CA LEU A 717 22.92 8.99 -17.44
C LEU A 717 22.46 7.55 -17.66
N HIS A 718 21.14 7.35 -17.68
CA HIS A 718 20.53 6.04 -17.87
C HIS A 718 20.46 5.61 -19.34
N ASN A 719 20.53 6.54 -20.30
CA ASN A 719 20.46 6.27 -21.73
C ASN A 719 21.50 7.11 -22.51
N PRO A 720 22.81 6.96 -22.22
CA PRO A 720 23.87 7.87 -22.70
C PRO A 720 24.15 7.78 -24.20
N LYS A 721 23.61 6.76 -24.88
CA LYS A 721 23.57 6.62 -26.34
C LYS A 721 22.23 6.00 -26.72
N GLU A 722 21.76 6.30 -27.93
CA GLU A 722 20.58 5.67 -28.53
C GLU A 722 20.60 4.14 -28.33
N ASP A 723 19.48 3.60 -27.85
CA ASP A 723 19.24 2.18 -27.50
C ASP A 723 20.25 1.52 -26.53
N VAL A 724 21.14 2.28 -25.89
CA VAL A 724 22.08 1.80 -24.86
C VAL A 724 21.64 2.31 -23.49
N TYR A 725 21.30 1.40 -22.58
CA TYR A 725 20.85 1.73 -21.23
C TYR A 725 21.86 1.35 -20.15
N ASN A 726 21.88 2.12 -19.06
CA ASN A 726 22.70 1.90 -17.88
C ASN A 726 21.84 1.93 -16.60
N TRP A 727 22.06 0.94 -15.74
CA TRP A 727 21.35 0.72 -14.48
C TRP A 727 22.31 0.31 -13.35
N GLN A 728 23.58 0.71 -13.44
CA GLN A 728 24.64 0.30 -12.50
C GLN A 728 25.49 1.48 -12.02
N GLY A 729 26.10 1.31 -10.84
CA GLY A 729 26.92 2.36 -10.22
C GLY A 729 26.07 3.58 -9.88
N MET A 730 26.50 4.78 -10.26
CA MET A 730 25.70 6.01 -10.07
C MET A 730 24.35 6.01 -10.82
N ALA A 731 24.09 5.02 -11.70
CA ALA A 731 22.81 4.82 -12.38
C ALA A 731 21.96 3.69 -11.76
N ASP A 732 22.31 3.16 -10.59
CA ASP A 732 21.52 2.12 -9.90
C ASP A 732 20.40 2.73 -9.06
N ILE A 733 19.36 3.22 -9.74
CA ILE A 733 18.19 3.82 -9.09
C ILE A 733 17.39 2.81 -8.27
N GLU A 734 17.35 1.55 -8.69
CA GLU A 734 16.65 0.48 -7.95
C GLU A 734 17.30 0.28 -6.59
N HIS A 735 18.64 0.18 -6.53
CA HIS A 735 19.35 0.10 -5.26
C HIS A 735 19.22 1.38 -4.42
N PHE A 736 19.18 2.57 -5.02
CA PHE A 736 18.95 3.82 -4.29
C PHE A 736 17.58 3.86 -3.61
N LEU A 737 16.51 3.44 -4.31
CA LEU A 737 15.16 3.33 -3.75
C LEU A 737 15.09 2.28 -2.63
N GLU A 738 15.77 1.14 -2.81
CA GLU A 738 15.91 0.13 -1.76
C GLU A 738 16.62 0.69 -0.52
N LEU A 739 17.67 1.51 -0.69
CA LEU A 739 18.36 2.14 0.44
C LEU A 739 17.50 3.18 1.16
N ALA A 740 16.75 4.02 0.42
CA ALA A 740 15.85 5.02 1.00
C ALA A 740 14.79 4.37 1.91
N ASP A 741 14.11 3.34 1.40
CA ASP A 741 13.15 2.55 2.19
C ASP A 741 13.81 1.88 3.41
N SER A 742 15.07 1.41 3.28
CA SER A 742 15.80 0.80 4.42
C SER A 742 16.16 1.78 5.53
N ALA A 743 16.23 3.08 5.21
CA ALA A 743 16.41 4.16 6.18
C ALA A 743 15.07 4.62 6.81
N GLY A 744 13.93 4.03 6.40
CA GLY A 744 12.59 4.46 6.80
C GLY A 744 12.23 5.83 6.23
N LEU A 745 12.56 6.06 4.95
CA LEU A 745 12.25 7.28 4.20
C LEU A 745 11.33 6.92 3.02
N TYR A 746 10.18 7.58 2.94
CA TYR A 746 9.37 7.58 1.72
C TYR A 746 10.09 8.32 0.58
N VAL A 747 9.63 8.17 -0.65
CA VAL A 747 10.24 8.78 -1.84
C VAL A 747 9.23 9.62 -2.62
N ILE A 748 9.68 10.80 -3.02
CA ILE A 748 9.05 11.65 -4.02
C ILE A 748 9.90 11.52 -5.29
N LEU A 749 9.41 10.78 -6.28
CA LEU A 749 10.16 10.48 -7.50
C LEU A 749 9.90 11.56 -8.56
N ARG A 750 10.94 12.04 -9.22
CA ARG A 750 10.84 13.06 -10.28
C ARG A 750 11.44 12.54 -11.59
N PRO A 751 10.70 11.70 -12.35
CA PRO A 751 11.20 11.00 -13.55
C PRO A 751 11.46 11.89 -14.78
N GLY A 752 11.03 13.16 -14.73
CA GLY A 752 11.26 14.14 -15.78
C GLY A 752 10.15 14.15 -16.84
N PRO A 753 10.45 13.95 -18.14
CA PRO A 753 11.73 13.52 -18.72
C PRO A 753 12.78 14.65 -18.82
N TYR A 754 12.34 15.90 -18.69
CA TYR A 754 13.19 17.06 -18.39
C TYR A 754 13.25 17.24 -16.87
N ILE A 755 14.43 17.53 -16.32
CA ILE A 755 14.63 17.69 -14.87
C ILE A 755 15.26 19.03 -14.46
N CYS A 756 15.66 19.90 -15.39
CA CYS A 756 16.42 21.13 -15.08
C CYS A 756 17.71 20.80 -14.30
N ALA A 757 17.69 21.01 -12.98
CA ALA A 757 18.60 20.47 -11.97
C ALA A 757 20.09 20.81 -12.14
N GLU A 758 20.44 21.85 -12.89
CA GLU A 758 21.82 22.23 -13.23
C GLU A 758 22.61 21.07 -13.86
N ARG A 759 21.95 20.33 -14.77
CA ARG A 759 22.52 19.24 -15.57
C ARG A 759 22.62 19.62 -17.04
N ASP A 760 23.61 19.06 -17.75
CA ASP A 760 23.77 19.22 -19.20
C ASP A 760 22.41 18.96 -19.88
N MET A 761 21.91 19.97 -20.58
CA MET A 761 20.67 19.89 -21.37
C MET A 761 19.41 19.58 -20.52
N GLY A 762 19.41 19.93 -19.24
CA GLY A 762 18.28 19.66 -18.33
C GLY A 762 18.07 18.16 -18.07
N GLY A 763 19.12 17.35 -18.22
CA GLY A 763 19.11 15.90 -18.08
C GLY A 763 18.76 15.12 -19.37
N PHE A 764 18.49 15.81 -20.49
CA PHE A 764 18.24 15.13 -21.77
C PHE A 764 19.51 14.51 -22.37
N PRO A 765 19.43 13.32 -23.00
CA PRO A 765 20.53 12.78 -23.77
C PRO A 765 20.75 13.57 -25.07
N SER A 766 21.94 14.14 -25.26
CA SER A 766 22.24 14.99 -26.44
C SER A 766 22.21 14.26 -27.78
N TRP A 767 22.15 12.91 -27.81
CA TRP A 767 21.94 12.15 -29.06
C TRP A 767 20.57 12.43 -29.69
N LEU A 768 19.60 12.96 -28.94
CA LEU A 768 18.32 13.46 -29.48
C LEU A 768 18.55 14.52 -30.57
N LEU A 769 19.51 15.43 -30.37
CA LEU A 769 19.88 16.47 -31.33
C LEU A 769 20.71 15.94 -32.52
N HIS A 770 21.36 14.78 -32.38
CA HIS A 770 22.01 14.09 -33.49
C HIS A 770 20.98 13.38 -34.38
N LYS A 771 20.07 12.62 -33.75
CA LYS A 771 19.00 11.84 -34.39
C LYS A 771 17.95 12.75 -35.05
N TYR A 772 17.70 13.92 -34.45
CA TYR A 772 16.70 14.89 -34.90
C TYR A 772 17.21 16.34 -34.71
N PRO A 773 17.96 16.91 -35.67
CA PRO A 773 18.54 18.26 -35.52
C PRO A 773 17.52 19.41 -35.33
N ASP A 774 16.25 19.18 -35.68
CA ASP A 774 15.14 20.13 -35.63
C ASP A 774 14.01 19.71 -34.65
N ILE A 775 14.31 18.83 -33.68
CA ILE A 775 13.34 18.38 -32.66
C ILE A 775 12.88 19.49 -31.73
N LEU A 776 11.59 19.56 -31.43
CA LEU A 776 11.05 20.50 -30.44
C LEU A 776 10.84 19.80 -29.10
N LEU A 777 11.91 19.77 -28.29
CA LEU A 777 11.90 19.18 -26.94
C LEU A 777 10.92 19.92 -26.02
N ARG A 778 10.32 19.17 -25.07
CA ARG A 778 9.26 19.65 -24.17
C ARG A 778 8.03 20.22 -24.91
N THR A 779 7.67 19.65 -26.06
CA THR A 779 6.45 19.98 -26.83
C THR A 779 5.81 18.71 -27.43
N ASN A 780 4.64 18.82 -28.05
CA ASN A 780 3.94 17.73 -28.72
C ASN A 780 4.57 17.31 -30.08
N ASP A 781 5.90 17.40 -30.24
CA ASP A 781 6.64 16.84 -31.37
C ASP A 781 6.61 15.31 -31.28
N LEU A 782 5.95 14.65 -32.23
CA LEU A 782 5.76 13.19 -32.25
C LEU A 782 7.09 12.41 -32.24
N ARG A 783 8.21 13.02 -32.64
CA ARG A 783 9.54 12.43 -32.53
C ARG A 783 9.98 12.39 -31.07
N TYR A 784 9.87 13.53 -30.38
CA TYR A 784 10.17 13.65 -28.95
C TYR A 784 9.27 12.74 -28.09
N LEU A 785 7.95 12.77 -28.30
CA LEU A 785 7.01 11.92 -27.55
C LEU A 785 7.31 10.43 -27.73
N ARG A 786 7.79 10.00 -28.91
CA ARG A 786 8.22 8.62 -29.14
C ARG A 786 9.43 8.24 -28.28
N GLU A 787 10.48 9.07 -28.26
CA GLU A 787 11.66 8.75 -27.44
C GLU A 787 11.34 8.82 -25.93
N VAL A 788 10.48 9.75 -25.49
CA VAL A 788 9.99 9.83 -24.11
C VAL A 788 9.20 8.57 -23.72
N ARG A 789 8.29 8.08 -24.57
CA ARG A 789 7.56 6.83 -24.33
C ARG A 789 8.52 5.64 -24.23
N THR A 790 9.52 5.55 -25.11
CA THR A 790 10.54 4.50 -25.06
C THR A 790 11.37 4.58 -23.77
N TRP A 791 11.72 5.78 -23.31
CA TRP A 791 12.40 6.00 -22.04
C TRP A 791 11.53 5.60 -20.84
N TYR A 792 10.27 6.04 -20.80
CA TYR A 792 9.33 5.72 -19.71
C TYR A 792 9.03 4.23 -19.63
N ALA A 793 8.92 3.52 -20.76
CA ALA A 793 8.79 2.06 -20.77
C ALA A 793 10.01 1.33 -20.16
N GLN A 794 11.21 1.94 -20.16
CA GLN A 794 12.42 1.38 -19.53
C GLN A 794 12.57 1.81 -18.06
N LEU A 795 12.21 3.05 -17.73
CA LEU A 795 12.28 3.59 -16.36
C LEU A 795 11.10 3.15 -15.49
N LEU A 796 9.89 3.50 -15.90
CA LEU A 796 8.69 3.39 -15.05
C LEU A 796 8.36 1.92 -14.75
N SER A 797 8.53 1.02 -15.72
CA SER A 797 8.43 -0.43 -15.53
C SER A 797 9.40 -1.01 -14.48
N ARG A 798 10.52 -0.33 -14.18
CA ARG A 798 11.45 -0.71 -13.10
C ARG A 798 11.04 -0.13 -11.75
N VAL A 799 10.68 1.16 -11.73
CA VAL A 799 10.31 1.85 -10.48
C VAL A 799 8.89 1.55 -10.00
N GLN A 800 8.02 0.99 -10.85
CA GLN A 800 6.62 0.66 -10.51
C GLN A 800 6.50 -0.25 -9.26
N ARG A 801 7.43 -1.20 -9.07
CA ARG A 801 7.43 -2.07 -7.86
C ARG A 801 7.69 -1.30 -6.55
N PHE A 802 8.17 -0.06 -6.64
CA PHE A 802 8.48 0.80 -5.51
C PHE A 802 7.37 1.80 -5.17
N LEU A 803 6.24 1.81 -5.89
CA LEU A 803 5.07 2.63 -5.57
C LEU A 803 4.42 2.16 -4.26
N VAL A 804 3.89 3.08 -3.45
CA VAL A 804 3.36 2.77 -2.11
C VAL A 804 2.13 1.87 -2.15
N GLY A 805 1.24 2.05 -3.12
CA GLY A 805 0.14 1.11 -3.40
C GLY A 805 0.62 -0.30 -3.81
N GLN A 806 1.86 -0.42 -4.28
CA GLN A 806 2.51 -1.71 -4.56
C GLN A 806 3.39 -2.22 -3.40
N GLY A 807 3.52 -1.46 -2.31
CA GLY A 807 4.29 -1.83 -1.11
C GLY A 807 5.73 -1.31 -1.08
N GLY A 808 6.07 -0.28 -1.87
CA GLY A 808 7.36 0.41 -1.79
C GLY A 808 7.31 1.81 -1.18
N PRO A 809 8.41 2.58 -1.22
CA PRO A 809 8.50 3.89 -0.58
C PRO A 809 7.91 5.05 -1.39
N ILE A 810 7.67 4.92 -2.70
CA ILE A 810 7.31 6.05 -3.56
C ILE A 810 5.84 6.45 -3.32
N ILE A 811 5.65 7.59 -2.66
CA ILE A 811 4.33 8.17 -2.34
C ILE A 811 3.85 9.15 -3.41
N MET A 812 4.76 9.80 -4.13
CA MET A 812 4.46 10.82 -5.14
C MET A 812 5.36 10.70 -6.37
N VAL A 813 4.81 11.02 -7.55
CA VAL A 813 5.53 11.03 -8.83
C VAL A 813 5.29 12.36 -9.55
N GLN A 814 6.36 13.08 -9.90
CA GLN A 814 6.25 14.36 -10.60
C GLN A 814 6.11 14.16 -12.12
N VAL A 815 5.22 14.92 -12.75
CA VAL A 815 5.06 15.00 -14.21
C VAL A 815 5.74 16.28 -14.71
N GLU A 816 6.74 16.16 -15.59
CA GLU A 816 7.58 17.28 -16.06
C GLU A 816 8.34 18.00 -14.91
N ASN A 817 8.96 19.15 -15.17
CA ASN A 817 9.49 20.04 -14.14
C ASN A 817 9.41 21.51 -14.56
N GLU A 818 8.75 22.36 -13.77
CA GLU A 818 8.59 23.80 -14.04
C GLU A 818 8.13 24.09 -15.48
N TYR A 819 7.11 23.39 -15.96
CA TYR A 819 6.64 23.61 -17.34
C TYR A 819 6.00 25.00 -17.51
N GLY A 820 5.48 25.59 -16.43
CA GLY A 820 5.03 26.98 -16.40
C GLY A 820 6.15 28.00 -16.69
N SER A 821 7.41 27.64 -16.48
CA SER A 821 8.59 28.44 -16.84
C SER A 821 9.00 28.29 -18.31
N PHE A 822 8.37 27.40 -19.10
CA PHE A 822 8.76 27.09 -20.47
C PHE A 822 7.86 27.77 -21.52
N TYR A 823 8.48 28.46 -22.49
CA TYR A 823 7.80 29.36 -23.42
C TYR A 823 6.71 28.72 -24.30
N ALA A 824 6.71 27.41 -24.45
CA ALA A 824 5.83 26.71 -25.39
C ALA A 824 4.38 26.56 -24.88
N CYS A 825 4.16 26.48 -23.56
CA CYS A 825 2.84 26.31 -22.93
C CYS A 825 1.98 25.19 -23.59
N ASP A 826 2.61 24.09 -24.03
CA ASP A 826 1.95 23.01 -24.76
C ASP A 826 1.22 22.04 -23.81
N HIS A 827 0.00 22.40 -23.44
CA HIS A 827 -0.88 21.53 -22.64
C HIS A 827 -1.19 20.17 -23.30
N LYS A 828 -0.96 19.98 -24.60
CA LYS A 828 -1.13 18.64 -25.23
C LYS A 828 0.01 17.72 -24.84
N TYR A 829 1.24 18.24 -24.82
CA TYR A 829 2.39 17.53 -24.27
C TYR A 829 2.19 17.21 -22.79
N LEU A 830 1.75 18.18 -21.96
CA LEU A 830 1.52 17.92 -20.54
C LEU A 830 0.43 16.87 -20.29
N ASN A 831 -0.74 16.97 -20.94
CA ASN A 831 -1.80 15.98 -20.80
C ASN A 831 -1.35 14.60 -21.27
N TRP A 832 -0.65 14.53 -22.42
CA TRP A 832 -0.06 13.27 -22.90
C TRP A 832 0.97 12.69 -21.91
N LEU A 833 1.79 13.53 -21.27
CA LEU A 833 2.82 13.08 -20.32
C LEU A 833 2.20 12.62 -19.00
N ARG A 834 1.12 13.27 -18.52
CA ARG A 834 0.30 12.74 -17.42
C ARG A 834 -0.21 11.35 -17.77
N ASP A 835 -0.85 11.20 -18.92
CA ASP A 835 -1.47 9.93 -19.34
C ASP A 835 -0.41 8.81 -19.51
N GLU A 836 0.77 9.13 -20.06
CA GLU A 836 1.90 8.21 -20.17
C GLU A 836 2.56 7.91 -18.82
N THR A 837 2.47 8.79 -17.82
CA THR A 837 2.96 8.52 -16.44
C THR A 837 1.95 7.64 -15.69
N GLU A 838 0.66 7.99 -15.75
CA GLU A 838 -0.43 7.31 -15.05
C GLU A 838 -0.58 5.85 -15.51
N ARG A 839 -0.29 5.56 -16.78
CA ARG A 839 -0.17 4.19 -17.34
C ARG A 839 0.66 3.23 -16.47
N TYR A 840 1.68 3.74 -15.76
CA TYR A 840 2.55 2.93 -14.89
C TYR A 840 2.25 3.17 -13.40
N VAL A 841 1.78 4.36 -13.02
CA VAL A 841 1.45 4.69 -11.62
C VAL A 841 0.13 4.04 -11.18
N MET A 842 -0.91 4.08 -12.01
CA MET A 842 -2.20 3.39 -11.80
C MET A 842 -2.80 3.66 -10.41
N GLY A 843 -2.78 4.90 -9.94
CA GLY A 843 -3.23 5.32 -8.60
C GLY A 843 -2.39 4.81 -7.42
N ASN A 844 -1.27 4.10 -7.64
CA ASN A 844 -0.43 3.56 -6.55
C ASN A 844 0.51 4.60 -5.90
N ALA A 845 0.51 5.84 -6.41
CA ALA A 845 1.16 7.02 -5.85
C ALA A 845 0.44 8.27 -6.38
N VAL A 846 0.57 9.41 -5.72
CA VAL A 846 -0.04 10.67 -6.17
C VAL A 846 0.79 11.31 -7.29
N LEU A 847 0.17 11.60 -8.43
CA LEU A 847 0.78 12.45 -9.45
C LEU A 847 0.76 13.93 -9.03
N PHE A 848 1.85 14.64 -9.27
CA PHE A 848 1.94 16.09 -9.06
C PHE A 848 2.75 16.82 -10.14
N THR A 849 2.59 18.13 -10.26
CA THR A 849 3.47 19.04 -11.03
C THR A 849 4.02 20.11 -10.12
N ASN A 850 5.26 20.54 -10.35
CA ASN A 850 5.89 21.62 -9.61
C ASN A 850 6.22 22.83 -10.50
N ASN A 851 5.91 24.05 -10.04
CA ASN A 851 6.20 25.32 -10.72
C ASN A 851 6.31 26.49 -9.73
N GLY A 852 7.10 27.52 -10.06
CA GLY A 852 7.14 28.76 -9.28
C GLY A 852 5.80 29.52 -9.24
N PRO A 853 5.58 30.41 -8.24
CA PRO A 853 4.26 30.93 -7.91
C PRO A 853 3.69 31.84 -9.01
N GLY A 854 2.47 31.57 -9.45
CA GLY A 854 1.80 32.31 -10.54
C GLY A 854 2.05 31.74 -11.94
N LEU A 855 2.81 30.66 -12.08
CA LEU A 855 3.09 29.99 -13.36
C LEU A 855 2.14 28.81 -13.66
N GLU A 856 1.15 28.57 -12.80
CA GLU A 856 0.21 27.44 -12.88
C GLU A 856 -0.61 27.48 -14.17
N GLY A 857 -0.82 28.67 -14.75
CA GLY A 857 -1.55 28.86 -16.00
C GLY A 857 -0.97 28.14 -17.23
N CYS A 858 0.33 27.80 -17.22
CA CYS A 858 0.95 26.91 -18.20
C CYS A 858 1.48 25.61 -17.57
N GLY A 859 1.72 25.59 -16.25
CA GLY A 859 2.38 24.50 -15.54
C GLY A 859 1.48 23.50 -14.81
N ALA A 860 0.19 23.80 -14.62
CA ALA A 860 -0.77 22.87 -14.00
C ALA A 860 -1.35 21.89 -15.03
N ILE A 861 -1.76 20.71 -14.54
CA ILE A 861 -2.41 19.67 -15.34
C ILE A 861 -3.70 19.25 -14.65
N GLU A 862 -4.77 19.05 -15.43
CA GLU A 862 -6.06 18.60 -14.90
C GLU A 862 -5.94 17.21 -14.27
N HIS A 863 -6.55 17.04 -13.08
CA HIS A 863 -6.46 15.86 -12.21
C HIS A 863 -5.07 15.52 -11.65
N VAL A 864 -4.12 16.47 -11.67
CA VAL A 864 -2.78 16.33 -11.08
C VAL A 864 -2.61 17.37 -9.97
N LEU A 865 -2.00 16.99 -8.83
CA LEU A 865 -1.74 17.94 -7.75
C LEU A 865 -0.73 19.01 -8.18
N SER A 866 -1.10 20.28 -8.11
CA SER A 866 -0.18 21.39 -8.34
C SER A 866 0.54 21.74 -7.03
N SER A 867 1.86 21.56 -6.98
CA SER A 867 2.74 22.12 -5.95
C SER A 867 3.39 23.41 -6.44
N LEU A 868 3.92 24.20 -5.50
CA LEU A 868 4.80 25.32 -5.80
C LEU A 868 6.24 25.01 -5.41
N ASP A 869 7.17 25.78 -5.97
CA ASP A 869 8.51 26.01 -5.43
C ASP A 869 8.68 27.47 -5.00
N PHE A 870 9.51 27.72 -3.99
CA PHE A 870 9.98 29.06 -3.60
C PHE A 870 10.98 28.98 -2.44
N GLY A 871 11.86 29.98 -2.32
CA GLY A 871 12.88 30.10 -1.27
C GLY A 871 12.35 30.73 0.03
N PRO A 872 13.24 31.20 0.93
CA PRO A 872 12.84 31.85 2.18
C PRO A 872 12.16 33.19 1.92
N GLY A 873 11.13 33.49 2.70
CA GLY A 873 10.31 34.70 2.61
C GLY A 873 9.50 34.95 3.89
N THR A 874 8.85 36.10 3.95
CA THR A 874 7.96 36.46 5.08
C THR A 874 6.67 35.66 5.07
N GLU A 875 5.98 35.60 6.21
CA GLU A 875 4.69 34.90 6.31
C GLU A 875 3.65 35.46 5.32
N ASP A 876 3.64 36.78 5.10
CA ASP A 876 2.73 37.46 4.16
C ASP A 876 3.03 37.11 2.70
N GLU A 877 4.30 37.01 2.30
CA GLU A 877 4.70 36.60 0.94
C GLU A 877 4.30 35.15 0.66
N ILE A 878 4.59 34.24 1.61
CA ILE A 878 4.24 32.81 1.51
C ILE A 878 2.72 32.62 1.46
N ASN A 879 1.96 33.35 2.29
CA ASN A 879 0.50 33.38 2.22
C ASN A 879 -0.01 33.94 0.86
N GLY A 880 0.70 34.91 0.26
CA GLY A 880 0.40 35.44 -1.06
C GLY A 880 0.57 34.41 -2.19
N PHE A 881 1.57 33.53 -2.09
CA PHE A 881 1.76 32.40 -3.00
C PHE A 881 0.62 31.39 -2.88
N TRP A 882 0.27 30.94 -1.66
CA TRP A 882 -0.85 30.03 -1.44
C TRP A 882 -2.21 30.62 -1.85
N THR A 883 -2.43 31.91 -1.60
CA THR A 883 -3.62 32.65 -2.05
C THR A 883 -3.70 32.72 -3.59
N THR A 884 -2.59 32.54 -4.30
CA THR A 884 -2.56 32.48 -5.75
C THR A 884 -2.78 31.06 -6.27
N LEU A 885 -2.12 30.05 -5.71
CA LEU A 885 -2.40 28.64 -6.00
C LEU A 885 -3.88 28.30 -5.77
N ARG A 886 -4.51 28.80 -4.69
CA ARG A 886 -5.93 28.55 -4.38
C ARG A 886 -6.92 29.13 -5.41
N LYS A 887 -6.47 29.91 -6.41
CA LYS A 887 -7.29 30.36 -7.55
C LYS A 887 -7.43 29.29 -8.63
N THR A 888 -6.43 28.41 -8.78
CA THR A 888 -6.40 27.32 -9.77
C THR A 888 -6.62 25.95 -9.14
N GLN A 889 -6.16 25.76 -7.90
CA GLN A 889 -6.36 24.56 -7.08
C GLN A 889 -7.01 24.93 -5.72
N PRO A 890 -8.34 25.07 -5.65
CA PRO A 890 -9.04 25.57 -4.46
C PRO A 890 -8.97 24.66 -3.21
N LYS A 891 -8.55 23.40 -3.39
CA LYS A 891 -8.56 22.33 -2.37
C LYS A 891 -7.37 21.38 -2.55
N GLY A 892 -7.04 20.61 -1.52
CA GLY A 892 -5.93 19.65 -1.48
C GLY A 892 -4.66 20.24 -0.84
N PRO A 893 -3.74 19.39 -0.35
CA PRO A 893 -2.63 19.78 0.51
C PRO A 893 -1.72 20.83 -0.10
N LEU A 894 -1.27 21.77 0.75
CA LEU A 894 -0.21 22.71 0.38
C LEU A 894 1.13 21.97 0.35
N VAL A 895 1.87 22.19 -0.74
CA VAL A 895 3.17 21.58 -1.00
C VAL A 895 4.13 22.64 -1.52
N ASN A 896 5.26 22.81 -0.83
CA ASN A 896 6.47 23.40 -1.42
C ASN A 896 7.42 22.25 -1.82
N ALA A 897 7.53 21.95 -3.11
CA ALA A 897 8.31 20.82 -3.61
C ALA A 897 9.79 21.17 -3.91
N GLU A 898 10.15 22.45 -3.95
CA GLU A 898 11.54 22.90 -3.90
C GLU A 898 11.68 24.13 -2.99
N TYR A 899 11.92 23.87 -1.71
CA TYR A 899 12.22 24.90 -0.73
C TYR A 899 13.73 25.11 -0.64
N TYR A 900 14.20 26.26 -1.12
CA TYR A 900 15.61 26.55 -1.32
C TYR A 900 16.33 27.01 -0.03
N PRO A 901 17.26 26.22 0.57
CA PRO A 901 18.04 26.62 1.73
C PRO A 901 19.38 27.29 1.34
N GLY A 902 19.61 27.49 0.06
CA GLY A 902 20.86 27.78 -0.64
C GLY A 902 20.57 28.00 -2.12
N TRP A 903 21.59 28.05 -2.99
CA TRP A 903 21.37 28.29 -4.43
C TRP A 903 22.50 27.73 -5.32
N LEU A 904 22.25 27.65 -6.63
CA LEU A 904 23.26 27.30 -7.64
C LEU A 904 24.30 28.43 -7.82
N THR A 905 25.39 28.12 -8.52
CA THR A 905 26.51 29.06 -8.76
C THR A 905 27.18 28.71 -10.09
N HIS A 906 27.67 29.73 -10.80
CA HIS A 906 28.32 29.61 -12.11
C HIS A 906 29.83 29.96 -12.05
N TRP A 907 30.59 29.51 -13.06
CA TRP A 907 31.93 30.05 -13.30
C TRP A 907 31.87 31.55 -13.64
N GLN A 908 32.91 32.29 -13.23
CA GLN A 908 33.02 33.76 -13.30
C GLN A 908 32.23 34.55 -12.24
N GLU A 909 31.46 33.90 -11.36
CA GLU A 909 30.83 34.59 -10.23
C GLU A 909 31.84 34.93 -9.12
N PRO A 910 31.67 36.07 -8.41
CA PRO A 910 32.68 36.60 -7.50
C PRO A 910 32.75 35.91 -6.12
N HIS A 911 31.88 34.92 -5.87
CA HIS A 911 31.82 34.07 -4.68
C HIS A 911 30.77 32.96 -4.91
N MET A 912 30.81 31.89 -4.11
CA MET A 912 29.71 30.93 -4.04
C MET A 912 28.42 31.62 -3.57
N ALA A 913 27.28 31.26 -4.18
CA ALA A 913 25.97 31.66 -3.68
C ALA A 913 25.71 31.06 -2.29
N ARG A 914 24.98 31.80 -1.44
CA ARG A 914 24.67 31.42 -0.06
C ARG A 914 23.30 31.95 0.36
N THR A 915 22.72 31.32 1.37
CA THR A 915 21.45 31.78 1.96
C THR A 915 21.51 31.70 3.48
N ASP A 916 21.21 32.83 4.13
CA ASP A 916 21.33 32.97 5.58
C ASP A 916 20.44 31.96 6.32
N THR A 917 21.02 31.24 7.27
CA THR A 917 20.34 30.15 7.98
C THR A 917 19.09 30.61 8.75
N LYS A 918 19.03 31.87 9.20
CA LYS A 918 17.87 32.39 9.95
C LYS A 918 16.61 32.48 9.09
N PRO A 919 16.57 33.22 7.96
CA PRO A 919 15.44 33.17 7.03
C PRO A 919 15.01 31.74 6.65
N VAL A 920 15.97 30.84 6.39
CA VAL A 920 15.64 29.44 6.03
C VAL A 920 14.91 28.72 7.18
N VAL A 921 15.35 28.93 8.42
CA VAL A 921 14.69 28.36 9.61
C VAL A 921 13.33 29.00 9.87
N ASP A 922 13.22 30.32 9.76
CA ASP A 922 11.99 31.07 10.06
C ASP A 922 10.84 30.68 9.09
N SER A 923 11.11 30.62 7.78
CA SER A 923 10.08 30.24 6.80
C SER A 923 9.75 28.74 6.86
N LEU A 924 10.71 27.87 7.20
CA LEU A 924 10.44 26.44 7.39
C LEU A 924 9.55 26.20 8.62
N ASP A 925 9.81 26.88 9.74
CA ASP A 925 8.97 26.85 10.95
C ASP A 925 7.53 27.29 10.62
N PHE A 926 7.39 28.39 9.87
CA PHE A 926 6.11 28.88 9.36
C PHE A 926 5.38 27.85 8.49
N MET A 927 6.05 27.21 7.54
CA MET A 927 5.41 26.21 6.68
C MET A 927 4.98 24.96 7.46
N LEU A 928 5.86 24.41 8.31
CA LEU A 928 5.56 23.19 9.06
C LEU A 928 4.46 23.40 10.11
N ARG A 929 4.42 24.55 10.79
CA ARG A 929 3.34 24.87 11.76
C ARG A 929 1.97 25.04 11.10
N ASN A 930 1.93 25.46 9.83
CA ASN A 930 0.71 25.60 9.03
C ASN A 930 0.43 24.37 8.14
N LYS A 931 0.99 23.21 8.48
CA LYS A 931 0.71 21.90 7.82
C LYS A 931 1.06 21.81 6.33
N VAL A 932 1.89 22.72 5.83
CA VAL A 932 2.50 22.61 4.50
C VAL A 932 3.45 21.40 4.48
N ASN A 933 3.44 20.67 3.37
CA ASN A 933 4.41 19.62 3.09
C ASN A 933 5.61 20.24 2.37
N VAL A 934 6.83 19.98 2.82
CA VAL A 934 8.02 20.69 2.35
C VAL A 934 9.10 19.72 1.90
N ASN A 935 9.66 19.93 0.72
CA ASN A 935 10.91 19.31 0.27
C ASN A 935 12.03 20.34 0.21
N ILE A 936 13.11 20.10 0.96
CA ILE A 936 14.28 20.99 1.02
C ILE A 936 15.19 20.72 -0.18
N TYR A 937 15.25 21.64 -1.14
CA TYR A 937 16.05 21.52 -2.38
C TYR A 937 17.23 22.49 -2.35
N MET A 938 18.50 22.09 -2.21
CA MET A 938 19.00 20.75 -1.92
C MET A 938 19.13 20.50 -0.41
N PHE A 939 18.92 19.25 0.03
CA PHE A 939 19.34 18.82 1.37
C PHE A 939 20.77 18.26 1.36
N PHE A 940 21.13 17.55 0.29
CA PHE A 940 22.51 17.24 -0.09
C PHE A 940 22.67 17.49 -1.59
N GLY A 941 23.61 18.35 -1.97
CA GLY A 941 23.84 18.70 -3.37
C GLY A 941 24.81 17.76 -4.10
N GLY A 942 26.03 17.59 -3.58
CA GLY A 942 27.06 16.69 -4.13
C GLY A 942 27.88 17.30 -5.28
N THR A 943 28.32 16.48 -6.24
CA THR A 943 29.27 16.87 -7.30
C THR A 943 28.72 16.60 -8.72
N ASN A 944 28.88 17.56 -9.63
CA ASN A 944 28.69 17.40 -11.08
C ASN A 944 29.90 16.69 -11.71
N TYR A 945 30.09 15.41 -11.39
CA TYR A 945 31.19 14.60 -11.95
C TYR A 945 31.17 14.55 -13.49
N GLY A 946 32.34 14.40 -14.10
CA GLY A 946 32.45 14.24 -15.56
C GLY A 946 32.29 15.55 -16.35
N PHE A 947 31.29 15.58 -17.22
CA PHE A 947 30.92 16.75 -18.04
C PHE A 947 29.42 17.09 -17.86
N THR A 948 28.84 16.73 -16.72
CA THR A 948 27.37 16.69 -16.52
C THR A 948 26.78 17.98 -15.94
N ALA A 949 27.62 18.97 -15.61
CA ALA A 949 27.19 20.31 -15.24
C ALA A 949 26.52 21.02 -16.45
N GLY A 950 25.43 21.74 -16.23
CA GLY A 950 24.71 22.49 -17.26
C GLY A 950 25.21 23.91 -17.46
N ALA A 951 24.30 24.80 -17.84
CA ALA A 951 24.52 26.23 -17.98
C ALA A 951 23.19 27.01 -18.00
N ASN A 952 23.21 28.31 -17.74
CA ASN A 952 22.03 29.17 -17.81
C ASN A 952 22.22 30.30 -18.84
N ASN A 953 21.11 30.73 -19.47
CA ASN A 953 21.09 31.78 -20.49
C ASN A 953 21.19 33.19 -19.86
N ILE A 954 22.33 33.48 -19.23
CA ILE A 954 22.58 34.73 -18.48
C ILE A 954 23.96 35.33 -18.83
N GLY A 955 24.24 36.53 -18.32
CA GLY A 955 25.51 37.23 -18.55
C GLY A 955 25.65 37.79 -19.98
N ALA A 956 26.82 38.37 -20.27
CA ALA A 956 27.07 39.12 -21.52
C ALA A 956 26.94 38.25 -22.79
N GLY A 957 27.23 36.96 -22.68
CA GLY A 957 27.13 35.98 -23.77
C GLY A 957 25.78 35.30 -23.96
N GLY A 958 24.80 35.49 -23.06
CA GLY A 958 23.64 34.61 -22.96
C GLY A 958 24.05 33.16 -22.60
N TYR A 959 25.04 33.03 -21.74
CA TYR A 959 25.63 31.76 -21.31
C TYR A 959 26.54 31.94 -20.08
N ALA A 960 26.21 31.28 -18.97
CA ALA A 960 27.10 31.04 -17.83
C ALA A 960 27.06 29.55 -17.48
N ALA A 961 28.22 28.91 -17.29
CA ALA A 961 28.32 27.47 -17.07
C ALA A 961 28.32 27.10 -15.59
N ASP A 962 27.66 26.00 -15.24
CA ASP A 962 27.55 25.49 -13.87
C ASP A 962 28.91 24.99 -13.33
N LEU A 963 29.05 25.01 -12.00
CA LEU A 963 30.24 24.49 -11.32
C LEU A 963 30.34 22.96 -11.35
N THR A 964 31.56 22.45 -11.11
CA THR A 964 31.79 21.02 -10.87
C THR A 964 31.37 20.63 -9.45
N SER A 965 31.61 21.49 -8.47
CA SER A 965 30.93 21.40 -7.17
C SER A 965 29.45 21.74 -7.34
N TYR A 966 28.58 21.01 -6.66
CA TYR A 966 27.17 21.36 -6.47
C TYR A 966 26.85 21.37 -4.98
N ASP A 967 27.75 21.93 -4.16
CA ASP A 967 27.61 22.11 -2.71
C ASP A 967 26.31 22.84 -2.32
N TYR A 968 25.90 23.82 -3.15
CA TYR A 968 24.62 24.56 -3.06
C TYR A 968 24.45 25.38 -1.76
N ASP A 969 25.46 25.50 -0.88
CA ASP A 969 25.32 25.96 0.52
C ASP A 969 24.26 25.11 1.27
N ALA A 970 24.21 23.81 0.96
CA ALA A 970 23.21 22.86 1.43
C ALA A 970 23.38 22.49 2.92
N PRO A 971 22.33 21.91 3.56
CA PRO A 971 22.42 21.34 4.91
C PRO A 971 23.56 20.33 5.08
N LEU A 972 23.72 19.39 4.14
CA LEU A 972 24.89 18.53 4.02
C LEU A 972 25.79 19.06 2.90
N ASP A 973 27.09 19.23 3.19
CA ASP A 973 28.06 19.78 2.22
C ASP A 973 28.30 18.85 1.01
N GLU A 974 29.10 19.28 0.02
CA GLU A 974 29.47 18.46 -1.17
C GLU A 974 29.98 17.05 -0.82
N SER A 975 30.56 16.85 0.36
CA SER A 975 31.06 15.53 0.81
C SER A 975 30.06 14.70 1.62
N GLY A 976 28.95 15.31 2.04
CA GLY A 976 27.89 14.69 2.85
C GLY A 976 27.97 14.97 4.35
N ASP A 977 28.85 15.89 4.78
CA ASP A 977 29.08 16.18 6.19
C ASP A 977 28.04 17.20 6.75
N PRO A 978 27.53 17.02 7.99
CA PRO A 978 26.56 17.94 8.59
C PRO A 978 27.09 19.35 8.89
N THR A 979 26.52 20.37 8.24
CA THR A 979 26.83 21.79 8.47
C THR A 979 26.07 22.37 9.68
N PRO A 980 26.42 23.59 10.17
CA PRO A 980 25.58 24.32 11.14
C PRO A 980 24.14 24.54 10.67
N LYS A 981 23.90 24.64 9.35
CA LYS A 981 22.57 24.78 8.75
C LYS A 981 21.74 23.51 8.91
N TYR A 982 22.35 22.33 8.77
CA TYR A 982 21.70 21.04 9.05
C TYR A 982 21.18 20.98 10.50
N PHE A 983 21.97 21.38 11.49
CA PHE A 983 21.52 21.33 12.89
C PHE A 983 20.35 22.28 13.16
N ALA A 984 20.39 23.50 12.61
CA ALA A 984 19.32 24.49 12.80
C ALA A 984 17.99 24.07 12.12
N LEU A 985 18.06 23.44 10.94
CA LEU A 985 16.88 22.90 10.25
C LEU A 985 16.33 21.65 10.95
N ARG A 986 17.22 20.72 11.34
CA ARG A 986 16.87 19.54 12.14
C ARG A 986 16.12 19.92 13.42
N ASP A 987 16.67 20.85 14.19
CA ASP A 987 16.06 21.26 15.47
C ASP A 987 14.76 22.08 15.26
N THR A 988 14.45 22.47 14.02
CA THR A 988 13.16 23.03 13.60
C THR A 988 12.17 21.95 13.16
N ILE A 989 12.62 20.98 12.36
CA ILE A 989 11.81 19.81 11.96
C ILE A 989 11.33 19.03 13.20
N LEU A 990 12.21 18.84 14.19
CA LEU A 990 11.92 18.10 15.42
C LEU A 990 10.97 18.81 16.40
N LYS A 991 10.48 20.02 16.07
CA LYS A 991 9.33 20.64 16.76
C LYS A 991 8.00 20.00 16.35
N TYR A 992 7.92 19.45 15.15
CA TYR A 992 6.69 18.99 14.50
C TYR A 992 6.66 17.49 14.19
N PHE A 993 7.83 16.86 14.04
CA PHE A 993 7.98 15.45 13.70
C PHE A 993 8.64 14.64 14.83
N PRO A 994 8.27 13.35 15.02
CA PRO A 994 8.89 12.49 16.02
C PRO A 994 10.41 12.38 15.83
N LYS A 995 11.18 12.58 16.90
CA LYS A 995 12.64 12.42 16.90
C LYS A 995 13.02 10.97 16.58
N PRO A 996 13.75 10.70 15.48
CA PRO A 996 14.25 9.37 15.18
C PRO A 996 15.31 8.93 16.21
N ASP A 997 15.28 7.66 16.61
CA ASP A 997 16.32 7.06 17.45
C ASP A 997 17.55 6.66 16.62
N LEU A 998 18.16 7.67 16.00
CA LEU A 998 19.37 7.53 15.19
C LEU A 998 20.39 8.60 15.59
N PRO A 999 21.66 8.23 15.87
CA PRO A 999 22.72 9.20 16.04
C PRO A 999 22.99 9.90 14.70
N VAL A 1000 23.18 11.23 14.76
CA VAL A 1000 23.67 12.02 13.64
C VAL A 1000 25.07 11.53 13.26
N PRO A 1001 25.31 11.12 11.99
CA PRO A 1001 26.64 10.72 11.54
C PRO A 1001 27.69 11.80 11.78
N GLN A 1002 28.89 11.39 12.15
CA GLN A 1002 30.01 12.32 12.34
C GLN A 1002 30.62 12.69 10.98
N PRO A 1003 31.15 13.93 10.81
CA PRO A 1003 31.87 14.34 9.61
C PRO A 1003 32.96 13.34 9.20
N THR A 1004 33.06 13.09 7.90
CA THR A 1004 33.98 12.13 7.31
C THR A 1004 35.42 12.67 7.34
N ASN A 1005 36.37 11.83 7.78
CA ASN A 1005 37.76 12.24 7.90
C ASN A 1005 38.33 12.71 6.55
N LYS A 1006 38.83 13.95 6.51
CA LYS A 1006 39.47 14.55 5.34
C LYS A 1006 40.99 14.63 5.53
N VAL A 1007 41.78 14.35 4.48
CA VAL A 1007 43.25 14.36 4.55
C VAL A 1007 43.90 15.29 3.53
N GLN A 1008 45.02 15.89 3.92
CA GLN A 1008 45.93 16.59 3.02
C GLN A 1008 47.05 15.64 2.60
N LEU A 1009 47.03 15.19 1.34
CA LEU A 1009 48.08 14.34 0.76
C LEU A 1009 49.27 15.19 0.28
N PRO A 1010 50.49 14.60 0.16
CA PRO A 1010 51.66 15.31 -0.35
C PRO A 1010 51.47 15.84 -1.79
N PRO A 1011 52.01 17.02 -2.14
CA PRO A 1011 51.94 17.56 -3.50
C PRO A 1011 52.63 16.65 -4.53
N LEU A 1012 52.04 16.56 -5.72
CA LEU A 1012 52.48 15.69 -6.81
C LEU A 1012 53.23 16.46 -7.89
N ASN A 1013 54.45 16.00 -8.20
CA ASN A 1013 55.21 16.46 -9.35
C ASN A 1013 54.67 15.82 -10.64
N MET A 1014 54.07 16.64 -11.50
CA MET A 1014 53.40 16.18 -12.73
C MET A 1014 54.41 16.01 -13.88
N THR A 1015 54.25 14.94 -14.66
CA THR A 1015 55.04 14.66 -15.88
C THR A 1015 54.24 15.08 -17.11
N ARG A 1016 54.77 15.98 -17.96
CA ARG A 1016 54.19 16.27 -19.29
C ARG A 1016 54.31 15.04 -20.19
N LEU A 1017 53.25 14.75 -20.96
CA LEU A 1017 53.21 13.67 -21.95
C LEU A 1017 53.32 14.21 -23.39
N GLY A 1018 52.64 15.32 -23.69
CA GLY A 1018 52.62 15.94 -25.02
C GLY A 1018 51.48 16.96 -25.15
N SER A 1019 51.41 17.64 -26.30
CA SER A 1019 50.26 18.45 -26.71
C SER A 1019 49.19 17.58 -27.37
N LEU A 1020 47.91 17.90 -27.17
CA LEU A 1020 46.80 17.34 -27.94
C LEU A 1020 46.86 17.73 -29.42
N LEU A 1021 47.66 18.73 -29.79
CA LEU A 1021 47.93 19.11 -31.18
C LEU A 1021 49.05 18.27 -31.82
N ASP A 1022 49.85 17.54 -31.03
CA ASP A 1022 50.86 16.62 -31.56
C ASP A 1022 50.14 15.49 -32.32
N PRO A 1023 50.37 15.28 -33.63
CA PRO A 1023 49.61 14.29 -34.41
C PRO A 1023 49.64 12.89 -33.79
N SER A 1024 50.80 12.49 -33.24
CA SER A 1024 50.97 11.18 -32.61
C SER A 1024 50.27 10.99 -31.25
N LEU A 1025 49.70 12.05 -30.66
CA LEU A 1025 48.80 11.99 -29.51
C LEU A 1025 47.34 12.23 -29.94
N LEU A 1026 47.11 13.17 -30.86
CA LEU A 1026 45.81 13.44 -31.48
C LEU A 1026 45.20 12.16 -32.06
N GLU A 1027 45.94 11.42 -32.89
CA GLU A 1027 45.52 10.13 -33.49
C GLU A 1027 45.19 9.03 -32.46
N ARG A 1028 45.68 9.15 -31.20
CA ARG A 1028 45.41 8.17 -30.14
C ARG A 1028 44.22 8.52 -29.27
N LEU A 1029 43.85 9.79 -29.22
CA LEU A 1029 42.77 10.31 -28.37
C LEU A 1029 41.51 10.66 -29.18
N ALA A 1030 41.66 10.99 -30.46
CA ALA A 1030 40.55 11.25 -31.36
C ALA A 1030 39.76 9.97 -31.62
N THR A 1031 38.44 10.01 -31.40
CA THR A 1031 37.55 8.88 -31.69
C THR A 1031 37.07 8.88 -33.14
N GLN A 1032 37.20 10.02 -33.83
CA GLN A 1032 36.82 10.21 -35.22
C GLN A 1032 37.58 11.39 -35.84
N THR A 1033 37.75 11.36 -37.15
CA THR A 1033 38.25 12.49 -37.97
C THR A 1033 37.33 12.66 -39.17
N VAL A 1034 36.76 13.84 -39.36
CA VAL A 1034 35.76 14.11 -40.41
C VAL A 1034 36.14 15.37 -41.19
N THR A 1035 36.06 15.31 -42.52
CA THR A 1035 36.29 16.46 -43.41
C THR A 1035 34.96 16.98 -43.98
N SER A 1036 34.74 18.29 -43.92
CA SER A 1036 33.53 18.95 -44.44
C SER A 1036 33.87 20.28 -45.12
N ARG A 1037 32.99 20.77 -46.00
CA ARG A 1037 33.13 22.12 -46.58
C ARG A 1037 33.00 23.22 -45.52
N LEU A 1038 32.16 23.01 -44.51
CA LEU A 1038 31.87 23.93 -43.42
C LEU A 1038 32.13 23.23 -42.07
N PRO A 1039 32.33 23.97 -40.96
CA PRO A 1039 32.33 23.38 -39.63
C PRO A 1039 31.04 22.60 -39.37
N LEU A 1040 31.13 21.53 -38.57
CA LEU A 1040 30.00 20.74 -38.08
C LEU A 1040 29.91 20.87 -36.56
N SER A 1041 28.70 20.78 -36.00
CA SER A 1041 28.49 20.78 -34.55
C SER A 1041 28.93 19.47 -33.89
N PHE A 1042 29.05 19.51 -32.57
CA PHE A 1042 29.20 18.33 -31.70
C PHE A 1042 28.08 17.32 -31.98
N GLU A 1043 26.84 17.80 -32.08
CA GLU A 1043 25.65 17.00 -32.37
C GLU A 1043 25.70 16.39 -33.77
N ALA A 1044 26.14 17.14 -34.79
CA ALA A 1044 26.29 16.63 -36.16
C ALA A 1044 27.34 15.51 -36.26
N LEU A 1045 28.31 15.47 -35.34
CA LEU A 1045 29.30 14.39 -35.22
C LEU A 1045 29.02 13.40 -34.08
N ASN A 1046 27.81 13.41 -33.49
CA ASN A 1046 27.39 12.54 -32.38
C ASN A 1046 28.36 12.52 -31.19
N GLN A 1047 28.95 13.68 -30.86
CA GLN A 1047 29.84 13.85 -29.72
C GLN A 1047 29.14 14.63 -28.61
N VAL A 1048 29.00 14.01 -27.44
CA VAL A 1048 28.29 14.64 -26.29
C VAL A 1048 29.11 15.76 -25.66
N SER A 1049 30.41 15.54 -25.43
CA SER A 1049 31.22 16.28 -24.45
C SER A 1049 32.69 16.44 -24.89
N GLY A 1050 33.54 17.00 -24.03
CA GLY A 1050 34.98 17.14 -24.28
C GLY A 1050 35.33 18.29 -25.23
N LEU A 1051 36.27 18.03 -26.15
CA LEU A 1051 36.82 18.98 -27.10
C LEU A 1051 36.56 18.57 -28.55
N MET A 1052 36.51 19.52 -29.47
CA MET A 1052 36.58 19.26 -30.91
C MET A 1052 37.61 20.18 -31.57
N LEU A 1053 38.59 19.61 -32.26
CA LEU A 1053 39.63 20.37 -32.95
C LEU A 1053 39.24 20.59 -34.40
N TYR A 1054 38.95 21.84 -34.76
CA TYR A 1054 38.66 22.29 -36.12
C TYR A 1054 39.95 22.81 -36.77
N GLU A 1055 40.38 22.22 -37.88
CA GLU A 1055 41.58 22.59 -38.64
C GLU A 1055 41.24 22.99 -40.07
N THR A 1056 41.85 24.07 -40.58
CA THR A 1056 41.74 24.52 -41.98
C THR A 1056 42.97 25.34 -42.39
N LEU A 1057 43.00 25.86 -43.62
CA LEU A 1057 44.07 26.71 -44.15
C LEU A 1057 43.63 28.18 -44.29
N LEU A 1058 44.48 29.09 -43.82
CA LEU A 1058 44.37 30.53 -44.04
C LEU A 1058 44.72 30.86 -45.50
N PRO A 1059 43.91 31.66 -46.21
CA PRO A 1059 44.22 32.09 -47.57
C PRO A 1059 45.54 32.87 -47.63
N ASP A 1060 46.45 32.42 -48.49
CA ASP A 1060 47.80 32.96 -48.61
C ASP A 1060 47.86 34.30 -49.35
N ASP A 1061 46.76 34.75 -49.96
CA ASP A 1061 46.60 36.04 -50.64
C ASP A 1061 46.20 37.20 -49.70
N ILE A 1062 45.77 36.92 -48.46
CA ILE A 1062 45.43 37.96 -47.48
C ILE A 1062 46.72 38.57 -46.90
N ARG A 1063 47.02 39.80 -47.32
CA ARG A 1063 48.21 40.61 -46.97
C ARG A 1063 47.99 41.66 -45.87
N THR A 1064 46.85 41.64 -45.19
CA THR A 1064 46.54 42.56 -44.08
C THR A 1064 47.15 42.06 -42.77
N ASP A 1065 47.74 42.93 -41.97
CA ASP A 1065 48.37 42.59 -40.69
C ASP A 1065 47.96 43.58 -39.59
N PRO A 1066 47.44 43.12 -38.43
CA PRO A 1066 46.96 41.76 -38.19
C PRO A 1066 45.74 41.43 -39.07
N ARG A 1067 45.58 40.15 -39.39
CA ARG A 1067 44.35 39.60 -39.97
C ARG A 1067 43.29 39.51 -38.86
N LYS A 1068 42.04 39.88 -39.11
CA LYS A 1068 40.95 39.69 -38.13
C LYS A 1068 40.26 38.35 -38.35
N LEU A 1069 40.45 37.40 -37.45
CA LEU A 1069 39.59 36.20 -37.35
C LEU A 1069 38.23 36.61 -36.77
N ILE A 1070 37.16 36.08 -37.37
CA ILE A 1070 35.78 36.19 -36.88
C ILE A 1070 35.19 34.77 -36.91
N VAL A 1071 34.60 34.32 -35.80
CA VAL A 1071 33.94 33.02 -35.70
C VAL A 1071 32.54 33.20 -35.15
N GLU A 1072 31.54 33.03 -36.02
CA GLU A 1072 30.14 33.08 -35.60
C GLU A 1072 29.76 31.78 -34.87
N GLY A 1073 29.05 31.91 -33.73
CA GLY A 1073 28.52 30.75 -33.00
C GLY A 1073 29.59 29.81 -32.43
N VAL A 1074 30.61 30.32 -31.73
CA VAL A 1074 31.49 29.49 -30.88
C VAL A 1074 30.74 29.05 -29.64
N HIS A 1075 30.38 27.78 -29.55
CA HIS A 1075 29.67 27.17 -28.44
C HIS A 1075 30.57 26.09 -27.78
N ASP A 1076 31.34 26.37 -26.73
CA ASP A 1076 31.28 27.57 -25.87
C ASP A 1076 32.64 28.30 -25.79
N ARG A 1077 33.77 27.59 -25.82
CA ARG A 1077 35.10 28.23 -25.69
C ARG A 1077 36.09 27.68 -26.71
N GLY A 1078 36.59 28.55 -27.59
CA GLY A 1078 37.46 28.22 -28.71
C GLY A 1078 38.91 28.66 -28.49
N TYR A 1079 39.81 27.71 -28.29
CA TYR A 1079 41.25 27.95 -28.12
C TYR A 1079 41.91 27.96 -29.50
N VAL A 1080 42.42 29.13 -29.92
CA VAL A 1080 42.88 29.39 -31.29
C VAL A 1080 44.38 29.28 -31.40
N PHE A 1081 44.85 28.54 -32.41
CA PHE A 1081 46.25 28.38 -32.77
C PHE A 1081 46.45 28.65 -34.27
N VAL A 1082 47.61 29.19 -34.64
CA VAL A 1082 48.05 29.26 -36.05
C VAL A 1082 49.41 28.59 -36.15
N GLY A 1083 49.53 27.62 -37.07
CA GLY A 1083 50.57 26.60 -36.99
C GLY A 1083 50.49 25.86 -35.65
N ASP A 1084 51.56 25.97 -34.87
CA ASP A 1084 51.65 25.44 -33.50
C ASP A 1084 51.70 26.57 -32.44
N GLN A 1085 51.53 27.83 -32.84
CA GLN A 1085 51.50 28.98 -31.92
C GLN A 1085 50.09 29.22 -31.39
N PHE A 1086 49.92 29.35 -30.06
CA PHE A 1086 48.67 29.77 -29.44
C PHE A 1086 48.46 31.28 -29.59
N VAL A 1087 47.28 31.68 -30.06
CA VAL A 1087 46.94 33.08 -30.38
C VAL A 1087 45.98 33.69 -29.36
N GLY A 1088 45.05 32.92 -28.81
CA GLY A 1088 44.09 33.42 -27.84
C GLY A 1088 42.84 32.55 -27.68
N VAL A 1089 41.84 33.11 -26.98
CA VAL A 1089 40.60 32.41 -26.62
C VAL A 1089 39.38 33.18 -27.14
N LEU A 1090 38.56 32.50 -27.93
CA LEU A 1090 37.18 32.87 -28.24
C LEU A 1090 36.28 32.33 -27.12
N SER A 1091 35.27 33.10 -26.71
CA SER A 1091 34.50 32.83 -25.50
C SER A 1091 33.05 33.25 -25.70
N ARG A 1092 32.12 32.28 -25.64
CA ARG A 1092 30.68 32.53 -25.61
C ARG A 1092 30.34 33.38 -24.41
N GLU A 1093 30.82 32.97 -23.23
CA GLU A 1093 30.47 33.56 -21.92
C GLU A 1093 30.72 35.08 -21.88
N ASN A 1094 31.81 35.53 -22.52
CA ASN A 1094 32.26 36.92 -22.56
C ASN A 1094 32.01 37.61 -23.91
N GLN A 1095 31.22 37.00 -24.81
CA GLN A 1095 30.90 37.49 -26.16
C GLN A 1095 32.13 37.73 -27.08
N ILE A 1096 33.25 37.06 -26.83
CA ILE A 1096 34.51 37.21 -27.59
C ILE A 1096 34.48 36.30 -28.82
N ASN A 1097 34.03 36.82 -29.95
CA ASN A 1097 33.91 36.10 -31.23
C ASN A 1097 34.94 36.53 -32.31
N THR A 1098 35.91 37.40 -31.98
CA THR A 1098 36.97 37.83 -32.91
C THR A 1098 38.34 37.92 -32.25
N LEU A 1099 39.40 37.62 -33.01
CA LEU A 1099 40.81 37.72 -32.57
C LEU A 1099 41.71 38.26 -33.70
N PRO A 1100 42.80 38.98 -33.38
CA PRO A 1100 43.86 39.27 -34.34
C PRO A 1100 44.75 38.05 -34.57
N LEU A 1101 45.11 37.76 -35.82
CA LEU A 1101 46.14 36.79 -36.21
C LEU A 1101 47.29 37.55 -36.90
N ALA A 1102 48.53 37.30 -36.50
CA ALA A 1102 49.69 37.87 -37.19
C ALA A 1102 49.87 37.28 -38.60
N LEU A 1103 50.45 38.04 -39.52
CA LEU A 1103 50.66 37.61 -40.91
C LEU A 1103 51.62 36.41 -41.04
N ASP A 1104 52.61 36.31 -40.15
CA ASP A 1104 53.74 35.39 -40.17
C ASP A 1104 53.56 34.12 -39.31
N ALA A 1105 52.53 34.05 -38.47
CA ALA A 1105 52.25 32.93 -37.56
C ALA A 1105 52.01 31.57 -38.26
N GLY A 1106 51.80 31.55 -39.58
CA GLY A 1106 51.68 30.34 -40.39
C GLY A 1106 50.47 30.32 -41.34
N GLN A 1107 50.17 29.14 -41.88
CA GLN A 1107 49.05 28.92 -42.79
C GLN A 1107 47.95 28.00 -42.23
N THR A 1108 48.25 27.06 -41.33
CA THR A 1108 47.22 26.23 -40.71
C THR A 1108 46.52 26.99 -39.59
N LEU A 1109 45.20 27.13 -39.64
CA LEU A 1109 44.37 27.61 -38.54
C LEU A 1109 43.78 26.41 -37.79
N ARG A 1110 43.92 26.41 -36.47
CA ARG A 1110 43.34 25.42 -35.56
C ARG A 1110 42.49 26.11 -34.50
N ILE A 1111 41.31 25.56 -34.23
CA ILE A 1111 40.42 26.01 -33.15
C ILE A 1111 39.97 24.76 -32.39
N ALA A 1112 40.47 24.57 -31.17
CA ALA A 1112 39.93 23.56 -30.26
C ALA A 1112 38.72 24.17 -29.53
N VAL A 1113 37.52 23.64 -29.72
CA VAL A 1113 36.30 24.12 -29.03
C VAL A 1113 35.91 23.18 -27.91
N GLU A 1114 35.66 23.74 -26.73
CA GLU A 1114 35.13 23.06 -25.55
C GLU A 1114 33.60 23.24 -25.46
N ASN A 1115 32.86 22.14 -25.31
CA ASN A 1115 31.50 22.19 -24.74
C ASN A 1115 31.63 22.38 -23.22
N GLN A 1116 31.17 23.50 -22.68
CA GLN A 1116 31.23 23.81 -21.24
C GLN A 1116 30.03 23.27 -20.43
N GLY A 1117 28.95 22.89 -21.11
CA GLY A 1117 27.70 22.39 -20.54
C GLY A 1117 26.52 22.96 -21.36
N ARG A 1118 25.59 22.13 -21.81
CA ARG A 1118 24.37 22.58 -22.52
C ARG A 1118 23.44 23.31 -21.56
N ILE A 1119 22.80 24.37 -22.05
CA ILE A 1119 21.85 25.15 -21.25
C ILE A 1119 20.78 24.23 -20.64
N ASN A 1120 20.55 24.39 -19.34
CA ASN A 1120 19.73 23.53 -18.49
C ASN A 1120 18.27 24.04 -18.37
N PHE A 1121 18.04 25.34 -18.57
CA PHE A 1121 16.78 26.04 -18.31
C PHE A 1121 16.40 27.00 -19.45
N GLY A 1122 15.11 27.07 -19.78
CA GLY A 1122 14.53 27.96 -20.79
C GLY A 1122 14.83 27.60 -22.25
N ILE A 1123 16.08 27.31 -22.61
CA ILE A 1123 16.49 26.85 -23.94
C ILE A 1123 16.74 25.34 -23.90
N ALA A 1124 15.89 24.56 -24.57
CA ALA A 1124 16.04 23.09 -24.60
C ALA A 1124 17.05 22.58 -25.66
N ASN A 1125 17.31 23.35 -26.71
CA ASN A 1125 18.14 22.93 -27.86
C ASN A 1125 19.43 23.79 -27.96
N ASP A 1126 20.39 23.56 -27.07
CA ASP A 1126 21.69 24.27 -27.08
C ASP A 1126 22.79 23.43 -27.76
N GLY A 1127 22.92 23.55 -29.09
CA GLY A 1127 23.98 22.89 -29.86
C GLY A 1127 25.38 23.43 -29.56
N LYS A 1128 26.43 22.63 -29.83
CA LYS A 1128 27.82 22.90 -29.43
C LYS A 1128 28.82 22.78 -30.60
N GLY A 1129 29.99 23.39 -30.47
CA GLY A 1129 31.03 23.47 -31.51
C GLY A 1129 31.09 24.84 -32.20
N ILE A 1130 31.42 24.86 -33.48
CA ILE A 1130 31.28 26.06 -34.33
C ILE A 1130 29.97 25.92 -35.13
N LEU A 1131 28.98 26.76 -34.80
CA LEU A 1131 27.64 26.71 -35.40
C LEU A 1131 27.45 27.67 -36.59
N GLY A 1132 28.26 28.72 -36.68
CA GLY A 1132 28.16 29.74 -37.73
C GLY A 1132 29.33 29.73 -38.72
N SER A 1133 29.47 30.81 -39.49
CA SER A 1133 30.57 30.95 -40.46
C SER A 1133 31.85 31.46 -39.81
N VAL A 1134 32.98 31.02 -40.36
CA VAL A 1134 34.32 31.49 -39.98
C VAL A 1134 34.86 32.40 -41.07
N PHE A 1135 35.34 33.59 -40.72
CA PHE A 1135 35.92 34.54 -41.65
C PHE A 1135 37.32 35.00 -41.23
N VAL A 1136 38.13 35.33 -42.23
CA VAL A 1136 39.35 36.13 -42.06
C VAL A 1136 39.15 37.44 -42.82
N ASN A 1137 39.15 38.55 -42.08
CA ASN A 1137 38.65 39.86 -42.47
C ASN A 1137 37.18 39.81 -42.94
N THR A 1138 36.96 39.55 -44.24
CA THR A 1138 35.65 39.42 -44.89
C THR A 1138 35.52 38.13 -45.72
N ARG A 1139 36.57 37.30 -45.77
CA ARG A 1139 36.60 36.07 -46.57
C ARG A 1139 36.29 34.86 -45.70
N GLN A 1140 35.24 34.13 -46.06
CA GLN A 1140 34.85 32.90 -45.38
C GLN A 1140 35.88 31.78 -45.61
N LEU A 1141 36.14 30.99 -44.57
CA LEU A 1141 36.98 29.80 -44.60
C LEU A 1141 36.16 28.54 -44.87
N TYR A 1142 36.74 27.62 -45.65
CA TYR A 1142 36.11 26.41 -46.13
C TYR A 1142 37.10 25.24 -46.08
N ASN A 1143 36.59 24.01 -46.17
CA ASN A 1143 37.37 22.77 -46.11
C ASN A 1143 38.02 22.61 -44.73
N TRP A 1144 37.21 22.11 -43.81
CA TRP A 1144 37.54 21.90 -42.40
C TRP A 1144 37.74 20.41 -42.12
N THR A 1145 38.84 20.08 -41.46
CA THR A 1145 39.06 18.77 -40.82
C THR A 1145 38.71 18.89 -39.35
N MET A 1146 37.91 17.98 -38.82
CA MET A 1146 37.43 17.99 -37.44
C MET A 1146 37.84 16.71 -36.74
N TYR A 1147 38.58 16.83 -35.62
CA TYR A 1147 38.97 15.72 -34.78
C TYR A 1147 38.11 15.71 -33.51
N GLY A 1148 37.33 14.64 -33.34
CA GLY A 1148 36.46 14.48 -32.18
C GLY A 1148 37.22 13.93 -30.98
N LEU A 1149 37.28 14.70 -29.89
CA LEU A 1149 37.94 14.34 -28.62
C LEU A 1149 36.91 14.33 -27.48
N PRO A 1150 36.08 13.27 -27.31
CA PRO A 1150 35.03 13.24 -26.28
C PRO A 1150 35.56 13.29 -24.84
N LEU A 1151 36.82 12.85 -24.63
CA LEU A 1151 37.53 12.85 -23.34
C LEU A 1151 36.74 12.25 -22.16
N SER A 1152 35.85 11.30 -22.43
CA SER A 1152 35.02 10.62 -21.41
C SER A 1152 35.50 9.20 -21.05
N ASP A 1153 36.32 8.55 -21.90
CA ASP A 1153 36.98 7.28 -21.57
C ASP A 1153 38.47 7.52 -21.24
N PHE A 1154 38.93 6.98 -20.12
CA PHE A 1154 40.33 7.04 -19.69
C PHE A 1154 41.23 6.01 -20.40
N LYS A 1155 40.69 4.98 -21.05
CA LYS A 1155 41.48 3.91 -21.71
C LYS A 1155 42.51 4.45 -22.72
N PRO A 1156 42.19 5.43 -23.60
CA PRO A 1156 43.19 6.03 -24.49
C PRO A 1156 44.28 6.79 -23.72
N ILE A 1157 43.91 7.54 -22.69
CA ILE A 1157 44.82 8.35 -21.85
C ILE A 1157 45.79 7.44 -21.09
N VAL A 1158 45.30 6.40 -20.42
CA VAL A 1158 46.18 5.46 -19.69
C VAL A 1158 47.02 4.60 -20.64
N HIS A 1159 46.55 4.33 -21.87
CA HIS A 1159 47.39 3.72 -22.89
C HIS A 1159 48.53 4.66 -23.30
N ALA A 1160 48.24 5.94 -23.56
CA ALA A 1160 49.25 6.95 -23.87
C ALA A 1160 50.29 7.07 -22.73
N ILE A 1161 49.85 7.13 -21.47
CA ILE A 1161 50.74 7.15 -20.28
C ILE A 1161 51.62 5.89 -20.20
N ARG A 1162 51.04 4.71 -20.42
CA ARG A 1162 51.79 3.43 -20.41
C ARG A 1162 52.79 3.34 -21.58
N HIS A 1163 52.44 3.86 -22.75
CA HIS A 1163 53.34 3.97 -23.89
C HIS A 1163 54.49 4.96 -23.58
N HIS A 1164 54.16 6.17 -23.11
CA HIS A 1164 55.12 7.19 -22.70
C HIS A 1164 56.15 6.62 -21.72
N ARG A 1165 55.72 6.02 -20.60
CA ARG A 1165 56.61 5.40 -19.60
C ARG A 1165 57.54 4.33 -20.18
N LYS A 1166 57.08 3.50 -21.14
CA LYS A 1166 57.91 2.47 -21.78
C LYS A 1166 59.03 3.05 -22.65
N HIS A 1167 58.80 4.20 -23.30
CA HIS A 1167 59.75 4.80 -24.24
C HIS A 1167 60.63 5.91 -23.62
N HIS A 1168 60.17 6.57 -22.56
CA HIS A 1168 60.90 7.68 -21.91
C HIS A 1168 62.30 7.27 -21.40
N HIS A 1169 62.49 6.02 -20.97
CA HIS A 1169 63.79 5.50 -20.53
C HIS A 1169 64.84 5.39 -21.65
N ARG A 1170 64.47 5.51 -22.94
CA ARG A 1170 65.39 5.40 -24.09
C ARG A 1170 65.89 6.74 -24.65
N VAL A 1171 65.25 7.88 -24.35
CA VAL A 1171 65.52 9.17 -25.04
C VAL A 1171 65.83 10.29 -24.05
N ARG A 1172 66.95 10.20 -23.33
CA ARG A 1172 67.42 11.22 -22.38
C ARG A 1172 68.15 12.42 -23.02
N ARG A 1173 67.93 12.67 -24.32
CA ARG A 1173 68.81 13.57 -25.14
C ARG A 1173 68.17 14.27 -26.34
N ALA A 1174 66.85 14.22 -26.50
CA ALA A 1174 66.15 15.16 -27.39
C ALA A 1174 65.88 16.46 -26.63
N SER A 1175 65.83 17.60 -27.32
CA SER A 1175 65.36 18.85 -26.71
C SER A 1175 63.94 18.65 -26.21
N GLN A 1176 63.66 19.06 -24.97
CA GLN A 1176 62.29 19.43 -24.64
C GLN A 1176 61.95 20.63 -25.52
N THR A 1177 60.86 20.52 -26.27
CA THR A 1177 60.27 21.68 -26.94
C THR A 1177 59.70 22.62 -25.87
N ALA A 1178 59.52 23.89 -26.22
CA ALA A 1178 58.76 24.81 -25.38
C ALA A 1178 57.37 24.22 -25.05
N GLY A 1179 56.72 24.77 -24.04
CA GLY A 1179 55.41 24.30 -23.66
C GLY A 1179 54.40 24.55 -24.77
N THR A 1180 53.19 24.04 -24.59
CA THR A 1180 52.06 24.40 -25.45
C THR A 1180 50.79 24.26 -24.63
N PRO A 1181 49.85 25.22 -24.69
CA PRO A 1181 48.48 25.00 -24.22
C PRO A 1181 47.86 23.77 -24.91
N MET A 1182 46.77 23.24 -24.36
CA MET A 1182 46.22 21.92 -24.72
C MET A 1182 47.26 20.80 -24.53
N SER A 1183 47.81 20.66 -23.32
CA SER A 1183 48.77 19.59 -22.98
C SER A 1183 48.24 18.59 -21.95
N LEU A 1184 48.60 17.32 -22.13
CA LEU A 1184 48.33 16.23 -21.19
C LEU A 1184 49.51 16.03 -20.23
N TYR A 1185 49.21 15.96 -18.94
CA TYR A 1185 50.13 15.73 -17.84
C TYR A 1185 49.65 14.56 -16.98
N TYR A 1186 50.56 13.83 -16.31
CA TYR A 1186 50.19 12.76 -15.39
C TYR A 1186 51.13 12.61 -14.20
N ALA A 1187 50.62 12.01 -13.12
CA ALA A 1187 51.38 11.47 -12.01
C ALA A 1187 50.90 10.04 -11.70
N ILE A 1188 51.75 9.26 -11.03
CA ILE A 1188 51.37 7.98 -10.44
C ILE A 1188 51.91 7.95 -9.03
N PHE A 1189 51.04 7.73 -8.04
CA PHE A 1189 51.38 7.91 -6.63
C PHE A 1189 50.76 6.85 -5.71
N ASP A 1190 51.39 6.67 -4.56
CA ASP A 1190 50.94 5.78 -3.49
C ASP A 1190 50.38 6.63 -2.33
N ILE A 1191 49.53 6.02 -1.49
CA ILE A 1191 49.03 6.66 -0.26
C ILE A 1191 49.55 5.86 0.94
N GLU A 1192 50.00 6.58 1.97
CA GLU A 1192 50.42 6.02 3.26
C GLU A 1192 49.36 6.32 4.32
N GLY A 1193 49.10 5.38 5.23
CA GLY A 1193 47.99 5.46 6.19
C GLY A 1193 46.63 5.04 5.61
N GLN A 1194 45.55 5.36 6.30
CA GLN A 1194 44.19 4.98 5.92
C GLN A 1194 43.66 5.85 4.77
N LEU A 1195 42.96 5.24 3.81
CA LEU A 1195 42.26 5.97 2.75
C LEU A 1195 41.13 6.82 3.36
N ALA A 1196 41.13 8.09 3.03
CA ALA A 1196 40.24 9.12 3.53
C ALA A 1196 39.96 10.14 2.42
N ASP A 1197 38.85 10.87 2.51
CA ASP A 1197 38.43 11.78 1.44
C ASP A 1197 39.32 13.02 1.41
N THR A 1198 39.41 13.71 0.27
CA THR A 1198 40.31 14.86 0.09
C THR A 1198 39.78 15.84 -0.95
N TYR A 1199 40.40 17.01 -1.05
CA TYR A 1199 40.10 18.01 -2.07
C TYR A 1199 41.35 18.24 -2.93
N LEU A 1200 41.22 18.07 -4.24
CA LEU A 1200 42.29 18.38 -5.19
C LEU A 1200 42.43 19.91 -5.31
N ASP A 1201 43.65 20.42 -5.14
CA ASP A 1201 44.00 21.84 -5.29
C ASP A 1201 44.84 22.08 -6.57
N PRO A 1202 44.23 22.61 -7.64
CA PRO A 1202 44.90 23.02 -8.88
C PRO A 1202 45.45 24.45 -8.83
N THR A 1203 45.60 25.10 -7.67
CA THR A 1203 46.16 26.46 -7.57
C THR A 1203 47.55 26.54 -8.21
N GLY A 1204 47.66 27.37 -9.25
CA GLY A 1204 48.84 27.50 -10.12
C GLY A 1204 48.56 27.08 -11.57
N TRP A 1205 47.61 26.17 -11.79
CA TRP A 1205 47.13 25.72 -13.09
C TRP A 1205 46.16 26.74 -13.74
N GLY A 1206 45.71 26.49 -14.97
CA GLY A 1206 44.88 27.40 -15.76
C GLY A 1206 43.41 26.97 -15.78
N LYS A 1207 43.04 26.22 -16.81
CA LYS A 1207 41.71 25.61 -16.95
C LYS A 1207 41.87 24.23 -17.57
N GLY A 1208 41.07 23.25 -17.13
CA GLY A 1208 41.15 21.93 -17.71
C GLY A 1208 40.21 20.92 -17.08
N ILE A 1209 40.57 19.65 -17.24
CA ILE A 1209 39.91 18.50 -16.60
C ILE A 1209 40.92 17.59 -15.92
N VAL A 1210 40.45 16.81 -14.94
CA VAL A 1210 41.29 15.90 -14.16
C VAL A 1210 40.64 14.52 -13.93
N PHE A 1211 41.41 13.48 -14.21
CA PHE A 1211 41.08 12.08 -13.94
C PHE A 1211 41.85 11.56 -12.73
N VAL A 1212 41.19 10.75 -11.90
CA VAL A 1212 41.81 9.92 -10.86
C VAL A 1212 41.35 8.48 -11.03
N ASN A 1213 42.30 7.55 -11.16
CA ASN A 1213 42.09 6.10 -11.37
C ASN A 1213 41.16 5.72 -12.54
N GLY A 1214 40.92 6.65 -13.46
CA GLY A 1214 40.04 6.49 -14.61
C GLY A 1214 38.64 7.05 -14.45
N PHE A 1215 38.30 7.53 -13.26
CA PHE A 1215 37.13 8.37 -13.01
C PHE A 1215 37.46 9.84 -13.35
N LEU A 1216 36.55 10.54 -14.03
CA LEU A 1216 36.69 11.95 -14.38
C LEU A 1216 36.02 12.81 -13.30
N LEU A 1217 36.81 13.50 -12.47
CA LEU A 1217 36.26 14.31 -11.37
C LEU A 1217 35.46 15.51 -11.88
N GLY A 1218 35.90 16.11 -13.00
CA GLY A 1218 35.21 17.23 -13.63
C GLY A 1218 36.17 18.29 -14.14
N ARG A 1219 35.69 19.54 -14.17
CA ARG A 1219 36.43 20.71 -14.68
C ARG A 1219 37.09 21.46 -13.53
N TYR A 1220 38.28 22.03 -13.78
CA TYR A 1220 38.92 22.99 -12.87
C TYR A 1220 39.17 24.32 -13.57
N TRP A 1221 39.01 25.43 -12.84
CA TRP A 1221 39.29 26.78 -13.35
C TRP A 1221 39.66 27.80 -12.23
N PRO A 1222 40.71 27.54 -11.43
CA PRO A 1222 41.10 28.36 -10.28
C PRO A 1222 41.59 29.77 -10.64
N THR A 1223 41.84 30.06 -11.93
CA THR A 1223 42.13 31.42 -12.42
C THR A 1223 40.89 32.31 -12.57
N VAL A 1224 39.70 31.74 -12.37
CA VAL A 1224 38.40 32.43 -12.54
C VAL A 1224 37.50 32.20 -11.32
N GLY A 1225 37.33 30.96 -10.88
CA GLY A 1225 36.47 30.65 -9.73
C GLY A 1225 34.95 30.82 -9.96
N PRO A 1226 34.14 30.80 -8.90
CA PRO A 1226 34.56 30.81 -7.49
C PRO A 1226 35.15 29.48 -7.01
N GLN A 1227 34.80 28.33 -7.60
CA GLN A 1227 35.41 27.04 -7.24
C GLN A 1227 36.92 26.98 -7.54
N VAL A 1228 37.73 26.68 -6.51
CA VAL A 1228 39.17 26.41 -6.66
C VAL A 1228 39.44 24.90 -6.61
N THR A 1229 38.96 24.23 -5.58
CA THR A 1229 39.19 22.79 -5.36
C THR A 1229 38.10 21.90 -5.94
N LEU A 1230 38.45 20.66 -6.28
CA LEU A 1230 37.49 19.59 -6.62
C LEU A 1230 37.45 18.53 -5.51
N TYR A 1231 36.25 18.07 -5.13
CA TYR A 1231 36.10 16.96 -4.20
C TYR A 1231 36.63 15.64 -4.81
N LEU A 1232 37.34 14.86 -4.00
CA LEU A 1232 37.89 13.55 -4.35
C LEU A 1232 37.64 12.57 -3.21
N SER A 1233 36.62 11.72 -3.38
CA SER A 1233 36.30 10.71 -2.38
C SER A 1233 37.31 9.56 -2.34
N LYS A 1234 37.54 9.01 -1.14
CA LYS A 1234 38.35 7.83 -0.85
C LYS A 1234 37.96 6.59 -1.66
N HIS A 1235 36.70 6.49 -2.11
CA HIS A 1235 36.22 5.38 -2.91
C HIS A 1235 36.82 5.35 -4.33
N LEU A 1236 37.33 6.49 -4.82
CA LEU A 1236 38.10 6.58 -6.07
C LEU A 1236 39.61 6.38 -5.85
N LEU A 1237 40.07 6.19 -4.61
CA LEU A 1237 41.47 6.05 -4.24
C LEU A 1237 41.82 4.59 -3.90
N THR A 1238 43.10 4.28 -4.05
CA THR A 1238 43.68 2.98 -3.71
C THR A 1238 44.97 3.19 -2.92
N GLN A 1239 45.46 2.15 -2.23
CA GLN A 1239 46.69 2.29 -1.45
C GLN A 1239 47.95 2.50 -2.34
N LYS A 1240 47.94 1.98 -3.58
CA LYS A 1240 49.14 1.84 -4.43
C LYS A 1240 48.84 2.02 -5.92
N ASN A 1241 49.71 2.71 -6.64
CA ASN A 1241 49.63 2.99 -8.08
C ASN A 1241 48.41 3.83 -8.52
N ASN A 1242 48.01 4.83 -7.73
CA ASN A 1242 46.95 5.76 -8.15
C ASN A 1242 47.40 6.52 -9.40
N TYR A 1243 46.62 6.44 -10.48
CA TYR A 1243 46.87 7.21 -11.70
C TYR A 1243 46.13 8.55 -11.62
N LEU A 1244 46.84 9.65 -11.78
CA LEU A 1244 46.24 10.99 -11.94
C LEU A 1244 46.64 11.55 -13.29
N ALA A 1245 45.68 12.08 -14.06
CA ALA A 1245 45.95 12.76 -15.32
C ALA A 1245 45.23 14.11 -15.39
N VAL A 1246 45.92 15.13 -15.86
CA VAL A 1246 45.40 16.50 -16.05
C VAL A 1246 45.54 16.87 -17.51
N ILE A 1247 44.48 17.39 -18.12
CA ILE A 1247 44.54 18.03 -19.44
C ILE A 1247 44.34 19.53 -19.23
N GLU A 1248 45.39 20.31 -19.47
CA GLU A 1248 45.42 21.76 -19.30
C GLU A 1248 45.20 22.46 -20.65
N TYR A 1249 44.18 23.30 -20.72
CA TYR A 1249 43.70 23.95 -21.93
C TYR A 1249 44.36 25.33 -22.17
N GLN A 1250 44.75 26.05 -21.11
CA GLN A 1250 45.07 27.48 -21.19
C GLN A 1250 46.54 27.80 -20.89
N LYS A 1251 47.14 27.21 -19.85
CA LYS A 1251 48.50 27.54 -19.45
C LYS A 1251 49.56 26.74 -20.20
N GLU A 1252 50.60 27.45 -20.60
CA GLU A 1252 51.88 26.88 -20.99
C GLU A 1252 52.75 26.61 -19.75
N PHE A 1253 53.40 25.45 -19.70
CA PHE A 1253 54.50 25.18 -18.77
C PHE A 1253 55.73 24.73 -19.55
N GLY A 1254 56.87 25.38 -19.31
CA GLY A 1254 58.19 24.87 -19.68
C GLY A 1254 58.71 23.86 -18.65
N ASP A 1255 60.02 23.82 -18.47
CA ASP A 1255 60.74 22.87 -17.59
C ASP A 1255 60.22 22.81 -16.13
N SER A 1256 59.60 23.89 -15.64
CA SER A 1256 59.07 24.03 -14.27
C SER A 1256 57.54 23.94 -14.23
N ILE A 1257 57.01 22.72 -14.25
CA ILE A 1257 55.57 22.43 -14.08
C ILE A 1257 55.17 22.64 -12.60
N PRO A 1258 54.09 23.38 -12.27
CA PRO A 1258 53.65 23.55 -10.89
C PRO A 1258 53.18 22.21 -10.28
N PRO A 1259 53.49 21.91 -9.00
CA PRO A 1259 53.00 20.71 -8.36
C PRO A 1259 51.49 20.79 -8.15
N LEU A 1260 50.80 19.66 -8.35
CA LEU A 1260 49.38 19.54 -8.06
C LEU A 1260 49.19 19.21 -6.57
N LYS A 1261 48.29 19.91 -5.88
CA LYS A 1261 48.17 19.84 -4.41
C LYS A 1261 46.89 19.14 -3.96
N PHE A 1262 46.83 18.87 -2.66
CA PHE A 1262 45.62 18.40 -1.98
C PHE A 1262 45.36 19.23 -0.72
N SER A 1263 44.10 19.23 -0.27
CA SER A 1263 43.61 19.92 0.91
C SER A 1263 42.66 19.02 1.71
N ALA A 1264 42.59 19.24 3.03
CA ALA A 1264 41.59 18.62 3.90
C ALA A 1264 40.26 19.41 3.94
N THR A 1265 40.22 20.62 3.39
CA THR A 1265 39.01 21.46 3.31
C THR A 1265 38.79 21.93 1.87
N PRO A 1266 37.53 22.18 1.44
CA PRO A 1266 37.27 22.84 0.18
C PRO A 1266 37.81 24.28 0.19
N SER A 1267 38.05 24.82 -1.00
CA SER A 1267 38.42 26.21 -1.23
C SER A 1267 37.60 26.78 -2.37
N PHE A 1268 37.00 27.93 -2.07
CA PHE A 1268 36.30 28.81 -2.99
C PHE A 1268 36.92 30.21 -2.84
N ASN A 1269 37.01 30.96 -3.94
CA ASN A 1269 37.42 32.37 -3.96
C ASN A 1269 36.27 33.28 -3.48
#